data_AF-A0A9X2D1S0-F1
#
_entry.id   AF-A0A9X2D1S0-F1
#
_cell.length_a   1.000
_cell.length_b   1.000
_cell.length_c   1.000
_cell.angle_alpha   90.00
_cell.angle_beta   90.00
_cell.angle_gamma   90.00
#
_symmetry.space_group_name_H-M   'P 1'
#
loop_
_entity.id
_entity.type
_entity.pdbx_description
1 polymer ?
#
loop_
_entity_poly.entity_id
_entity_poly.type
_entity_poly.pdbx_seq_one_letter_code
_entity_poly.pdbx_strand_id
1 'polypeptide(L)'
;MKPVIFFTDAAKDGDDLLATFHLILQAKAAGIIDQNTPVKLVTSDEIPCDANGKQNPQGKYGLRALYLNKYLELLKQQLDLPAEAYPEIIAGPVTTYYSYDEEKKKYYNKSSQSEAFYATEEVEDYYADQPAPESCLLNRDTPNAWIEQVKKATPEGATLVNIAAFNGVTDFLSQLSDEERRKFTLFNMGYNLPYSKNSELQEIIKNPNTLPYNARSTDPTKAVQAAQEMVKIDNLHVASGTTRSLPKYDQNSWLSSFTEIMSRAYLLLTLRYSDELLLPVTAFIKHSKYKGFWPHDVVPSLMMVIEQGAWGSMGLPPLKKEMLFTQIERVPATNLQLRMINNTGVLIDSTPASEIRSDLADQAIGHQSQLFTYGKEIDVVFFTSLLHFIAIQALPKEQQEAQRGLLNHYSIILRLKSNLYDLKQDPETNKEKIVQLEQQVKSTWTTVSFMELQQQLSLLTIENLKDEIQYILGSESNTFSLHQFTPEQAKSLNLLITQILDWSTEKDINKTLLNENMLQWIKAVAEYMQVTQKPLSSAMLSDLKAALQKITPTTNLTPLTTALFYRLRAEAMPTDTALNLLKQNGAFDVEFKRTGNSLIYSELSLGGNLSIVFPRGIHGISEEFKDLLTLKNHSEANKLAFKLHLAIHDAGKGDVIKSAVRKNKEGIYFVRLPDNTYYKFEPTVMFYDQPDKSLVKKPYNEIEPSDEQHFTEATAHVDHDAALEVYGAVGGAVKGCSATEFLIWDGIAPEDANKEAISICDELITLCNEMNIAQTIQGEIPFAGIKKGLDLFFAAYKKDPKMAELVFAHHCFDIYGAAQLDSFSSISAGQPEVQLKIELLYKTLVTVAQDHDNPEPSKTAFQLYRKKLAAAIPEILPIENNLENEQKIIAITRVAQMLRCHLFKVKTDAQTKHMSIAEDGVYDQRTRLFVGSIKESFNLLAKSEQQQLIEILNRNDGVENNAAAMVMYGPKLLLTATTGTEFAPQDPTESAVIAERLAPLLRLYTKLYNLQSQRSSQYSVIEIVELALIVERVFTYYKEAAREEKETFANLLFTLQETGKAKEFLAKLPPITETKTKTKQEQFACLQEALKTTAVSFEFSVPVVVPLVTPVTAKPEEIISSEPLKVEPLYEILQTLCDNRSVLNKYELQELLISEVQNTDLTIDQYNELYLNIKNIPELNTHSNPYLDRFFGINNTESWRDTLKILRNQSLEKLFAELENLESDEDKLSLLETAKNLPLFCEHRNNFIIQGAWGRTNSVKLIEEKENEILGQYALHL
;
A
#
# COMPACT_ATOMS: atom_id res chain seq x y z
N MET A 1 28.95 11.14 -39.64
CA MET A 1 27.57 10.78 -39.21
C MET A 1 26.58 11.52 -40.11
N LYS A 2 25.30 11.12 -40.18
CA LYS A 2 24.30 11.85 -40.99
C LYS A 2 23.92 13.15 -40.28
N PRO A 3 23.61 14.24 -41.00
CA PRO A 3 22.98 15.41 -40.41
C PRO A 3 21.68 15.03 -39.68
N VAL A 4 21.33 15.78 -38.63
CA VAL A 4 20.11 15.55 -37.84
C VAL A 4 19.20 16.76 -37.91
N ILE A 5 17.92 16.54 -38.22
CA ILE A 5 16.89 17.58 -38.28
C ILE A 5 15.83 17.24 -37.22
N PHE A 6 15.67 18.10 -36.24
CA PHE A 6 14.61 18.03 -35.26
C PHE A 6 13.43 18.89 -35.70
N PHE A 7 12.22 18.35 -35.57
CA PHE A 7 10.98 19.13 -35.62
C PHE A 7 10.43 19.19 -34.19
N THR A 8 10.39 20.37 -33.58
CA THR A 8 10.12 20.57 -32.15
C THR A 8 9.06 21.66 -31.89
N ASP A 9 8.34 21.55 -30.77
CA ASP A 9 7.34 22.53 -30.33
C ASP A 9 7.71 23.09 -28.95
N ALA A 10 8.97 23.50 -28.80
CA ALA A 10 9.56 23.91 -27.53
C ALA A 10 8.72 24.96 -26.77
N ALA A 11 8.70 24.82 -25.44
CA ALA A 11 7.90 25.57 -24.45
C ALA A 11 6.43 25.12 -24.30
N LYS A 12 6.05 23.98 -24.86
CA LYS A 12 4.73 23.38 -24.63
C LYS A 12 4.73 22.35 -23.50
N ASP A 13 5.57 21.31 -23.60
CA ASP A 13 5.56 20.18 -22.66
C ASP A 13 6.88 20.01 -21.89
N GLY A 14 7.90 20.81 -22.20
CA GLY A 14 9.18 20.91 -21.48
C GLY A 14 10.16 19.76 -21.76
N ASP A 15 9.66 18.62 -22.21
CA ASP A 15 10.42 17.48 -22.69
C ASP A 15 11.18 17.74 -23.98
N ASP A 16 10.67 18.60 -24.86
CA ASP A 16 11.41 19.10 -26.03
C ASP A 16 12.78 19.66 -25.64
N LEU A 17 12.89 20.40 -24.54
CA LEU A 17 14.13 21.04 -24.09
C LEU A 17 15.16 19.99 -23.62
N LEU A 18 14.69 18.97 -22.90
CA LEU A 18 15.52 17.83 -22.51
C LEU A 18 16.00 17.06 -23.76
N ALA A 19 15.10 16.84 -24.70
CA ALA A 19 15.38 16.11 -25.94
C ALA A 19 16.38 16.86 -26.84
N THR A 20 16.22 18.18 -26.97
CA THR A 20 16.95 19.00 -27.95
C THR A 20 18.23 19.62 -27.40
N PHE A 21 18.21 20.21 -26.20
CA PHE A 21 19.40 20.88 -25.65
C PHE A 21 20.20 19.96 -24.75
N HIS A 22 19.57 19.31 -23.78
CA HIS A 22 20.31 18.51 -22.81
C HIS A 22 20.96 17.32 -23.52
N LEU A 23 20.14 16.46 -24.12
CA LEU A 23 20.62 15.22 -24.69
C LEU A 23 21.58 15.43 -25.86
N ILE A 24 21.30 16.34 -26.79
CA ILE A 24 22.17 16.56 -27.97
C ILE A 24 23.52 17.13 -27.57
N LEU A 25 23.54 18.21 -26.76
CA LEU A 25 24.78 18.84 -26.36
C LEU A 25 25.60 17.90 -25.47
N GLN A 26 24.96 17.19 -24.54
CA GLN A 26 25.63 16.18 -23.72
C GLN A 26 26.19 15.04 -24.57
N ALA A 27 25.44 14.54 -25.57
CA ALA A 27 25.94 13.48 -26.46
C ALA A 27 27.13 13.93 -27.33
N LYS A 28 27.14 15.19 -27.78
CA LYS A 28 28.27 15.78 -28.52
C LYS A 28 29.48 16.02 -27.61
N ALA A 29 29.27 16.56 -26.41
CA ALA A 29 30.31 16.78 -25.42
C ALA A 29 30.96 15.47 -24.98
N ALA A 30 30.14 14.43 -24.77
CA ALA A 30 30.58 13.08 -24.47
C ALA A 30 31.33 12.40 -25.63
N GLY A 31 31.30 12.96 -26.86
CA GLY A 31 31.88 12.33 -28.05
C GLY A 31 31.12 11.10 -28.55
N ILE A 32 29.87 10.91 -28.09
CA ILE A 32 28.98 9.84 -28.57
C ILE A 32 28.51 10.19 -29.99
N ILE A 33 28.14 11.45 -30.20
CA ILE A 33 27.90 12.02 -31.52
C ILE A 33 29.10 12.92 -31.85
N ASP A 34 29.59 12.84 -33.10
CA ASP A 34 30.67 13.71 -33.56
C ASP A 34 30.23 15.18 -33.43
N GLN A 35 31.07 16.01 -32.80
CA GLN A 35 30.78 17.42 -32.54
C GLN A 35 30.45 18.20 -33.83
N ASN A 36 31.05 17.81 -34.96
CA ASN A 36 30.82 18.44 -36.27
C ASN A 36 29.55 17.93 -36.97
N THR A 37 28.84 16.97 -36.41
CA THR A 37 27.58 16.47 -36.99
C THR A 37 26.57 17.63 -37.00
N PRO A 38 26.10 18.08 -38.18
CA PRO A 38 25.17 19.20 -38.24
C PRO A 38 23.84 18.83 -37.59
N VAL A 39 23.35 19.69 -36.69
CA VAL A 39 22.05 19.56 -36.05
C VAL A 39 21.23 20.81 -36.34
N LYS A 40 20.02 20.64 -36.87
CA LYS A 40 19.08 21.74 -37.11
C LYS A 40 17.82 21.52 -36.30
N LEU A 41 17.36 22.56 -35.61
CA LEU A 41 16.11 22.57 -34.85
C LEU A 41 15.09 23.40 -35.63
N VAL A 42 14.20 22.72 -36.33
CA VAL A 42 13.05 23.34 -36.99
C VAL A 42 11.93 23.45 -35.97
N THR A 43 11.64 24.66 -35.54
CA THR A 43 10.48 24.91 -34.67
C THR A 43 9.19 24.80 -35.47
N SER A 44 8.16 24.21 -34.88
CA SER A 44 6.85 24.00 -35.50
C SER A 44 5.76 24.69 -34.72
N ASP A 45 4.58 24.82 -35.33
CA ASP A 45 3.44 25.57 -34.77
C ASP A 45 3.84 26.98 -34.28
N GLU A 46 4.60 27.70 -35.11
CA GLU A 46 5.19 28.99 -34.75
C GLU A 46 4.13 30.08 -34.50
N ILE A 47 4.38 30.87 -33.46
CA ILE A 47 3.51 31.96 -33.00
C ILE A 47 4.09 33.29 -33.49
N PRO A 48 3.27 34.18 -34.07
CA PRO A 48 3.75 35.47 -34.52
C PRO A 48 4.03 36.41 -33.35
N CYS A 49 5.16 37.08 -33.43
CA CYS A 49 5.65 38.02 -32.43
C CYS A 49 6.25 39.26 -33.09
N ASP A 50 6.36 40.33 -32.31
CA ASP A 50 7.11 41.51 -32.70
C ASP A 50 8.63 41.34 -32.45
N ALA A 51 9.39 42.40 -32.69
CA ALA A 51 10.86 42.38 -32.56
C ALA A 51 11.36 42.15 -31.11
N ASN A 52 10.47 42.27 -30.11
CA ASN A 52 10.77 42.07 -28.70
C ASN A 52 10.25 40.71 -28.20
N GLY A 53 9.80 39.83 -29.10
CA GLY A 53 9.26 38.52 -28.73
C GLY A 53 7.85 38.58 -28.10
N LYS A 54 7.16 39.72 -28.18
CA LYS A 54 5.79 39.82 -27.68
C LYS A 54 4.80 39.28 -28.70
N GLN A 55 3.85 38.46 -28.24
CA GLN A 55 2.83 37.86 -29.10
C GLN A 55 2.01 38.94 -29.83
N ASN A 56 2.06 38.93 -31.17
CA ASN A 56 1.42 39.93 -32.00
C ASN A 56 0.86 39.29 -33.29
N PRO A 57 -0.46 39.34 -33.53
CA PRO A 57 -1.07 38.71 -34.70
C PRO A 57 -0.63 39.31 -36.05
N GLN A 58 0.03 40.46 -36.06
CA GLN A 58 0.62 41.10 -37.26
C GLN A 58 2.14 40.97 -37.34
N GLY A 59 2.77 40.28 -36.38
CA GLY A 59 4.21 40.06 -36.32
C GLY A 59 4.74 39.01 -37.30
N LYS A 60 6.05 38.75 -37.24
CA LYS A 60 6.69 37.62 -37.94
C LYS A 60 6.57 36.35 -37.10
N TYR A 61 6.56 35.18 -37.73
CA TYR A 61 6.53 33.90 -37.02
C TYR A 61 7.92 33.57 -36.47
N GLY A 62 8.03 33.09 -35.23
CA GLY A 62 9.34 32.77 -34.66
C GLY A 62 9.44 32.84 -33.13
N LEU A 63 8.34 33.00 -32.39
CA LEU A 63 8.42 33.12 -30.93
C LEU A 63 9.13 31.92 -30.27
N ARG A 64 8.86 30.70 -30.76
CA ARG A 64 9.49 29.48 -30.21
C ARG A 64 10.96 29.38 -30.64
N ALA A 65 11.27 29.79 -31.87
CA ALA A 65 12.65 29.92 -32.33
C ALA A 65 13.45 30.92 -31.49
N LEU A 66 12.86 32.08 -31.14
CA LEU A 66 13.47 33.07 -30.26
C LEU A 66 13.72 32.53 -28.85
N TYR A 67 12.79 31.73 -28.32
CA TYR A 67 12.93 31.06 -27.03
C TYR A 67 14.09 30.07 -27.02
N LEU A 68 14.17 29.18 -28.02
CA LEU A 68 15.31 28.28 -28.17
C LEU A 68 16.62 29.05 -28.35
N ASN A 69 16.60 30.15 -29.11
CA ASN A 69 17.80 30.95 -29.36
C ASN A 69 18.31 31.62 -28.09
N LYS A 70 17.41 32.11 -27.22
CA LYS A 70 17.77 32.65 -25.90
C LYS A 70 18.65 31.65 -25.12
N TYR A 71 18.18 30.41 -24.90
CA TYR A 71 18.98 29.45 -24.13
C TYR A 71 20.20 28.97 -24.89
N LEU A 72 20.15 28.89 -26.22
CA LEU A 72 21.33 28.55 -27.00
C LEU A 72 22.45 29.58 -26.81
N GLU A 73 22.12 30.87 -26.81
CA GLU A 73 23.09 31.95 -26.54
C GLU A 73 23.60 31.92 -25.10
N LEU A 74 22.72 31.65 -24.12
CA LEU A 74 23.15 31.45 -22.72
C LEU A 74 24.10 30.26 -22.58
N LEU A 75 23.80 29.14 -23.24
CA LEU A 75 24.65 27.95 -23.24
C LEU A 75 25.99 28.20 -23.91
N LYS A 76 26.04 28.93 -25.02
CA LYS A 76 27.30 29.33 -25.69
C LYS A 76 28.22 30.15 -24.81
N GLN A 77 27.68 30.89 -23.83
CA GLN A 77 28.48 31.67 -22.89
C GLN A 77 29.11 30.81 -21.79
N GLN A 78 28.51 29.66 -21.47
CA GLN A 78 28.95 28.81 -20.36
C GLN A 78 29.70 27.54 -20.82
N LEU A 79 29.32 26.99 -21.97
CA LEU A 79 29.87 25.72 -22.47
C LEU A 79 31.02 25.98 -23.45
N ASP A 80 32.19 25.40 -23.16
CA ASP A 80 33.37 25.44 -24.03
C ASP A 80 33.26 24.38 -25.14
N LEU A 81 32.27 24.56 -26.03
CA LEU A 81 32.07 23.75 -27.21
C LEU A 81 32.37 24.56 -28.48
N PRO A 82 32.89 23.94 -29.55
CA PRO A 82 33.09 24.62 -30.82
C PRO A 82 31.74 25.10 -31.39
N ALA A 83 31.75 26.18 -32.18
CA ALA A 83 30.53 26.79 -32.70
C ALA A 83 29.66 25.79 -33.49
N GLU A 84 30.31 24.86 -34.20
CA GLU A 84 29.70 23.79 -34.99
C GLU A 84 29.00 22.71 -34.14
N ALA A 85 29.30 22.64 -32.84
CA ALA A 85 28.62 21.72 -31.93
C ALA A 85 27.17 22.14 -31.66
N TYR A 86 26.90 23.45 -31.64
CA TYR A 86 25.60 24.00 -31.30
C TYR A 86 24.57 23.79 -32.42
N PRO A 87 23.32 23.43 -32.09
CA PRO A 87 22.26 23.34 -33.09
C PRO A 87 21.95 24.68 -33.75
N GLU A 88 21.62 24.65 -35.03
CA GLU A 88 21.10 25.82 -35.77
C GLU A 88 19.57 25.86 -35.66
N ILE A 89 19.01 26.99 -35.26
CA ILE A 89 17.56 27.15 -35.09
C ILE A 89 16.95 27.74 -36.36
N ILE A 90 15.86 27.13 -36.82
CA ILE A 90 15.13 27.53 -38.03
C ILE A 90 13.65 27.66 -37.67
N ALA A 91 13.08 28.86 -37.86
CA ALA A 91 11.64 29.07 -37.72
C ALA A 91 10.88 28.32 -38.82
N GLY A 92 10.09 27.31 -38.42
CA GLY A 92 9.34 26.46 -39.34
C GLY A 92 7.88 26.90 -39.53
N PRO A 93 6.94 25.97 -39.76
CA PRO A 93 5.59 26.31 -40.21
C PRO A 93 4.75 27.00 -39.13
N VAL A 94 3.75 27.75 -39.59
CA VAL A 94 2.82 28.55 -38.78
C VAL A 94 1.89 27.69 -37.91
N THR A 95 1.55 28.17 -36.72
CA THR A 95 0.52 27.56 -35.86
C THR A 95 -0.85 27.47 -36.54
N THR A 96 -1.45 26.27 -36.54
CA THR A 96 -2.80 26.02 -37.09
C THR A 96 -3.83 25.67 -36.01
N TYR A 97 -3.36 25.29 -34.81
CA TYR A 97 -4.20 24.83 -33.70
C TYR A 97 -4.62 25.95 -32.72
N TYR A 98 -3.89 27.07 -32.70
CA TYR A 98 -4.11 28.20 -31.79
C TYR A 98 -4.48 29.48 -32.53
N SER A 99 -5.38 30.28 -31.94
CA SER A 99 -5.77 31.60 -32.44
C SER A 99 -5.46 32.69 -31.41
N TYR A 100 -5.16 33.90 -31.87
CA TYR A 100 -4.97 35.05 -30.97
C TYR A 100 -6.29 35.38 -30.26
N ASP A 101 -6.25 35.43 -28.93
CA ASP A 101 -7.37 35.81 -28.09
C ASP A 101 -7.18 37.25 -27.61
N GLU A 102 -8.04 38.15 -28.07
CA GLU A 102 -7.96 39.59 -27.78
C GLU A 102 -8.16 39.92 -26.29
N GLU A 103 -8.91 39.10 -25.55
CA GLU A 103 -9.16 39.32 -24.11
C GLU A 103 -7.92 38.95 -23.30
N LYS A 104 -7.29 37.82 -23.64
CA LYS A 104 -6.07 37.34 -22.97
C LYS A 104 -4.79 37.95 -23.51
N LYS A 105 -4.85 38.61 -24.66
CA LYS A 105 -3.71 39.14 -25.42
C LYS A 105 -2.64 38.08 -25.73
N LYS A 106 -3.08 36.83 -25.92
CA LYS A 106 -2.22 35.65 -26.12
C LYS A 106 -2.86 34.68 -27.09
N TYR A 107 -2.06 33.83 -27.72
CA TYR A 107 -2.52 32.68 -28.50
C TYR A 107 -3.08 31.59 -27.58
N TYR A 108 -4.33 31.21 -27.80
CA TYR A 108 -5.11 30.37 -26.90
C TYR A 108 -6.04 29.43 -27.67
N ASN A 109 -6.19 28.19 -27.17
CA ASN A 109 -7.18 27.25 -27.71
C ASN A 109 -8.38 27.18 -26.77
N LYS A 110 -9.56 27.61 -27.27
CA LYS A 110 -10.79 27.66 -26.47
C LYS A 110 -11.31 26.30 -26.04
N SER A 111 -11.11 25.26 -26.86
CA SER A 111 -11.61 23.91 -26.59
C SER A 111 -10.81 23.22 -25.48
N SER A 112 -9.48 23.26 -25.55
CA SER A 112 -8.60 22.64 -24.56
C SER A 112 -8.26 23.54 -23.37
N GLN A 113 -8.69 24.80 -23.41
CA GLN A 113 -8.38 25.84 -22.44
C GLN A 113 -6.89 26.06 -22.19
N SER A 114 -6.04 25.81 -23.18
CA SER A 114 -4.58 25.87 -23.05
C SER A 114 -3.99 27.08 -23.76
N GLU A 115 -2.98 27.71 -23.15
CA GLU A 115 -2.10 28.66 -23.82
C GLU A 115 -1.22 27.95 -24.86
N ALA A 116 -0.79 28.69 -25.88
CA ALA A 116 0.11 28.17 -26.91
C ALA A 116 1.58 28.16 -26.45
N PHE A 117 1.96 29.02 -25.51
CA PHE A 117 3.35 29.24 -25.12
C PHE A 117 3.46 29.74 -23.67
N TYR A 118 4.07 28.95 -22.79
CA TYR A 118 4.09 29.24 -21.35
C TYR A 118 5.19 30.24 -20.95
N ALA A 119 6.32 30.28 -21.64
CA ALA A 119 7.48 31.09 -21.27
C ALA A 119 7.46 32.51 -21.88
N THR A 120 6.27 33.13 -21.96
CA THR A 120 6.10 34.43 -22.64
C THR A 120 6.94 35.54 -21.98
N GLU A 121 6.86 35.66 -20.66
CA GLU A 121 7.60 36.68 -19.88
C GLU A 121 9.12 36.54 -20.06
N GLU A 122 9.61 35.30 -20.03
CA GLU A 122 11.03 34.99 -20.19
C GLU A 122 11.64 35.44 -21.53
N VAL A 123 10.85 35.42 -22.60
CA VAL A 123 11.30 35.87 -23.93
C VAL A 123 11.18 37.39 -24.04
N GLU A 124 10.06 37.95 -23.58
CA GLU A 124 9.83 39.40 -23.60
C GLU A 124 10.90 40.15 -22.82
N ASP A 125 11.28 39.66 -21.63
CA ASP A 125 12.33 40.27 -20.81
C ASP A 125 13.71 40.19 -21.48
N TYR A 126 14.05 39.04 -22.08
CA TYR A 126 15.36 38.84 -22.69
C TYR A 126 15.57 39.65 -23.97
N TYR A 127 14.52 39.87 -24.76
CA TYR A 127 14.58 40.69 -25.99
C TYR A 127 14.04 42.11 -25.80
N ALA A 128 13.77 42.55 -24.57
CA ALA A 128 13.45 43.95 -24.28
C ALA A 128 14.64 44.87 -24.59
N ASP A 129 15.85 44.41 -24.28
CA ASP A 129 17.09 45.20 -24.37
C ASP A 129 17.93 44.89 -25.62
N GLN A 130 17.54 43.89 -26.42
CA GLN A 130 18.25 43.48 -27.62
C GLN A 130 17.30 42.98 -28.72
N PRO A 131 17.59 43.27 -30.00
CA PRO A 131 16.70 42.91 -31.09
C PRO A 131 16.69 41.40 -31.36
N ALA A 132 15.51 40.86 -31.65
CA ALA A 132 15.33 39.49 -32.12
C ALA A 132 16.17 39.19 -33.39
N PRO A 133 16.92 38.07 -33.45
CA PRO A 133 17.70 37.70 -34.63
C PRO A 133 16.80 37.34 -35.82
N GLU A 134 17.07 37.97 -36.97
CA GLU A 134 16.28 37.77 -38.20
C GLU A 134 16.31 36.30 -38.69
N SER A 135 17.36 35.53 -38.38
CA SER A 135 17.45 34.10 -38.69
C SER A 135 16.40 33.25 -37.96
N CYS A 136 15.89 33.72 -36.83
CA CYS A 136 14.84 33.06 -36.05
C CYS A 136 13.43 33.57 -36.40
N LEU A 137 13.30 34.43 -37.42
CA LEU A 137 12.03 35.02 -37.82
C LEU A 137 11.68 34.62 -39.24
N LEU A 138 10.49 34.04 -39.41
CA LEU A 138 9.94 33.65 -40.70
C LEU A 138 8.95 34.70 -41.21
N ASN A 139 9.20 35.21 -42.42
CA ASN A 139 8.32 36.17 -43.07
C ASN A 139 6.99 35.52 -43.48
N ARG A 140 5.87 36.21 -43.20
CA ARG A 140 4.51 35.76 -43.50
C ARG A 140 4.27 35.59 -45.01
N ASP A 141 4.96 36.39 -45.84
CA ASP A 141 4.81 36.34 -47.29
C ASP A 141 5.51 35.12 -47.93
N THR A 142 6.43 34.48 -47.19
CA THR A 142 7.21 33.32 -47.66
C THR A 142 7.24 32.21 -46.61
N PRO A 143 6.08 31.63 -46.25
CA PRO A 143 5.94 30.72 -45.10
C PRO A 143 6.66 29.37 -45.26
N ASN A 144 7.11 29.03 -46.47
CA ASN A 144 7.82 27.77 -46.77
C ASN A 144 9.33 27.98 -47.01
N ALA A 145 9.86 29.18 -46.77
CA ALA A 145 11.28 29.48 -47.01
C ALA A 145 12.24 28.56 -46.22
N TRP A 146 11.81 28.07 -45.07
CA TRP A 146 12.56 27.15 -44.22
C TRP A 146 12.84 25.80 -44.88
N ILE A 147 11.93 25.28 -45.73
CA ILE A 147 12.08 23.98 -46.40
C ILE A 147 13.33 23.98 -47.29
N GLU A 148 13.51 25.06 -48.06
CA GLU A 148 14.66 25.19 -48.96
C GLU A 148 15.98 25.37 -48.20
N GLN A 149 15.96 25.94 -47.00
CA GLN A 149 17.13 26.00 -46.13
C GLN A 149 17.54 24.60 -45.64
N VAL A 150 16.57 23.77 -45.24
CA VAL A 150 16.83 22.38 -44.82
C VAL A 150 17.33 21.55 -46.00
N LYS A 151 16.66 21.60 -47.16
CA LYS A 151 17.06 20.83 -48.37
C LYS A 151 18.49 21.12 -48.81
N LYS A 152 18.88 22.40 -48.83
CA LYS A 152 20.24 22.81 -49.20
C LYS A 152 21.31 22.24 -48.27
N ALA A 153 20.97 22.00 -47.01
CA ALA A 153 21.90 21.51 -46.01
C ALA A 153 21.94 19.98 -45.89
N THR A 154 20.99 19.26 -46.51
CA THR A 154 20.90 17.79 -46.44
C THR A 154 20.80 17.13 -47.82
N PRO A 155 21.70 17.41 -48.78
CA PRO A 155 21.61 16.86 -50.14
C PRO A 155 21.76 15.32 -50.21
N GLU A 156 22.50 14.75 -49.25
CA GLU A 156 22.76 13.31 -49.11
C GLU A 156 21.71 12.61 -48.19
N GLY A 157 20.70 13.34 -47.72
CA GLY A 157 19.74 12.87 -46.71
C GLY A 157 20.14 13.19 -45.26
N ALA A 158 19.24 12.90 -44.32
CA ALA A 158 19.41 13.17 -42.90
C ALA A 158 18.59 12.23 -42.02
N THR A 159 18.88 12.24 -40.72
CA THR A 159 18.00 11.66 -39.69
C THR A 159 17.01 12.73 -39.25
N LEU A 160 15.73 12.47 -39.43
CA LEU A 160 14.63 13.31 -39.00
C LEU A 160 14.14 12.82 -37.64
N VAL A 161 14.05 13.72 -36.65
CA VAL A 161 13.46 13.46 -35.34
C VAL A 161 12.26 14.38 -35.19
N ASN A 162 11.05 13.83 -35.34
CA ASN A 162 9.83 14.60 -35.17
C ASN A 162 9.25 14.39 -33.78
N ILE A 163 9.33 15.42 -32.94
CA ILE A 163 8.79 15.46 -31.58
C ILE A 163 7.62 16.44 -31.44
N ALA A 164 7.14 16.98 -32.57
CA ALA A 164 6.05 17.94 -32.61
C ALA A 164 4.88 17.50 -33.49
N ALA A 165 3.92 18.41 -33.70
CA ALA A 165 2.85 18.24 -34.66
C ALA A 165 3.38 17.89 -36.05
N PHE A 166 2.66 17.02 -36.79
CA PHE A 166 3.18 16.45 -38.03
C PHE A 166 3.23 17.42 -39.21
N ASN A 167 2.72 18.65 -39.04
CA ASN A 167 2.65 19.67 -40.09
C ASN A 167 4.02 19.93 -40.72
N GLY A 168 5.06 20.17 -39.91
CA GLY A 168 6.40 20.50 -40.40
C GLY A 168 7.06 19.35 -41.15
N VAL A 169 7.11 18.17 -40.55
CA VAL A 169 7.71 16.99 -41.20
C VAL A 169 6.97 16.64 -42.50
N THR A 170 5.66 16.82 -42.54
CA THR A 170 4.83 16.57 -43.74
C THR A 170 5.13 17.56 -44.86
N ASP A 171 5.13 18.85 -44.54
CA ASP A 171 5.39 19.90 -45.52
C ASP A 171 6.78 19.71 -46.14
N PHE A 172 7.79 19.31 -45.34
CA PHE A 172 9.11 18.96 -45.85
C PHE A 172 9.10 17.74 -46.78
N LEU A 173 8.55 16.60 -46.33
CA LEU A 173 8.56 15.35 -47.08
C LEU A 173 7.79 15.46 -48.40
N SER A 174 6.70 16.23 -48.43
CA SER A 174 5.87 16.45 -49.62
C SER A 174 6.62 17.16 -50.76
N GLN A 175 7.69 17.88 -50.43
CA GLN A 175 8.52 18.63 -51.40
C GLN A 175 9.73 17.82 -51.90
N LEU A 176 9.87 16.56 -51.47
CA LEU A 176 10.91 15.64 -51.90
C LEU A 176 10.35 14.66 -52.94
N SER A 177 11.15 14.33 -53.94
CA SER A 177 10.89 13.20 -54.84
C SER A 177 11.01 11.86 -54.10
N ASP A 178 10.44 10.80 -54.66
CA ASP A 178 10.52 9.45 -54.06
C ASP A 178 11.96 8.97 -53.85
N GLU A 179 12.88 9.32 -54.76
CA GLU A 179 14.30 8.99 -54.65
C GLU A 179 15.00 9.78 -53.53
N GLU A 180 14.65 11.06 -53.36
CA GLU A 180 15.19 11.88 -52.27
C GLU A 180 14.68 11.40 -50.90
N ARG A 181 13.41 11.01 -50.79
CA ARG A 181 12.81 10.54 -49.52
C ARG A 181 13.51 9.32 -48.95
N ARG A 182 13.95 8.38 -49.79
CA ARG A 182 14.66 7.16 -49.36
C ARG A 182 16.01 7.42 -48.69
N LYS A 183 16.56 8.63 -48.81
CA LYS A 183 17.81 9.01 -48.15
C LYS A 183 17.64 9.35 -46.67
N PHE A 184 16.39 9.54 -46.21
CA PHE A 184 16.06 9.96 -44.86
C PHE A 184 15.64 8.78 -43.96
N THR A 185 15.94 8.92 -42.67
CA THR A 185 15.41 8.07 -41.59
C THR A 185 14.50 8.94 -40.73
N LEU A 186 13.34 8.43 -40.27
CA LEU A 186 12.42 9.20 -39.44
C LEU A 186 12.13 8.50 -38.10
N PHE A 187 12.48 9.17 -37.01
CA PHE A 187 12.03 8.86 -35.65
C PHE A 187 10.89 9.80 -35.28
N ASN A 188 9.70 9.25 -35.04
CA ASN A 188 8.50 10.03 -34.83
C ASN A 188 7.91 9.79 -33.43
N MET A 189 7.66 10.87 -32.69
CA MET A 189 6.86 10.86 -31.47
C MET A 189 5.38 11.08 -31.79
N GLY A 190 4.53 10.17 -31.32
CA GLY A 190 3.09 10.21 -31.58
C GLY A 190 2.64 9.25 -32.69
N TYR A 191 1.35 9.31 -33.05
CA TYR A 191 0.54 8.18 -33.55
C TYR A 191 0.28 7.12 -32.48
N ASN A 192 -0.52 6.10 -32.76
CA ASN A 192 -0.88 5.07 -31.79
C ASN A 192 -0.25 3.72 -32.16
N LEU A 193 -0.03 2.85 -31.16
CA LEU A 193 0.21 1.43 -31.37
C LEU A 193 -0.94 0.86 -32.23
N PRO A 194 -0.69 -0.05 -33.19
CA PRO A 194 -1.75 -0.58 -34.04
C PRO A 194 -2.91 -1.13 -33.20
N TYR A 195 -4.08 -0.49 -33.30
CA TYR A 195 -5.25 -0.97 -32.58
C TYR A 195 -5.65 -2.33 -33.15
N SER A 196 -5.69 -3.33 -32.28
CA SER A 196 -6.07 -4.70 -32.61
C SER A 196 -7.36 -5.14 -31.92
N LYS A 197 -7.94 -4.30 -31.05
CA LYS A 197 -9.18 -4.56 -30.30
C LYS A 197 -10.26 -3.54 -30.66
N ASN A 198 -11.36 -4.02 -31.25
CA ASN A 198 -12.48 -3.21 -31.72
C ASN A 198 -13.05 -2.27 -30.62
N SER A 199 -12.97 -2.64 -29.33
CA SER A 199 -13.46 -1.82 -28.21
C SER A 199 -12.64 -0.55 -27.92
N GLU A 200 -11.31 -0.55 -28.15
CA GLU A 200 -10.49 0.67 -28.01
C GLU A 200 -10.74 1.65 -29.15
N LEU A 201 -10.84 1.12 -30.36
CA LEU A 201 -11.19 1.89 -31.55
C LEU A 201 -12.52 2.64 -31.34
N GLN A 202 -13.55 1.96 -30.83
CA GLN A 202 -14.86 2.58 -30.55
C GLN A 202 -14.81 3.66 -29.47
N GLU A 203 -13.95 3.54 -28.46
CA GLU A 203 -13.80 4.58 -27.43
C GLU A 203 -13.11 5.84 -27.98
N ILE A 204 -12.08 5.68 -28.82
CA ILE A 204 -11.37 6.81 -29.42
C ILE A 204 -12.27 7.52 -30.44
N ILE A 205 -13.07 6.77 -31.20
CA ILE A 205 -14.10 7.35 -32.09
C ILE A 205 -15.11 8.20 -31.29
N LYS A 206 -15.54 7.72 -30.11
CA LYS A 206 -16.46 8.46 -29.23
C LYS A 206 -15.83 9.67 -28.55
N ASN A 207 -14.53 9.64 -28.27
CA ASN A 207 -13.82 10.73 -27.61
C ASN A 207 -12.45 11.00 -28.27
N PRO A 208 -12.40 11.78 -29.36
CA PRO A 208 -11.16 12.07 -30.09
C PRO A 208 -10.09 12.80 -29.26
N ASN A 209 -10.45 13.40 -28.11
CA ASN A 209 -9.50 14.07 -27.22
C ASN A 209 -8.51 13.10 -26.54
N THR A 210 -8.72 11.78 -26.66
CA THR A 210 -7.80 10.74 -26.16
C THR A 210 -6.62 10.49 -27.09
N LEU A 211 -6.64 11.05 -28.32
CA LEU A 211 -5.51 10.97 -29.25
C LEU A 211 -4.24 11.63 -28.67
N PRO A 212 -3.05 11.12 -28.99
CA PRO A 212 -1.78 11.76 -28.65
C PRO A 212 -1.74 13.21 -29.12
N TYR A 213 -1.11 14.10 -28.33
CA TYR A 213 -1.13 15.54 -28.60
C TYR A 213 -0.63 15.87 -30.02
N ASN A 214 0.55 15.40 -30.42
CA ASN A 214 1.13 15.64 -31.74
C ASN A 214 0.19 15.23 -32.89
N ALA A 215 -0.62 14.18 -32.70
CA ALA A 215 -1.62 13.76 -33.66
C ALA A 215 -2.85 14.68 -33.68
N ARG A 216 -3.28 15.20 -32.53
CA ARG A 216 -4.42 16.12 -32.39
C ARG A 216 -4.10 17.56 -32.83
N SER A 217 -2.86 18.02 -32.66
CA SER A 217 -2.42 19.36 -33.08
C SER A 217 -2.04 19.43 -34.56
N THR A 218 -1.89 18.30 -35.22
CA THR A 218 -1.72 18.24 -36.68
C THR A 218 -2.98 18.78 -37.36
N ASP A 219 -2.82 19.58 -38.40
CA ASP A 219 -3.92 20.11 -39.21
C ASP A 219 -4.75 18.93 -39.74
N PRO A 220 -6.06 18.82 -39.41
CA PRO A 220 -6.85 17.67 -39.81
C PRO A 220 -6.98 17.49 -41.31
N THR A 221 -6.88 18.58 -42.08
CA THR A 221 -6.90 18.53 -43.55
C THR A 221 -5.59 17.99 -44.12
N LYS A 222 -4.49 18.13 -43.37
CA LYS A 222 -3.17 17.58 -43.72
C LYS A 222 -2.88 16.23 -43.05
N ALA A 223 -3.61 15.82 -42.02
CA ALA A 223 -3.27 14.63 -41.24
C ALA A 223 -3.18 13.33 -42.07
N VAL A 224 -4.03 13.16 -43.08
CA VAL A 224 -3.96 12.04 -44.04
C VAL A 224 -2.71 12.15 -44.90
N GLN A 225 -2.45 13.33 -45.45
CA GLN A 225 -1.25 13.59 -46.26
C GLN A 225 0.02 13.37 -45.42
N ALA A 226 0.03 13.79 -44.17
CA ALA A 226 1.12 13.59 -43.23
C ALA A 226 1.48 12.11 -43.08
N ALA A 227 0.47 11.29 -42.77
CA ALA A 227 0.65 9.86 -42.65
C ALA A 227 1.11 9.24 -43.99
N GLN A 228 0.50 9.61 -45.11
CA GLN A 228 0.88 9.14 -46.45
C GLN A 228 2.33 9.47 -46.82
N GLU A 229 2.82 10.64 -46.46
CA GLU A 229 4.19 11.06 -46.77
C GLU A 229 5.20 10.37 -45.85
N MET A 230 4.89 10.18 -44.57
CA MET A 230 5.76 9.49 -43.60
C MET A 230 5.93 8.00 -43.89
N VAL A 231 4.86 7.30 -44.28
CA VAL A 231 4.92 5.85 -44.56
C VAL A 231 5.71 5.49 -45.82
N LYS A 232 5.92 6.47 -46.71
CA LYS A 232 6.79 6.33 -47.90
C LYS A 232 8.29 6.37 -47.56
N ILE A 233 8.66 6.63 -46.31
CA ILE A 233 10.04 6.53 -45.84
C ILE A 233 10.34 5.07 -45.51
N ASP A 234 11.45 4.55 -46.05
CA ASP A 234 11.84 3.15 -45.86
C ASP A 234 12.11 2.81 -44.39
N ASN A 235 12.64 3.76 -43.61
CA ASN A 235 12.99 3.59 -42.19
C ASN A 235 12.19 4.56 -41.28
N LEU A 236 10.92 4.22 -41.03
CA LEU A 236 10.04 4.91 -40.08
C LEU A 236 10.00 4.15 -38.75
N HIS A 237 10.28 4.86 -37.64
CA HIS A 237 10.15 4.36 -36.28
C HIS A 237 9.21 5.24 -35.48
N VAL A 238 8.28 4.63 -34.77
CA VAL A 238 7.25 5.33 -34.00
C VAL A 238 7.41 5.04 -32.51
N ALA A 239 7.51 6.12 -31.72
CA ALA A 239 7.37 6.07 -30.26
C ALA A 239 5.97 6.54 -29.89
N SER A 240 5.12 5.65 -29.36
CA SER A 240 3.75 6.00 -28.96
C SER A 240 3.18 5.17 -27.83
N GLY A 241 2.23 5.76 -27.08
CA GLY A 241 1.40 5.13 -26.03
C GLY A 241 2.12 4.69 -24.75
N THR A 242 3.35 4.21 -24.90
CA THR A 242 4.18 3.52 -23.91
C THR A 242 5.06 4.46 -23.11
N THR A 243 5.27 5.68 -23.61
CA THR A 243 6.10 6.72 -22.97
C THR A 243 5.50 7.27 -21.68
N ARG A 244 4.28 6.88 -21.31
CA ARG A 244 3.67 7.22 -20.01
C ARG A 244 4.26 6.45 -18.82
N SER A 245 4.98 5.35 -19.07
CA SER A 245 5.70 4.64 -18.00
C SER A 245 7.04 5.31 -17.63
N LEU A 246 7.43 6.37 -18.35
CA LEU A 246 8.66 7.11 -18.07
C LEU A 246 8.64 7.75 -16.68
N PRO A 247 9.83 8.03 -16.11
CA PRO A 247 9.92 8.80 -14.88
C PRO A 247 9.23 10.17 -15.04
N LYS A 248 8.37 10.52 -14.09
CA LYS A 248 7.76 11.84 -14.01
C LYS A 248 8.75 12.79 -13.30
N TYR A 249 8.95 13.98 -13.86
CA TYR A 249 9.72 15.04 -13.24
C TYR A 249 8.77 16.00 -12.55
N ASP A 250 8.78 16.02 -11.21
CA ASP A 250 8.00 16.96 -10.40
C ASP A 250 8.66 17.20 -9.03
N GLN A 251 8.09 18.14 -8.28
CA GLN A 251 8.54 18.48 -6.93
C GLN A 251 7.87 17.67 -5.81
N ASN A 252 6.87 16.85 -6.13
CA ASN A 252 6.06 16.13 -5.15
C ASN A 252 6.47 14.66 -4.97
N SER A 253 7.41 14.18 -5.79
CA SER A 253 7.92 12.80 -5.76
C SER A 253 8.58 12.49 -4.41
N TRP A 254 8.10 11.47 -3.71
CA TRP A 254 8.50 11.15 -2.33
C TRP A 254 8.81 9.66 -2.12
N LEU A 255 10.11 9.30 -2.27
CA LEU A 255 10.74 7.98 -2.01
C LEU A 255 9.84 6.75 -2.24
N SER A 256 8.92 6.80 -3.19
CA SER A 256 7.89 5.78 -3.38
C SER A 256 8.37 4.65 -4.29
N SER A 257 9.37 4.95 -5.12
CA SER A 257 10.04 4.03 -6.03
C SER A 257 11.46 4.50 -6.35
N PHE A 258 12.30 3.59 -6.84
CA PHE A 258 13.63 3.96 -7.35
C PHE A 258 13.58 4.94 -8.54
N THR A 259 12.50 4.90 -9.33
CA THR A 259 12.28 5.77 -10.48
C THR A 259 12.20 7.25 -10.08
N GLU A 260 11.59 7.57 -8.95
CA GLU A 260 11.52 8.94 -8.44
C GLU A 260 12.90 9.49 -8.07
N ILE A 261 13.73 8.66 -7.40
CA ILE A 261 15.12 9.03 -7.07
C ILE A 261 15.88 9.36 -8.35
N MET A 262 15.72 8.54 -9.37
CA MET A 262 16.42 8.72 -10.63
C MET A 262 15.96 9.93 -11.43
N SER A 263 14.66 10.24 -11.42
CA SER A 263 14.12 11.43 -12.09
C SER A 263 14.79 12.72 -11.60
N ARG A 264 14.96 12.88 -10.28
CA ARG A 264 15.67 14.02 -9.70
C ARG A 264 17.16 14.01 -10.05
N ALA A 265 17.79 12.84 -10.00
CA ALA A 265 19.21 12.70 -10.27
C ALA A 265 19.60 13.19 -11.67
N TYR A 266 18.81 12.92 -12.71
CA TYR A 266 19.14 13.40 -14.06
C TYR A 266 19.27 14.93 -14.15
N LEU A 267 18.34 15.67 -13.52
CA LEU A 267 18.38 17.13 -13.50
C LEU A 267 19.58 17.66 -12.71
N LEU A 268 19.92 17.02 -11.59
CA LEU A 268 21.10 17.38 -10.79
C LEU A 268 22.41 17.08 -11.52
N LEU A 269 22.48 15.99 -12.28
CA LEU A 269 23.63 15.67 -13.13
C LEU A 269 23.79 16.67 -14.27
N THR A 270 22.67 17.05 -14.90
CA THR A 270 22.67 18.05 -15.97
C THR A 270 23.09 19.43 -15.45
N LEU A 271 22.62 19.82 -14.27
CA LEU A 271 23.02 21.07 -13.63
C LEU A 271 24.54 21.18 -13.45
N ARG A 272 25.20 20.08 -13.09
CA ARG A 272 26.67 20.05 -12.93
C ARG A 272 27.41 20.32 -14.24
N TYR A 273 26.79 20.04 -15.38
CA TYR A 273 27.33 20.38 -16.68
C TYR A 273 27.13 21.87 -17.01
N SER A 274 25.92 22.40 -16.81
CA SER A 274 25.63 23.84 -16.91
C SER A 274 24.34 24.22 -16.19
N ASP A 275 24.36 25.39 -15.55
CA ASP A 275 23.19 25.95 -14.86
C ASP A 275 22.04 26.25 -15.82
N GLU A 276 22.36 26.73 -17.03
CA GLU A 276 21.39 27.14 -18.05
C GLU A 276 20.57 25.98 -18.62
N LEU A 277 20.98 24.73 -18.37
CA LEU A 277 20.17 23.57 -18.71
C LEU A 277 19.06 23.35 -17.67
N LEU A 278 19.28 23.61 -16.37
CA LEU A 278 18.26 23.37 -15.36
C LEU A 278 17.16 24.44 -15.35
N LEU A 279 17.55 25.70 -15.57
CA LEU A 279 16.66 26.87 -15.52
C LEU A 279 15.37 26.71 -16.35
N PRO A 280 15.42 26.42 -17.67
CA PRO A 280 14.23 26.33 -18.50
C PRO A 280 13.29 25.20 -18.07
N VAL A 281 13.84 24.08 -17.59
CA VAL A 281 13.05 22.94 -17.12
C VAL A 281 12.34 23.28 -15.80
N THR A 282 13.04 23.90 -14.86
CA THR A 282 12.44 24.33 -13.58
C THR A 282 11.35 25.37 -13.81
N ALA A 283 11.60 26.37 -14.65
CA ALA A 283 10.61 27.38 -15.04
C ALA A 283 9.39 26.72 -15.69
N PHE A 284 9.61 25.79 -16.61
CA PHE A 284 8.53 25.01 -17.21
C PHE A 284 7.69 24.27 -16.16
N ILE A 285 8.32 23.50 -15.25
CA ILE A 285 7.59 22.76 -14.21
C ILE A 285 6.75 23.74 -13.38
N LYS A 286 7.31 24.89 -12.97
CA LYS A 286 6.62 25.92 -12.18
C LYS A 286 5.41 26.50 -12.91
N HIS A 287 5.47 26.75 -14.21
CA HIS A 287 4.37 27.38 -14.97
C HIS A 287 3.40 26.38 -15.62
N SER A 288 3.79 25.10 -15.74
CA SER A 288 2.96 24.06 -16.34
C SER A 288 1.68 23.79 -15.53
N LYS A 289 0.61 23.42 -16.24
CA LYS A 289 -0.68 23.01 -15.64
C LYS A 289 -0.53 21.85 -14.65
N TYR A 290 0.39 20.92 -14.91
CA TYR A 290 0.54 19.68 -14.15
C TYR A 290 1.59 19.76 -13.03
N LYS A 291 2.33 20.88 -12.93
CA LYS A 291 3.47 21.05 -12.02
C LYS A 291 4.48 19.91 -12.15
N GLY A 292 4.69 19.44 -13.38
CA GLY A 292 5.54 18.31 -13.74
C GLY A 292 5.26 17.78 -15.15
N PHE A 293 6.16 16.95 -15.67
CA PHE A 293 6.03 16.36 -17.00
C PHE A 293 6.73 15.01 -17.13
N TRP A 294 6.49 14.33 -18.26
CA TRP A 294 7.16 13.09 -18.65
C TRP A 294 8.04 13.37 -19.85
N PRO A 295 9.28 12.84 -19.93
CA PRO A 295 10.25 13.17 -20.97
C PRO A 295 9.95 12.39 -22.26
N HIS A 296 8.76 12.54 -22.84
CA HIS A 296 8.31 11.71 -23.94
C HIS A 296 9.22 11.86 -25.17
N ASP A 297 9.57 13.10 -25.49
CA ASP A 297 10.39 13.47 -26.65
C ASP A 297 11.86 13.04 -26.54
N VAL A 298 12.31 12.68 -25.33
CA VAL A 298 13.66 12.13 -25.11
C VAL A 298 13.78 10.73 -25.72
N VAL A 299 12.68 9.96 -25.85
CA VAL A 299 12.71 8.61 -26.42
C VAL A 299 13.16 8.57 -27.89
N PRO A 300 12.51 9.27 -28.84
CA PRO A 300 12.97 9.28 -30.24
C PRO A 300 14.35 9.94 -30.38
N SER A 301 14.69 10.88 -29.50
CA SER A 301 16.02 11.50 -29.46
C SER A 301 17.09 10.48 -29.04
N LEU A 302 16.81 9.62 -28.06
CA LEU A 302 17.69 8.50 -27.71
C LEU A 302 17.76 7.44 -28.79
N MET A 303 16.69 7.17 -29.55
CA MET A 303 16.76 6.28 -30.72
C MET A 303 17.79 6.80 -31.73
N MET A 304 17.78 8.11 -31.99
CA MET A 304 18.77 8.76 -32.87
C MET A 304 20.19 8.65 -32.31
N VAL A 305 20.38 8.93 -31.02
CA VAL A 305 21.70 8.83 -30.38
C VAL A 305 22.20 7.38 -30.39
N ILE A 306 21.33 6.38 -30.18
CA ILE A 306 21.68 4.96 -30.26
C ILE A 306 22.12 4.59 -31.67
N GLU A 307 21.37 4.99 -32.71
CA GLU A 307 21.65 4.62 -34.09
C GLU A 307 22.94 5.24 -34.64
N GLN A 308 23.25 6.49 -34.27
CA GLN A 308 24.42 7.20 -34.78
C GLN A 308 25.62 7.20 -33.83
N GLY A 309 25.43 6.74 -32.58
CA GLY A 309 26.40 6.86 -31.50
C GLY A 309 27.65 5.98 -31.68
N ALA A 310 28.81 6.54 -31.36
CA ALA A 310 30.09 5.85 -31.35
C ALA A 310 30.32 5.02 -30.07
N TRP A 311 29.36 4.16 -29.69
CA TRP A 311 29.33 3.46 -28.39
C TRP A 311 30.57 2.64 -28.04
N GLY A 312 31.22 2.06 -29.04
CA GLY A 312 32.46 1.30 -28.86
C GLY A 312 33.60 2.14 -28.27
N SER A 313 33.65 3.44 -28.58
CA SER A 313 34.64 4.37 -28.00
C SER A 313 34.41 4.63 -26.50
N MET A 314 33.18 4.43 -26.04
CA MET A 314 32.78 4.50 -24.63
C MET A 314 32.91 3.15 -23.91
N GLY A 315 33.51 2.16 -24.59
CA GLY A 315 33.68 0.79 -24.10
C GLY A 315 32.39 -0.03 -24.09
N LEU A 316 31.25 0.49 -24.53
CA LEU A 316 29.97 -0.22 -24.53
C LEU A 316 29.83 -1.16 -25.75
N PRO A 317 29.04 -2.24 -25.65
CA PRO A 317 28.66 -3.04 -26.82
C PRO A 317 27.78 -2.21 -27.78
N PRO A 318 27.61 -2.67 -29.04
CA PRO A 318 26.66 -2.04 -29.96
C PRO A 318 25.26 -2.03 -29.36
N LEU A 319 24.75 -0.84 -29.02
CA LEU A 319 23.40 -0.67 -28.50
C LEU A 319 22.40 -0.67 -29.66
N LYS A 320 21.18 -1.16 -29.40
CA LYS A 320 20.08 -1.23 -30.36
C LYS A 320 18.92 -0.39 -29.83
N LYS A 321 18.28 0.41 -30.69
CA LYS A 321 17.15 1.28 -30.31
C LYS A 321 15.97 0.50 -29.74
N GLU A 322 15.83 -0.75 -30.15
CA GLU A 322 14.87 -1.73 -29.64
C GLU A 322 15.00 -1.97 -28.13
N MET A 323 16.19 -1.78 -27.56
CA MET A 323 16.45 -1.96 -26.13
C MET A 323 15.82 -0.88 -25.25
N LEU A 324 15.35 0.23 -25.84
CA LEU A 324 14.53 1.21 -25.12
C LEU A 324 13.19 0.63 -24.68
N PHE A 325 12.81 -0.55 -25.19
CA PHE A 325 11.55 -1.19 -24.91
C PHE A 325 11.75 -2.57 -24.30
N THR A 326 10.81 -2.99 -23.44
CA THR A 326 10.81 -4.32 -22.83
C THR A 326 10.52 -5.43 -23.86
N GLN A 327 9.75 -5.09 -24.90
CA GLN A 327 9.41 -5.96 -26.03
C GLN A 327 9.18 -5.13 -27.31
N ILE A 328 9.52 -5.72 -28.45
CA ILE A 328 9.28 -5.18 -29.81
C ILE A 328 8.29 -6.07 -30.56
N GLU A 329 7.39 -5.45 -31.33
CA GLU A 329 6.55 -6.13 -32.31
C GLU A 329 6.83 -5.61 -33.72
N ARG A 330 6.68 -6.52 -34.69
CA ARG A 330 6.83 -6.24 -36.12
C ARG A 330 5.58 -6.70 -36.83
N VAL A 331 4.88 -5.77 -37.47
CA VAL A 331 3.65 -6.05 -38.21
C VAL A 331 3.89 -5.74 -39.68
N PRO A 332 3.55 -6.64 -40.63
CA PRO A 332 3.57 -6.32 -42.05
C PRO A 332 2.72 -5.07 -42.32
N ALA A 333 3.27 -4.09 -43.03
CA ALA A 333 2.58 -2.81 -43.28
C ALA A 333 1.23 -3.04 -43.99
N THR A 334 1.14 -4.05 -44.87
CA THR A 334 -0.10 -4.46 -45.55
C THR A 334 -1.23 -4.87 -44.62
N ASN A 335 -0.92 -5.21 -43.38
CA ASN A 335 -1.90 -5.57 -42.36
C ASN A 335 -2.36 -4.35 -41.55
N LEU A 336 -1.88 -3.14 -41.88
CA LEU A 336 -2.21 -1.90 -41.20
C LEU A 336 -3.02 -0.97 -42.11
N GLN A 337 -3.97 -0.26 -41.52
CA GLN A 337 -4.86 0.70 -42.15
C GLN A 337 -4.77 2.06 -41.45
N LEU A 338 -4.86 3.14 -42.22
CA LEU A 338 -5.10 4.49 -41.70
C LEU A 338 -6.60 4.73 -41.62
N ARG A 339 -7.08 5.12 -40.44
CA ARG A 339 -8.50 5.46 -40.21
C ARG A 339 -8.65 6.91 -39.74
N MET A 340 -9.58 7.63 -40.37
CA MET A 340 -9.95 8.99 -39.97
C MET A 340 -11.01 8.98 -38.86
N ILE A 341 -10.81 9.79 -37.82
CA ILE A 341 -11.83 10.04 -36.79
C ILE A 341 -12.32 11.49 -36.89
N ASN A 342 -13.63 11.68 -37.09
CA ASN A 342 -14.36 12.95 -36.93
C ASN A 342 -13.61 14.21 -37.41
N ASN A 343 -12.95 14.16 -38.58
CA ASN A 343 -12.14 15.25 -39.12
C ASN A 343 -11.11 15.85 -38.14
N THR A 344 -10.59 15.06 -37.19
CA THR A 344 -9.75 15.55 -36.08
C THR A 344 -8.50 14.70 -35.82
N GLY A 345 -8.41 13.46 -36.32
CA GLY A 345 -7.17 12.67 -36.21
C GLY A 345 -7.13 11.36 -36.99
N VAL A 346 -5.93 10.79 -37.12
CA VAL A 346 -5.61 9.56 -37.87
C VAL A 346 -5.16 8.45 -36.92
N LEU A 347 -5.73 7.25 -37.08
CA LEU A 347 -5.34 6.04 -36.37
C LEU A 347 -4.61 5.06 -37.28
N ILE A 348 -3.61 4.37 -36.74
CA ILE A 348 -3.04 3.16 -37.33
C ILE A 348 -3.75 1.97 -36.68
N ASP A 349 -4.43 1.15 -37.48
CA ASP A 349 -5.26 0.03 -37.02
C ASP A 349 -4.88 -1.24 -37.78
N SER A 350 -4.87 -2.39 -37.09
CA SER A 350 -4.57 -3.69 -37.70
C SER A 350 -5.83 -4.57 -37.86
N THR A 351 -7.03 -4.00 -37.66
CA THR A 351 -8.30 -4.72 -37.74
C THR A 351 -8.70 -4.92 -39.22
N PRO A 352 -9.11 -6.13 -39.65
CA PRO A 352 -9.55 -6.38 -41.01
C PRO A 352 -10.72 -5.48 -41.41
N ALA A 353 -10.69 -4.94 -42.64
CA ALA A 353 -11.73 -4.03 -43.16
C ALA A 353 -13.16 -4.62 -43.14
N SER A 354 -13.30 -5.94 -43.04
CA SER A 354 -14.57 -6.65 -42.95
C SER A 354 -15.32 -6.49 -41.62
N GLU A 355 -14.65 -6.05 -40.55
CA GLU A 355 -15.22 -6.00 -39.19
C GLU A 355 -15.67 -4.60 -38.73
N ILE A 356 -15.68 -3.63 -39.66
CA ILE A 356 -15.85 -2.20 -39.34
C ILE A 356 -16.91 -1.56 -40.25
N ARG A 357 -17.61 -0.54 -39.71
CA ARG A 357 -18.67 0.18 -40.42
C ARG A 357 -18.14 0.81 -41.72
N SER A 358 -18.97 0.77 -42.76
CA SER A 358 -18.66 1.25 -44.12
C SER A 358 -18.51 2.78 -44.28
N ASP A 359 -18.54 3.55 -43.19
CA ASP A 359 -18.49 5.01 -43.15
C ASP A 359 -17.10 5.57 -42.78
N LEU A 360 -16.14 4.72 -42.40
CA LEU A 360 -14.75 5.12 -42.17
C LEU A 360 -13.93 4.96 -43.47
N ALA A 361 -13.28 6.03 -43.90
CA ALA A 361 -12.43 6.02 -45.10
C ALA A 361 -11.09 5.34 -44.80
N ASP A 362 -10.98 4.06 -45.14
CA ASP A 362 -9.77 3.26 -44.95
C ASP A 362 -8.74 3.50 -46.06
N GLN A 363 -7.47 3.61 -45.69
CA GLN A 363 -6.35 3.54 -46.63
C GLN A 363 -5.27 2.58 -46.13
N ALA A 364 -4.84 1.66 -46.99
CA ALA A 364 -3.78 0.71 -46.65
C ALA A 364 -2.42 1.42 -46.45
N ILE A 365 -1.66 0.96 -45.46
CA ILE A 365 -0.33 1.49 -45.14
C ILE A 365 0.74 0.65 -45.85
N GLY A 366 1.48 1.24 -46.79
CA GLY A 366 2.73 0.66 -47.31
C GLY A 366 2.60 -0.52 -48.29
N HIS A 367 3.76 -1.09 -48.64
CA HIS A 367 3.90 -2.18 -49.62
C HIS A 367 4.14 -3.55 -48.94
N GLN A 368 3.96 -4.66 -49.66
CA GLN A 368 4.13 -6.05 -49.16
C GLN A 368 5.48 -6.33 -48.46
N SER A 369 6.53 -5.58 -48.77
CA SER A 369 7.87 -5.76 -48.21
C SER A 369 8.17 -4.94 -46.94
N GLN A 370 7.29 -4.02 -46.54
CA GLN A 370 7.55 -3.10 -45.44
C GLN A 370 7.05 -3.67 -44.10
N LEU A 371 7.84 -3.53 -43.04
CA LEU A 371 7.47 -3.92 -41.67
C LEU A 371 7.34 -2.67 -40.79
N PHE A 372 6.21 -2.54 -40.11
CA PHE A 372 6.01 -1.55 -39.07
C PHE A 372 6.52 -2.10 -37.74
N THR A 373 7.53 -1.45 -37.15
CA THR A 373 8.16 -1.88 -35.91
C THR A 373 7.84 -0.89 -34.78
N TYR A 374 7.29 -1.38 -33.68
CA TYR A 374 7.03 -0.56 -32.48
C TYR A 374 7.38 -1.33 -31.21
N GLY A 375 7.62 -0.59 -30.12
CA GLY A 375 7.82 -1.17 -28.79
C GLY A 375 6.53 -1.20 -27.96
N LYS A 376 6.35 -2.27 -27.17
CA LYS A 376 5.15 -2.47 -26.33
C LYS A 376 5.14 -1.68 -25.04
N GLU A 377 6.29 -1.48 -24.43
CA GLU A 377 6.45 -0.75 -23.17
C GLU A 377 7.90 -0.27 -23.07
N ILE A 378 8.13 0.92 -22.50
CA ILE A 378 9.49 1.43 -22.28
C ILE A 378 10.19 0.64 -21.17
N ASP A 379 11.43 0.24 -21.43
CA ASP A 379 12.33 -0.29 -20.40
C ASP A 379 12.94 0.88 -19.61
N VAL A 380 12.26 1.28 -18.54
CA VAL A 380 12.64 2.44 -17.71
C VAL A 380 14.06 2.32 -17.17
N VAL A 381 14.52 1.11 -16.84
CA VAL A 381 15.88 0.89 -16.32
C VAL A 381 16.92 1.16 -17.41
N PHE A 382 16.71 0.64 -18.62
CA PHE A 382 17.63 0.89 -19.74
C PHE A 382 17.60 2.36 -20.15
N PHE A 383 16.40 2.93 -20.35
CA PHE A 383 16.19 4.34 -20.70
C PHE A 383 16.94 5.27 -19.75
N THR A 384 16.69 5.11 -18.43
CA THR A 384 17.24 6.01 -17.42
C THR A 384 18.74 5.83 -17.27
N SER A 385 19.23 4.58 -17.30
CA SER A 385 20.67 4.30 -17.23
C SER A 385 21.42 4.89 -18.41
N LEU A 386 20.84 4.83 -19.62
CA LEU A 386 21.45 5.42 -20.81
C LEU A 386 21.50 6.95 -20.71
N LEU A 387 20.39 7.56 -20.30
CA LEU A 387 20.30 9.01 -20.15
C LEU A 387 21.31 9.54 -19.11
N HIS A 388 21.42 8.91 -17.95
CA HIS A 388 22.37 9.29 -16.91
C HIS A 388 23.82 9.01 -17.32
N PHE A 389 24.07 7.90 -18.03
CA PHE A 389 25.39 7.61 -18.58
C PHE A 389 25.85 8.73 -19.51
N ILE A 390 24.99 9.18 -20.43
CA ILE A 390 25.29 10.30 -21.34
C ILE A 390 25.56 11.58 -20.55
N ALA A 391 24.73 11.91 -19.55
CA ALA A 391 24.91 13.10 -18.73
C ALA A 391 26.25 13.10 -17.99
N ILE A 392 26.65 11.97 -17.39
CA ILE A 392 27.94 11.86 -16.67
C ILE A 392 29.12 11.89 -17.64
N GLN A 393 29.00 11.27 -18.82
CA GLN A 393 30.06 11.29 -19.84
C GLN A 393 30.30 12.69 -20.42
N ALA A 394 29.28 13.55 -20.42
CA ALA A 394 29.39 14.93 -20.87
C ALA A 394 30.11 15.84 -19.86
N LEU A 395 30.25 15.41 -18.60
CA LEU A 395 30.87 16.22 -17.55
C LEU A 395 32.36 16.49 -17.84
N PRO A 396 32.90 17.62 -17.35
CA PRO A 396 34.33 17.84 -17.33
C PRO A 396 35.07 16.69 -16.62
N LYS A 397 36.27 16.34 -17.10
CA LYS A 397 37.03 15.15 -16.63
C LYS A 397 37.13 15.01 -15.11
N GLU A 398 37.36 16.12 -14.39
CA GLU A 398 37.47 16.09 -12.93
C GLU A 398 36.14 15.71 -12.26
N GLN A 399 35.03 16.26 -12.74
CA GLN A 399 33.69 15.93 -12.24
C GLN A 399 33.28 14.52 -12.66
N GLN A 400 33.64 14.11 -13.87
CA GLN A 400 33.43 12.74 -14.34
C GLN A 400 34.15 11.73 -13.45
N GLU A 401 35.41 11.98 -13.06
CA GLU A 401 36.15 11.10 -12.15
C GLU A 401 35.49 11.05 -10.76
N ALA A 402 34.98 12.18 -10.26
CA ALA A 402 34.18 12.21 -9.03
C ALA A 402 32.89 11.36 -9.13
N GLN A 403 32.39 11.14 -10.34
CA GLN A 403 31.20 10.34 -10.65
C GLN A 403 31.51 8.94 -11.19
N ARG A 404 32.78 8.52 -11.17
CA ARG A 404 33.23 7.25 -11.74
C ARG A 404 32.48 6.03 -11.17
N GLY A 405 32.13 6.07 -9.89
CA GLY A 405 31.34 5.04 -9.23
C GLY A 405 29.98 4.83 -9.92
N LEU A 406 29.20 5.90 -10.11
CA LEU A 406 27.91 5.85 -10.81
C LEU A 406 28.08 5.46 -12.28
N LEU A 407 29.05 6.08 -12.97
CA LEU A 407 29.31 5.82 -14.39
C LEU A 407 29.57 4.34 -14.67
N ASN A 408 30.36 3.68 -13.81
CA ASN A 408 30.64 2.26 -13.92
C ASN A 408 29.37 1.41 -13.75
N HIS A 409 28.50 1.73 -12.80
CA HIS A 409 27.25 0.99 -12.58
C HIS A 409 26.28 1.15 -13.75
N TYR A 410 26.12 2.37 -14.28
CA TYR A 410 25.33 2.58 -15.49
C TYR A 410 25.89 1.82 -16.68
N SER A 411 27.22 1.82 -16.88
CA SER A 411 27.86 1.01 -17.93
C SER A 411 27.57 -0.48 -17.77
N ILE A 412 27.62 -1.01 -16.55
CA ILE A 412 27.28 -2.42 -16.24
C ILE A 412 25.83 -2.72 -16.62
N ILE A 413 24.88 -1.86 -16.23
CA ILE A 413 23.46 -2.04 -16.56
C ILE A 413 23.27 -2.08 -18.08
N LEU A 414 23.87 -1.14 -18.82
CA LEU A 414 23.77 -1.10 -20.28
C LEU A 414 24.34 -2.36 -20.95
N ARG A 415 25.48 -2.89 -20.46
CA ARG A 415 26.05 -4.16 -20.94
C ARG A 415 25.13 -5.36 -20.63
N LEU A 416 24.63 -5.44 -19.40
CA LEU A 416 23.75 -6.52 -18.98
C LEU A 416 22.45 -6.51 -19.78
N LYS A 417 21.86 -5.34 -20.01
CA LYS A 417 20.68 -5.17 -20.87
C LYS A 417 20.95 -5.55 -22.32
N SER A 418 22.13 -5.22 -22.87
CA SER A 418 22.53 -5.65 -24.21
C SER A 418 22.62 -7.17 -24.31
N ASN A 419 23.29 -7.81 -23.34
CA ASN A 419 23.39 -9.27 -23.30
C ASN A 419 22.01 -9.93 -23.14
N LEU A 420 21.16 -9.35 -22.29
CA LEU A 420 19.79 -9.82 -22.08
C LEU A 420 18.95 -9.72 -23.36
N TYR A 421 19.10 -8.62 -24.10
CA TYR A 421 18.42 -8.42 -25.38
C TYR A 421 18.84 -9.50 -26.37
N ASP A 422 20.15 -9.72 -26.56
CA ASP A 422 20.66 -10.71 -27.51
C ASP A 422 20.23 -12.13 -27.13
N LEU A 423 20.26 -12.48 -25.84
CA LEU A 423 19.79 -13.78 -25.34
C LEU A 423 18.28 -14.00 -25.56
N LYS A 424 17.46 -12.95 -25.42
CA LYS A 424 16.01 -13.05 -25.69
C LYS A 424 15.68 -13.21 -27.18
N GLN A 425 16.64 -12.95 -28.08
CA GLN A 425 16.46 -13.21 -29.51
C GLN A 425 16.82 -14.66 -29.90
N ASP A 426 17.51 -15.40 -29.05
CA ASP A 426 17.93 -16.78 -29.33
C ASP A 426 16.93 -17.78 -28.72
N PRO A 427 16.14 -18.49 -29.55
CA PRO A 427 15.09 -19.42 -29.09
C PRO A 427 15.62 -20.63 -28.32
N GLU A 428 16.92 -20.95 -28.41
CA GLU A 428 17.56 -22.07 -27.71
C GLU A 428 18.09 -21.67 -26.32
N THR A 429 17.90 -20.42 -25.91
CA THR A 429 18.47 -19.89 -24.66
C THR A 429 17.81 -20.49 -23.41
N ASN A 430 18.64 -20.95 -22.47
CA ASN A 430 18.21 -21.38 -21.13
C ASN A 430 17.54 -20.22 -20.36
N LYS A 431 16.26 -20.40 -19.99
CA LYS A 431 15.45 -19.46 -19.18
C LYS A 431 16.13 -19.06 -17.86
N GLU A 432 16.88 -19.96 -17.22
CA GLU A 432 17.60 -19.67 -15.97
C GLU A 432 18.65 -18.56 -16.15
N LYS A 433 19.35 -18.55 -17.29
CA LYS A 433 20.37 -17.54 -17.58
C LYS A 433 19.75 -16.15 -17.77
N ILE A 434 18.56 -16.09 -18.37
CA ILE A 434 17.77 -14.86 -18.50
C ILE A 434 17.37 -14.35 -17.11
N VAL A 435 16.81 -15.21 -16.26
CA VAL A 435 16.40 -14.85 -14.89
C VAL A 435 17.60 -14.36 -14.07
N GLN A 436 18.76 -15.01 -14.17
CA GLN A 436 19.99 -14.58 -13.49
C GLN A 436 20.44 -13.19 -13.93
N LEU A 437 20.42 -12.89 -15.23
CA LEU A 437 20.78 -11.57 -15.74
C LEU A 437 19.77 -10.49 -15.34
N GLU A 438 18.47 -10.79 -15.37
CA GLU A 438 17.43 -9.87 -14.89
C GLU A 438 17.62 -9.53 -13.42
N GLN A 439 17.97 -10.52 -12.60
CA GLN A 439 18.28 -10.31 -11.18
C GLN A 439 19.55 -9.47 -10.98
N GLN A 440 20.59 -9.66 -11.82
CA GLN A 440 21.79 -8.82 -11.80
C GLN A 440 21.48 -7.37 -12.18
N VAL A 441 20.70 -7.16 -13.25
CA VAL A 441 20.21 -5.83 -13.65
C VAL A 441 19.46 -5.16 -12.50
N LYS A 442 18.51 -5.88 -11.88
CA LYS A 442 17.72 -5.36 -10.76
C LYS A 442 18.60 -4.98 -9.57
N SER A 443 19.54 -5.85 -9.18
CA SER A 443 20.45 -5.57 -8.07
C SER A 443 21.33 -4.35 -8.34
N THR A 444 21.88 -4.24 -9.55
CA THR A 444 22.72 -3.11 -9.96
C THR A 444 21.91 -1.81 -10.01
N TRP A 445 20.68 -1.86 -10.53
CA TRP A 445 19.73 -0.75 -10.53
C TRP A 445 19.42 -0.24 -9.12
N THR A 446 19.14 -1.14 -8.17
CA THR A 446 18.92 -0.75 -6.78
C THR A 446 20.17 -0.09 -6.17
N THR A 447 21.34 -0.67 -6.38
CA THR A 447 22.62 -0.11 -5.88
C THR A 447 22.83 1.30 -6.40
N VAL A 448 22.73 1.52 -7.71
CA VAL A 448 22.92 2.85 -8.29
C VAL A 448 21.84 3.84 -7.82
N SER A 449 20.61 3.40 -7.58
CA SER A 449 19.54 4.24 -7.01
C SER A 449 19.88 4.73 -5.60
N PHE A 450 20.42 3.86 -4.75
CA PHE A 450 20.86 4.27 -3.42
C PHE A 450 22.07 5.21 -3.47
N MET A 451 22.99 5.00 -4.40
CA MET A 451 24.10 5.93 -4.62
C MET A 451 23.61 7.31 -5.06
N GLU A 452 22.61 7.38 -5.95
CA GLU A 452 22.00 8.65 -6.35
C GLU A 452 21.25 9.32 -5.18
N LEU A 453 20.56 8.54 -4.35
CA LEU A 453 19.92 9.06 -3.14
C LEU A 453 20.96 9.64 -2.16
N GLN A 454 22.13 9.00 -2.00
CA GLN A 454 23.22 9.57 -1.19
C GLN A 454 23.68 10.93 -1.73
N GLN A 455 23.81 11.08 -3.05
CA GLN A 455 24.17 12.38 -3.63
C GLN A 455 23.12 13.43 -3.36
N GLN A 456 21.84 13.10 -3.50
CA GLN A 456 20.73 13.99 -3.20
C GLN A 456 20.72 14.42 -1.73
N LEU A 457 20.95 13.49 -0.80
CA LEU A 457 21.04 13.80 0.63
C LEU A 457 22.28 14.64 0.97
N SER A 458 23.42 14.39 0.32
CA SER A 458 24.63 15.19 0.53
C SER A 458 24.44 16.65 0.12
N LEU A 459 23.62 16.94 -0.89
CA LEU A 459 23.33 18.32 -1.30
C LEU A 459 22.70 19.12 -0.16
N LEU A 460 21.85 18.50 0.66
CA LEU A 460 21.17 19.13 1.79
C LEU A 460 22.10 19.54 2.94
N THR A 461 23.37 19.15 2.87
CA THR A 461 24.40 19.57 3.84
C THR A 461 25.15 20.83 3.39
N ILE A 462 24.89 21.33 2.18
CA ILE A 462 25.51 22.52 1.61
C ILE A 462 24.72 23.76 2.04
N GLU A 463 25.41 24.76 2.60
CA GLU A 463 24.81 26.06 2.89
C GLU A 463 24.46 26.82 1.59
N ASN A 464 23.28 27.44 1.53
CA ASN A 464 22.81 28.23 0.38
C ASN A 464 22.73 27.45 -0.95
N LEU A 465 22.00 26.34 -0.96
CA LEU A 465 21.61 25.64 -2.20
C LEU A 465 20.88 26.59 -3.15
N LYS A 466 21.14 26.48 -4.46
CA LYS A 466 20.39 27.23 -5.49
C LYS A 466 18.90 26.89 -5.44
N ASP A 467 18.05 27.89 -5.68
CA ASP A 467 16.60 27.77 -5.60
C ASP A 467 16.04 26.67 -6.51
N GLU A 468 16.65 26.46 -7.68
CA GLU A 468 16.27 25.39 -8.61
C GLU A 468 16.58 24.01 -8.04
N ILE A 469 17.70 23.85 -7.34
CA ILE A 469 18.04 22.58 -6.67
C ILE A 469 17.04 22.34 -5.54
N GLN A 470 16.76 23.36 -4.73
CA GLN A 470 15.78 23.26 -3.65
C GLN A 470 14.41 22.83 -4.19
N TYR A 471 13.99 23.44 -5.31
CA TYR A 471 12.74 23.11 -5.99
C TYR A 471 12.68 21.65 -6.45
N ILE A 472 13.74 21.14 -7.11
CA ILE A 472 13.82 19.74 -7.54
C ILE A 472 13.87 18.76 -6.35
N LEU A 473 14.42 19.18 -5.21
CA LEU A 473 14.40 18.42 -3.96
C LEU A 473 13.07 18.54 -3.19
N GLY A 474 12.12 19.33 -3.71
CA GLY A 474 10.75 19.45 -3.21
C GLY A 474 10.55 20.56 -2.18
N SER A 475 11.17 21.73 -2.37
CA SER A 475 11.03 22.87 -1.45
C SER A 475 9.62 23.48 -1.38
N GLU A 476 8.82 23.40 -2.45
CA GLU A 476 7.40 23.82 -2.43
C GLU A 476 6.43 22.64 -2.24
N SER A 477 6.92 21.46 -1.84
CA SER A 477 6.05 20.33 -1.49
C SER A 477 5.30 20.61 -0.19
N ASN A 478 3.99 20.40 -0.21
CA ASN A 478 3.12 20.51 0.98
C ASN A 478 3.13 19.23 1.85
N THR A 479 3.89 18.21 1.44
CA THR A 479 4.03 16.92 2.13
C THR A 479 5.51 16.64 2.36
N PHE A 480 5.85 15.42 2.78
CA PHE A 480 7.24 14.99 2.88
C PHE A 480 8.03 15.24 1.58
N SER A 481 9.27 15.72 1.72
CA SER A 481 10.19 15.94 0.61
C SER A 481 11.64 15.85 1.09
N LEU A 482 12.60 15.68 0.18
CA LEU A 482 14.01 15.64 0.58
C LEU A 482 14.45 16.99 1.16
N HIS A 483 13.97 18.11 0.62
CA HIS A 483 14.32 19.45 1.09
C HIS A 483 13.94 19.72 2.55
N GLN A 484 12.94 19.02 3.11
CA GLN A 484 12.49 19.21 4.49
C GLN A 484 13.41 18.60 5.55
N PHE A 485 14.48 17.89 5.17
CA PHE A 485 15.45 17.39 6.12
C PHE A 485 16.38 18.50 6.65
N THR A 486 16.65 18.50 7.95
CA THR A 486 17.79 19.25 8.49
C THR A 486 19.11 18.64 8.02
N PRO A 487 20.23 19.40 8.03
CA PRO A 487 21.54 18.87 7.66
C PRO A 487 21.94 17.61 8.45
N GLU A 488 21.63 17.53 9.75
CA GLU A 488 21.91 16.39 10.61
C GLU A 488 21.07 15.16 10.25
N GLN A 489 19.80 15.37 9.91
CA GLN A 489 18.93 14.30 9.45
C GLN A 489 19.41 13.75 8.10
N ALA A 490 19.70 14.62 7.14
CA ALA A 490 20.23 14.21 5.85
C ALA A 490 21.55 13.44 5.99
N LYS A 491 22.45 13.91 6.86
CA LYS A 491 23.73 13.24 7.16
C LYS A 491 23.54 11.86 7.78
N SER A 492 22.67 11.74 8.79
CA SER A 492 22.44 10.46 9.48
C SER A 492 21.71 9.44 8.59
N LEU A 493 20.77 9.87 7.75
CA LEU A 493 20.12 9.02 6.75
C LEU A 493 21.10 8.57 5.66
N ASN A 494 21.98 9.47 5.21
CA ASN A 494 23.05 9.14 4.26
C ASN A 494 23.98 8.06 4.84
N LEU A 495 24.39 8.18 6.11
CA LEU A 495 25.20 7.17 6.79
C LEU A 495 24.52 5.80 6.86
N LEU A 496 23.21 5.75 7.11
CA LEU A 496 22.44 4.50 7.06
C LEU A 496 22.48 3.87 5.66
N ILE A 497 22.26 4.67 4.62
CA ILE A 497 22.33 4.19 3.23
C ILE A 497 23.74 3.68 2.89
N THR A 498 24.79 4.35 3.37
CA THR A 498 26.18 3.90 3.22
C THR A 498 26.37 2.51 3.85
N GLN A 499 25.87 2.30 5.07
CA GLN A 499 25.98 0.99 5.72
C GLN A 499 25.23 -0.12 4.96
N ILE A 500 24.07 0.19 4.38
CA ILE A 500 23.30 -0.75 3.55
C ILE A 500 24.06 -1.10 2.27
N LEU A 501 24.67 -0.09 1.63
CA LEU A 501 25.48 -0.29 0.43
C LEU A 501 26.73 -1.11 0.73
N ASP A 502 27.48 -0.78 1.79
CA ASP A 502 28.67 -1.53 2.22
C ASP A 502 28.32 -3.00 2.47
N TRP A 503 27.26 -3.25 3.24
CA TRP A 503 26.73 -4.60 3.50
C TRP A 503 26.41 -5.35 2.21
N SER A 504 25.82 -4.69 1.22
CA SER A 504 25.46 -5.33 -0.06
C SER A 504 26.65 -5.78 -0.91
N THR A 505 27.87 -5.32 -0.59
CA THR A 505 29.10 -5.72 -1.30
C THR A 505 29.76 -6.96 -0.72
N GLU A 506 29.32 -7.43 0.45
CA GLU A 506 29.86 -8.62 1.11
C GLU A 506 29.53 -9.91 0.34
N LYS A 507 30.44 -10.89 0.37
CA LYS A 507 30.42 -12.05 -0.54
C LYS A 507 29.25 -13.02 -0.33
N ASP A 508 28.69 -13.08 0.87
CA ASP A 508 27.70 -14.09 1.28
C ASP A 508 26.29 -13.50 1.48
N ILE A 509 26.03 -12.28 0.99
CA ILE A 509 24.76 -11.58 1.19
C ILE A 509 23.78 -11.82 0.04
N ASN A 510 22.54 -12.12 0.40
CA ASN A 510 21.43 -12.21 -0.55
C ASN A 510 21.03 -10.82 -1.06
N LYS A 511 21.62 -10.41 -2.19
CA LYS A 511 21.34 -9.11 -2.85
C LYS A 511 19.90 -8.92 -3.30
N THR A 512 19.07 -9.97 -3.33
CA THR A 512 17.65 -9.84 -3.68
C THR A 512 16.86 -9.02 -2.65
N LEU A 513 17.40 -8.86 -1.43
CA LEU A 513 16.83 -8.03 -0.37
C LEU A 513 16.99 -6.52 -0.61
N LEU A 514 17.90 -6.11 -1.52
CA LEU A 514 17.97 -4.74 -2.02
C LEU A 514 16.87 -4.51 -3.07
N ASN A 515 15.67 -4.20 -2.59
CA ASN A 515 14.49 -4.01 -3.43
C ASN A 515 13.57 -2.91 -2.87
N GLU A 516 12.39 -2.74 -3.47
CA GLU A 516 11.40 -1.75 -3.07
C GLU A 516 10.97 -1.86 -1.60
N ASN A 517 10.98 -3.06 -0.99
CA ASN A 517 10.66 -3.20 0.43
C ASN A 517 11.71 -2.52 1.33
N MET A 518 12.99 -2.56 0.94
CA MET A 518 14.05 -1.83 1.63
C MET A 518 13.85 -0.31 1.44
N LEU A 519 13.46 0.14 0.24
CA LEU A 519 13.16 1.55 0.01
C LEU A 519 11.97 2.01 0.85
N GLN A 520 10.89 1.23 0.93
CA GLN A 520 9.74 1.55 1.80
C GLN A 520 10.12 1.58 3.28
N TRP A 521 11.01 0.70 3.72
CA TRP A 521 11.55 0.74 5.07
C TRP A 521 12.36 2.02 5.33
N ILE A 522 13.24 2.42 4.40
CA ILE A 522 13.99 3.69 4.46
C ILE A 522 13.04 4.88 4.44
N LYS A 523 11.97 4.83 3.62
CA LYS A 523 10.93 5.86 3.56
C LYS A 523 10.23 6.02 4.90
N ALA A 524 9.85 4.93 5.57
CA ALA A 524 9.22 5.00 6.89
C ALA A 524 10.16 5.63 7.94
N VAL A 525 11.46 5.30 7.90
CA VAL A 525 12.48 5.92 8.75
C VAL A 525 12.61 7.42 8.43
N ALA A 526 12.67 7.79 7.16
CA ALA A 526 12.74 9.16 6.67
C ALA A 526 11.53 10.00 7.13
N GLU A 527 10.32 9.47 6.98
CA GLU A 527 9.07 10.11 7.43
C GLU A 527 9.07 10.29 8.95
N TYR A 528 9.51 9.28 9.73
CA TYR A 528 9.67 9.40 11.18
C TYR A 528 10.65 10.52 11.56
N MET A 529 11.82 10.58 10.91
CA MET A 529 12.82 11.62 11.17
C MET A 529 12.24 13.01 10.91
N GLN A 530 11.58 13.24 9.77
CA GLN A 530 10.99 14.55 9.46
C GLN A 530 9.86 14.93 10.43
N VAL A 531 9.00 14.01 10.84
CA VAL A 531 7.94 14.32 11.83
C VAL A 531 8.53 14.65 13.20
N THR A 532 9.53 13.90 13.65
CA THR A 532 10.12 14.08 14.99
C THR A 532 11.19 15.17 15.04
N GLN A 533 11.64 15.67 13.88
CA GLN A 533 12.75 16.61 13.75
C GLN A 533 14.06 16.08 14.37
N LYS A 534 14.20 14.75 14.49
CA LYS A 534 15.36 14.09 15.10
C LYS A 534 16.18 13.30 14.06
N PRO A 535 17.52 13.40 14.07
CA PRO A 535 18.38 12.53 13.27
C PRO A 535 18.49 11.12 13.88
N LEU A 536 19.00 10.14 13.13
CA LEU A 536 19.35 8.84 13.70
C LEU A 536 20.59 8.99 14.59
N SER A 537 20.50 8.48 15.83
CA SER A 537 21.61 8.53 16.78
C SER A 537 22.78 7.64 16.35
N SER A 538 23.98 7.92 16.85
CA SER A 538 25.16 7.09 16.59
C SER A 538 24.99 5.66 17.13
N ALA A 539 24.29 5.51 18.25
CA ALA A 539 23.95 4.22 18.83
C ALA A 539 22.97 3.44 17.93
N MET A 540 21.93 4.10 17.39
CA MET A 540 21.04 3.49 16.40
C MET A 540 21.80 3.01 15.17
N LEU A 541 22.63 3.87 14.57
CA LEU A 541 23.42 3.51 13.39
C LEU A 541 24.37 2.34 13.65
N SER A 542 24.97 2.26 14.85
CA SER A 542 25.82 1.13 15.23
C SER A 542 25.03 -0.19 15.33
N ASP A 543 23.85 -0.15 15.95
CA ASP A 543 23.00 -1.32 16.11
C ASP A 543 22.39 -1.79 14.78
N LEU A 544 22.00 -0.86 13.91
CA LEU A 544 21.51 -1.18 12.56
C LEU A 544 22.61 -1.84 11.73
N LYS A 545 23.85 -1.33 11.82
CA LYS A 545 25.00 -2.00 11.20
C LYS A 545 25.19 -3.42 11.72
N ALA A 546 25.10 -3.64 13.03
CA ALA A 546 25.19 -4.97 13.61
C ALA A 546 24.00 -5.87 13.21
N ALA A 547 22.82 -5.30 13.01
CA ALA A 547 21.62 -6.02 12.58
C ALA A 547 21.70 -6.44 11.10
N LEU A 548 22.29 -5.63 10.22
CA LEU A 548 22.55 -6.01 8.82
C LEU A 548 23.37 -7.31 8.73
N GLN A 549 24.37 -7.46 9.60
CA GLN A 549 25.22 -8.65 9.68
C GLN A 549 24.49 -9.91 10.16
N LYS A 550 23.28 -9.78 10.72
CA LYS A 550 22.45 -10.89 11.18
C LYS A 550 21.41 -11.33 10.14
N ILE A 551 21.29 -10.62 9.02
CA ILE A 551 20.37 -10.98 7.95
C ILE A 551 20.92 -12.20 7.22
N THR A 552 20.18 -13.30 7.28
CA THR A 552 20.46 -14.54 6.55
C THR A 552 19.74 -14.56 5.21
N PRO A 553 20.11 -15.44 4.26
CA PRO A 553 19.40 -15.56 2.98
C PRO A 553 17.91 -15.89 3.10
N THR A 554 17.48 -16.45 4.24
CA THR A 554 16.10 -16.87 4.55
C THR A 554 15.32 -15.88 5.40
N THR A 555 15.95 -14.82 5.93
CA THR A 555 15.30 -13.83 6.80
C THR A 555 15.03 -12.51 6.06
N ASN A 556 13.87 -11.92 6.32
CA ASN A 556 13.49 -10.61 5.80
C ASN A 556 14.23 -9.48 6.55
N LEU A 557 13.82 -8.23 6.34
CA LEU A 557 14.29 -7.01 7.05
C LEU A 557 13.99 -7.00 8.56
N THR A 558 13.59 -8.12 9.15
CA THR A 558 13.19 -8.23 10.57
C THR A 558 14.32 -7.85 11.52
N PRO A 559 15.58 -8.34 11.39
CA PRO A 559 16.65 -7.95 12.30
C PRO A 559 16.88 -6.43 12.35
N LEU A 560 16.84 -5.77 11.18
CA LEU A 560 16.93 -4.31 11.05
C LEU A 560 15.78 -3.61 11.76
N THR A 561 14.56 -4.05 11.50
CA THR A 561 13.35 -3.43 12.06
C THR A 561 13.31 -3.59 13.57
N THR A 562 13.65 -4.77 14.09
CA THR A 562 13.73 -5.01 15.54
C THR A 562 14.81 -4.18 16.20
N ALA A 563 16.00 -4.04 15.59
CA ALA A 563 17.06 -3.20 16.12
C ALA A 563 16.66 -1.71 16.16
N LEU A 564 16.02 -1.22 15.09
CA LEU A 564 15.47 0.14 15.03
C LEU A 564 14.47 0.37 16.16
N PHE A 565 13.43 -0.46 16.24
CA PHE A 565 12.36 -0.28 17.21
C PHE A 565 12.83 -0.47 18.65
N TYR A 566 13.76 -1.38 18.91
CA TYR A 566 14.39 -1.49 20.23
C TYR A 566 15.01 -0.16 20.66
N ARG A 567 15.75 0.50 19.77
CA ARG A 567 16.39 1.79 20.07
C ARG A 567 15.40 2.94 20.14
N LEU A 568 14.44 3.02 19.23
CA LEU A 568 13.39 4.05 19.29
C LEU A 568 12.63 3.99 20.60
N ARG A 569 12.26 2.79 21.06
CA ARG A 569 11.58 2.61 22.35
C ARG A 569 12.46 3.01 23.52
N ALA A 570 13.74 2.66 23.50
CA ALA A 570 14.69 3.03 24.55
C ALA A 570 14.90 4.55 24.61
N GLU A 571 15.04 5.22 23.47
CA GLU A 571 15.20 6.68 23.39
C GLU A 571 13.91 7.45 23.69
N ALA A 572 12.74 6.82 23.51
CA ALA A 572 11.47 7.42 23.90
C ALA A 572 11.24 7.42 25.43
N MET A 573 11.98 6.58 26.18
CA MET A 573 11.92 6.58 27.65
C MET A 573 12.64 7.82 28.21
N PRO A 574 12.12 8.44 29.28
CA PRO A 574 12.71 9.66 29.83
C PRO A 574 14.08 9.42 30.48
N THR A 575 14.32 8.24 31.04
CA THR A 575 15.54 7.88 31.78
C THR A 575 15.82 6.37 31.76
N ASP A 576 17.05 5.99 32.08
CA ASP A 576 17.44 4.58 32.30
C ASP A 576 16.66 3.94 33.46
N THR A 577 16.31 4.70 34.50
CA THR A 577 15.49 4.20 35.62
C THR A 577 14.11 3.79 35.14
N ALA A 578 13.39 4.68 34.45
CA ALA A 578 12.06 4.38 33.90
C ALA A 578 12.11 3.18 32.94
N LEU A 579 13.12 3.14 32.08
CA LEU A 579 13.38 2.01 31.21
C LEU A 579 13.53 0.72 32.02
N ASN A 580 14.43 0.70 33.02
CA ASN A 580 14.74 -0.49 33.84
C ASN A 580 13.55 -1.07 34.61
N LEU A 581 12.54 -0.27 34.94
CA LEU A 581 11.32 -0.74 35.60
C LEU A 581 10.53 -1.74 34.74
N LEU A 582 10.68 -1.69 33.40
CA LEU A 582 9.98 -2.53 32.44
C LEU A 582 10.72 -3.84 32.09
N LYS A 583 11.79 -4.18 32.83
CA LYS A 583 12.49 -5.46 32.65
C LYS A 583 11.62 -6.63 33.10
N GLN A 584 11.75 -7.74 32.38
CA GLN A 584 11.18 -9.05 32.68
C GLN A 584 12.31 -10.09 32.61
N ASN A 585 12.49 -10.88 33.67
CA ASN A 585 13.53 -11.91 33.77
C ASN A 585 14.96 -11.41 33.44
N GLY A 586 15.26 -10.14 33.74
CA GLY A 586 16.56 -9.52 33.46
C GLY A 586 16.74 -8.95 32.05
N ALA A 587 15.73 -9.01 31.17
CA ALA A 587 15.74 -8.44 29.83
C ALA A 587 14.49 -7.58 29.54
N PHE A 588 14.51 -6.74 28.52
CA PHE A 588 13.32 -6.00 28.09
C PHE A 588 12.44 -6.87 27.18
N ASP A 589 11.15 -6.99 27.50
CA ASP A 589 10.21 -7.86 26.77
C ASP A 589 8.86 -7.16 26.47
N VAL A 590 7.73 -7.76 26.87
CA VAL A 590 6.37 -7.37 26.50
C VAL A 590 6.02 -5.93 26.87
N GLU A 591 6.24 -5.55 28.13
CA GLU A 591 5.83 -4.26 28.71
C GLU A 591 6.69 -3.13 28.15
N PHE A 592 7.98 -3.39 27.91
CA PHE A 592 8.86 -2.46 27.19
C PHE A 592 8.37 -2.22 25.76
N LYS A 593 7.98 -3.27 25.03
CA LYS A 593 7.45 -3.14 23.67
C LYS A 593 6.13 -2.36 23.64
N ARG A 594 5.20 -2.69 24.55
CA ARG A 594 3.90 -2.01 24.66
C ARG A 594 4.06 -0.53 24.96
N THR A 595 4.74 -0.22 26.07
CA THR A 595 4.98 1.15 26.52
C THR A 595 5.74 1.95 25.48
N GLY A 596 6.81 1.37 24.94
CA GLY A 596 7.61 2.02 23.91
C GLY A 596 6.82 2.30 22.63
N ASN A 597 5.93 1.38 22.20
CA ASN A 597 5.04 1.64 21.07
C ASN A 597 4.05 2.77 21.37
N SER A 598 3.44 2.79 22.56
CA SER A 598 2.56 3.89 23.01
C SER A 598 3.28 5.24 22.95
N LEU A 599 4.53 5.28 23.43
CA LEU A 599 5.36 6.49 23.39
C LEU A 599 5.69 6.92 21.95
N ILE A 600 6.09 6.01 21.07
CA ILE A 600 6.38 6.32 19.65
C ILE A 600 5.13 6.87 18.95
N TYR A 601 3.98 6.21 19.13
CA TYR A 601 2.72 6.68 18.56
C TYR A 601 2.30 8.03 19.11
N SER A 602 2.52 8.26 20.41
CA SER A 602 2.26 9.55 21.05
C SER A 602 3.16 10.64 20.49
N GLU A 603 4.45 10.36 20.27
CA GLU A 603 5.40 11.32 19.73
C GLU A 603 5.00 11.78 18.32
N LEU A 604 4.65 10.82 17.45
CA LEU A 604 4.16 11.09 16.10
C LEU A 604 2.83 11.88 16.10
N SER A 605 1.90 11.50 16.99
CA SER A 605 0.59 12.16 17.08
C SER A 605 0.70 13.59 17.61
N LEU A 606 1.51 13.81 18.66
CA LEU A 606 1.74 15.14 19.23
C LEU A 606 2.51 16.06 18.27
N GLY A 607 3.30 15.49 17.36
CA GLY A 607 3.89 16.20 16.21
C GLY A 607 2.87 16.56 15.11
N GLY A 608 1.59 16.24 15.29
CA GLY A 608 0.50 16.52 14.36
C GLY A 608 0.31 15.45 13.26
N ASN A 609 1.07 14.36 13.28
CA ASN A 609 1.01 13.34 12.25
C ASN A 609 0.27 12.08 12.68
N LEU A 610 -1.05 12.10 12.47
CA LEU A 610 -1.91 10.93 12.72
C LEU A 610 -1.90 9.93 11.56
N SER A 611 -1.44 10.32 10.36
CA SER A 611 -1.48 9.48 9.16
C SER A 611 -0.47 8.35 9.17
N ILE A 612 0.68 8.52 9.84
CA ILE A 612 1.65 7.43 10.02
C ILE A 612 1.12 6.39 11.01
N VAL A 613 0.57 6.87 12.14
CA VAL A 613 0.10 6.03 13.23
C VAL A 613 -1.19 5.30 12.86
N PHE A 614 -2.12 6.00 12.18
CA PHE A 614 -3.46 5.53 11.84
C PHE A 614 -3.75 5.71 10.34
N PRO A 615 -3.00 5.05 9.43
CA PRO A 615 -3.03 5.33 7.98
C PRO A 615 -4.41 5.17 7.35
N ARG A 616 -5.25 4.25 7.86
CA ARG A 616 -6.67 4.17 7.47
C ARG A 616 -7.58 4.74 8.56
N GLY A 617 -7.23 4.49 9.83
CA GLY A 617 -8.01 4.92 10.99
C GLY A 617 -8.32 6.42 11.03
N ILE A 618 -7.44 7.27 10.48
CA ILE A 618 -7.62 8.74 10.46
C ILE A 618 -8.92 9.20 9.79
N HIS A 619 -9.45 8.42 8.84
CA HIS A 619 -10.72 8.74 8.19
C HIS A 619 -11.93 8.62 9.14
N GLY A 620 -11.81 7.82 10.20
CA GLY A 620 -12.84 7.63 11.23
C GLY A 620 -12.71 8.54 12.45
N ILE A 621 -11.87 9.57 12.41
CA ILE A 621 -11.60 10.47 13.54
C ILE A 621 -12.13 11.87 13.18
N SER A 622 -13.00 12.45 14.01
CA SER A 622 -13.42 13.85 13.84
C SER A 622 -12.30 14.83 14.22
N GLU A 623 -12.36 16.08 13.75
CA GLU A 623 -11.35 17.10 14.11
C GLU A 623 -11.23 17.33 15.63
N GLU A 624 -12.35 17.29 16.36
CA GLU A 624 -12.36 17.39 17.82
C GLU A 624 -11.55 16.25 18.46
N PHE A 625 -11.70 15.04 17.94
CA PHE A 625 -11.00 13.87 18.45
C PHE A 625 -9.53 13.84 17.97
N LYS A 626 -9.21 14.38 16.78
CA LYS A 626 -7.82 14.63 16.35
C LYS A 626 -7.14 15.62 17.30
N ASP A 627 -7.80 16.72 17.64
CA ASP A 627 -7.27 17.73 18.57
C ASP A 627 -7.01 17.12 19.96
N LEU A 628 -7.84 16.17 20.42
CA LEU A 628 -7.60 15.39 21.64
C LEU A 628 -6.38 14.47 21.52
N LEU A 629 -6.28 13.66 20.46
CA LEU A 629 -5.15 12.72 20.28
C LEU A 629 -3.81 13.42 20.05
N THR A 630 -3.84 14.62 19.47
CA THR A 630 -2.67 15.49 19.29
C THR A 630 -2.42 16.41 20.48
N LEU A 631 -3.28 16.39 21.50
CA LEU A 631 -3.29 17.29 22.66
C LEU A 631 -3.07 18.77 22.25
N LYS A 632 -3.62 19.16 21.10
CA LYS A 632 -3.35 20.47 20.47
C LYS A 632 -3.73 21.64 21.37
N ASN A 633 -4.80 21.46 22.15
CA ASN A 633 -5.36 22.46 23.06
C ASN A 633 -4.84 22.33 24.52
N HIS A 634 -3.69 21.68 24.73
CA HIS A 634 -3.03 21.53 26.04
C HIS A 634 -1.69 22.28 26.11
N SER A 635 -1.28 22.67 27.33
CA SER A 635 0.05 23.25 27.59
C SER A 635 1.18 22.22 27.35
N GLU A 636 2.40 22.70 27.15
CA GLU A 636 3.58 21.82 27.05
C GLU A 636 3.82 21.02 28.34
N ALA A 637 3.49 21.57 29.51
CA ALA A 637 3.54 20.85 30.78
C ALA A 637 2.58 19.65 30.79
N ASN A 638 1.35 19.81 30.29
CA ASN A 638 0.37 18.73 30.16
C ASN A 638 0.85 17.63 29.20
N LYS A 639 1.38 18.02 28.02
CA LYS A 639 1.92 17.07 27.04
C LYS A 639 3.10 16.28 27.61
N LEU A 640 3.99 16.95 28.34
CA LEU A 640 5.12 16.32 29.01
C LEU A 640 4.65 15.38 30.12
N ALA A 641 3.74 15.81 31.00
CA ALA A 641 3.18 14.97 32.06
C ALA A 641 2.53 13.69 31.51
N PHE A 642 1.78 13.82 30.42
CA PHE A 642 1.20 12.68 29.71
C PHE A 642 2.26 11.70 29.19
N LYS A 643 3.36 12.19 28.59
CA LYS A 643 4.48 11.32 28.16
C LYS A 643 5.19 10.65 29.33
N LEU A 644 5.44 11.39 30.41
CA LEU A 644 6.07 10.85 31.63
C LEU A 644 5.21 9.73 32.24
N HIS A 645 3.90 9.95 32.34
CA HIS A 645 2.98 8.95 32.85
C HIS A 645 2.91 7.72 31.93
N LEU A 646 2.79 7.90 30.61
CA LEU A 646 2.83 6.80 29.65
C LEU A 646 4.07 5.93 29.84
N ALA A 647 5.25 6.53 30.05
CA ALA A 647 6.51 5.81 30.19
C ALA A 647 6.60 4.90 31.43
N ILE A 648 5.85 5.21 32.49
CA ILE A 648 5.88 4.46 33.76
C ILE A 648 4.61 3.64 34.02
N HIS A 649 3.55 3.81 33.23
CA HIS A 649 2.25 3.18 33.47
C HIS A 649 2.32 1.64 33.57
N ASP A 650 3.02 0.97 32.65
CA ASP A 650 3.17 -0.49 32.70
C ASP A 650 4.28 -0.95 33.65
N ALA A 651 4.97 -0.05 34.37
CA ALA A 651 6.03 -0.43 35.30
C ALA A 651 5.53 -1.31 36.44
N GLY A 652 4.27 -1.16 36.86
CA GLY A 652 3.62 -2.06 37.83
C GLY A 652 3.48 -3.50 37.35
N LYS A 653 3.47 -3.73 36.02
CA LYS A 653 3.48 -5.07 35.39
C LYS A 653 4.90 -5.62 35.24
N GLY A 654 5.91 -4.76 35.31
CA GLY A 654 7.33 -5.09 35.27
C GLY A 654 7.77 -5.90 36.50
N ASP A 655 8.71 -6.83 36.32
CA ASP A 655 9.18 -7.70 37.42
C ASP A 655 9.78 -6.90 38.59
N VAL A 656 10.36 -5.73 38.33
CA VAL A 656 10.97 -4.88 39.36
C VAL A 656 9.95 -4.47 40.41
N ILE A 657 8.82 -3.89 40.01
CA ILE A 657 7.78 -3.45 40.95
C ILE A 657 6.92 -4.63 41.41
N LYS A 658 6.55 -5.51 40.47
CA LYS A 658 5.68 -6.68 40.75
C LYS A 658 6.26 -7.62 41.81
N SER A 659 7.59 -7.78 41.84
CA SER A 659 8.27 -8.58 42.86
C SER A 659 8.60 -7.80 44.13
N ALA A 660 8.46 -6.48 44.11
CA ALA A 660 8.81 -5.57 45.20
C ALA A 660 7.61 -5.11 46.04
N VAL A 661 6.37 -5.34 45.61
CA VAL A 661 5.16 -4.96 46.35
C VAL A 661 4.31 -6.20 46.65
N ARG A 662 3.99 -6.41 47.93
CA ARG A 662 3.15 -7.50 48.41
C ARG A 662 2.08 -7.00 49.37
N LYS A 663 1.01 -7.78 49.54
CA LYS A 663 -0.12 -7.42 50.41
C LYS A 663 -0.46 -8.58 51.35
N ASN A 664 -0.80 -8.28 52.59
CA ASN A 664 -1.30 -9.29 53.53
C ASN A 664 -2.83 -9.40 53.49
N LYS A 665 -3.41 -10.29 54.32
CA LYS A 665 -4.85 -10.54 54.33
C LYS A 665 -5.65 -9.37 54.92
N GLU A 666 -5.01 -8.56 55.76
CA GLU A 666 -5.54 -7.37 56.41
C GLU A 666 -5.57 -6.15 55.46
N GLY A 667 -4.93 -6.26 54.29
CA GLY A 667 -4.89 -5.22 53.27
C GLY A 667 -3.72 -4.25 53.36
N ILE A 668 -2.74 -4.54 54.22
CA ILE A 668 -1.50 -3.78 54.43
C ILE A 668 -0.49 -4.17 53.35
N TYR A 669 0.21 -3.18 52.80
CA TYR A 669 1.23 -3.37 51.78
C TYR A 669 2.61 -3.44 52.40
N PHE A 670 3.46 -4.29 51.82
CA PHE A 670 4.87 -4.43 52.16
C PHE A 670 5.69 -4.20 50.90
N VAL A 671 6.67 -3.30 50.98
CA VAL A 671 7.45 -2.82 49.84
C VAL A 671 8.93 -3.05 50.08
N ARG A 672 9.62 -3.64 49.10
CA ARG A 672 11.07 -3.79 49.05
C ARG A 672 11.68 -2.76 48.08
N LEU A 673 12.53 -1.86 48.57
CA LEU A 673 13.23 -0.87 47.73
C LEU A 673 14.55 -1.45 47.15
N PRO A 674 15.17 -0.79 46.14
CA PRO A 674 16.36 -1.32 45.44
C PRO A 674 17.57 -1.62 46.32
N ASP A 675 17.68 -0.97 47.47
CA ASP A 675 18.73 -1.18 48.48
C ASP A 675 18.45 -2.37 49.43
N ASN A 676 17.42 -3.18 49.13
CA ASN A 676 16.91 -4.27 49.96
C ASN A 676 16.41 -3.83 51.34
N THR A 677 15.95 -2.59 51.48
CA THR A 677 15.19 -2.15 52.65
C THR A 677 13.70 -2.46 52.48
N TYR A 678 13.01 -2.74 53.59
CA TYR A 678 11.61 -3.15 53.60
C TYR A 678 10.77 -2.15 54.38
N TYR A 679 9.59 -1.85 53.87
CA TYR A 679 8.66 -0.91 54.51
C TYR A 679 7.25 -1.48 54.51
N LYS A 680 6.50 -1.09 55.53
CA LYS A 680 5.07 -1.31 55.67
C LYS A 680 4.34 -0.02 55.29
N PHE A 681 3.31 -0.16 54.48
CA PHE A 681 2.47 0.93 54.01
C PHE A 681 0.99 0.56 54.21
N GLU A 682 0.29 1.38 54.97
CA GLU A 682 -1.16 1.29 55.15
C GLU A 682 -1.82 2.36 54.27
N PRO A 683 -2.52 1.97 53.18
CA PRO A 683 -3.23 2.93 52.36
C PRO A 683 -4.30 3.61 53.20
N THR A 684 -4.35 4.94 53.14
CA THR A 684 -5.43 5.69 53.78
C THR A 684 -6.76 5.31 53.13
N VAL A 685 -7.63 4.61 53.84
CA VAL A 685 -8.99 4.31 53.36
C VAL A 685 -9.77 5.62 53.30
N MET A 686 -10.22 6.02 52.11
CA MET A 686 -11.19 7.11 51.93
C MET A 686 -12.53 6.66 52.53
N PHE A 687 -12.89 7.19 53.69
CA PHE A 687 -14.24 7.03 54.25
C PHE A 687 -15.12 8.21 53.81
N TYR A 688 -16.30 7.92 53.25
CA TYR A 688 -17.41 8.86 53.28
C TYR A 688 -17.97 8.85 54.70
N ASP A 689 -17.62 9.85 55.52
CA ASP A 689 -18.27 10.01 56.81
C ASP A 689 -19.48 10.94 56.67
N GLN A 690 -20.65 10.33 56.46
CA GLN A 690 -21.97 10.99 56.52
C GLN A 690 -22.21 12.19 55.55
N PRO A 691 -23.46 12.65 55.36
CA PRO A 691 -23.89 13.28 54.11
C PRO A 691 -23.53 14.76 53.96
N ASP A 692 -22.47 15.26 54.60
CA ASP A 692 -22.05 16.65 54.43
C ASP A 692 -20.62 16.78 53.89
N LYS A 693 -20.52 17.56 52.80
CA LYS A 693 -19.45 17.55 51.81
C LYS A 693 -18.15 18.15 52.36
N SER A 694 -17.20 17.31 52.80
CA SER A 694 -15.77 17.64 52.71
C SER A 694 -14.89 16.39 52.67
N LEU A 695 -14.03 16.29 51.64
CA LEU A 695 -12.97 15.28 51.55
C LEU A 695 -11.88 15.65 52.57
N VAL A 696 -11.83 14.98 53.72
CA VAL A 696 -10.70 15.13 54.64
C VAL A 696 -9.64 14.08 54.28
N LYS A 697 -8.62 14.48 53.51
CA LYS A 697 -7.38 13.71 53.39
C LYS A 697 -6.76 13.60 54.79
N LYS A 698 -6.71 12.41 55.38
CA LYS A 698 -5.63 12.11 56.31
C LYS A 698 -4.37 11.86 55.48
N PRO A 699 -3.22 12.49 55.80
CA PRO A 699 -1.95 12.16 55.13
C PRO A 699 -1.69 10.65 55.28
N TYR A 700 -0.98 10.06 54.31
CA TYR A 700 -0.51 8.68 54.36
C TYR A 700 -0.12 8.32 55.79
N ASN A 701 -0.83 7.37 56.40
CA ASN A 701 -0.41 6.88 57.71
C ASN A 701 1.00 6.29 57.55
N GLU A 702 1.82 6.52 58.58
CA GLU A 702 3.28 6.38 58.66
C GLU A 702 3.83 5.21 57.81
N ILE A 703 4.76 5.54 56.89
CA ILE A 703 5.62 4.53 56.27
C ILE A 703 6.56 4.04 57.36
N GLU A 704 6.33 2.81 57.81
CA GLU A 704 7.08 2.19 58.90
C GLU A 704 8.13 1.22 58.32
N PRO A 705 9.36 1.15 58.87
CA PRO A 705 10.29 0.08 58.53
C PRO A 705 9.69 -1.31 58.83
N SER A 706 9.98 -2.27 57.95
CA SER A 706 9.58 -3.68 58.06
C SER A 706 10.81 -4.58 57.82
N ASP A 707 10.60 -5.89 57.77
CA ASP A 707 11.62 -6.88 57.42
C ASP A 707 11.18 -7.81 56.27
N GLU A 708 12.13 -8.63 55.81
CA GLU A 708 11.96 -9.63 54.76
C GLU A 708 10.94 -10.71 55.14
N GLN A 709 10.81 -11.03 56.43
CA GLN A 709 9.89 -12.07 56.90
C GLN A 709 8.44 -11.64 56.65
N HIS A 710 8.06 -10.45 57.11
CA HIS A 710 6.71 -9.92 56.89
C HIS A 710 6.40 -9.74 55.39
N PHE A 711 7.40 -9.31 54.61
CA PHE A 711 7.28 -9.23 53.16
C PHE A 711 7.01 -10.61 52.54
N THR A 712 7.72 -11.64 52.98
CA THR A 712 7.57 -13.00 52.43
C THR A 712 6.22 -13.63 52.79
N GLU A 713 5.70 -13.33 53.98
CA GLU A 713 4.41 -13.81 54.48
C GLU A 713 3.21 -13.13 53.77
N ALA A 714 3.39 -11.91 53.26
CA ALA A 714 2.38 -11.18 52.49
C ALA A 714 2.15 -11.84 51.11
N THR A 715 1.03 -12.57 50.98
CA THR A 715 0.72 -13.41 49.81
C THR A 715 -0.61 -13.06 49.13
N ALA A 716 -1.32 -12.02 49.59
CA ALA A 716 -2.54 -11.56 48.98
C ALA A 716 -2.26 -10.89 47.63
N HIS A 717 -3.25 -10.93 46.73
CA HIS A 717 -3.14 -10.35 45.39
C HIS A 717 -2.97 -8.83 45.44
N VAL A 718 -2.02 -8.33 44.65
CA VAL A 718 -1.78 -6.91 44.41
C VAL A 718 -2.04 -6.63 42.93
N ASP A 719 -2.97 -5.72 42.67
CA ASP A 719 -3.16 -5.20 41.31
C ASP A 719 -1.95 -4.35 40.89
N HIS A 720 -1.59 -4.42 39.61
CA HIS A 720 -0.42 -3.76 39.05
C HIS A 720 -0.45 -2.23 39.12
N ASP A 721 -1.62 -1.60 38.95
CA ASP A 721 -1.75 -0.14 39.07
C ASP A 721 -1.55 0.27 40.53
N ALA A 722 -2.11 -0.52 41.46
CA ALA A 722 -1.88 -0.34 42.90
C ALA A 722 -0.41 -0.59 43.29
N ALA A 723 0.28 -1.53 42.64
CA ALA A 723 1.70 -1.79 42.88
C ALA A 723 2.54 -0.57 42.47
N LEU A 724 2.27 0.03 41.31
CA LEU A 724 2.94 1.23 40.83
C LEU A 724 2.75 2.41 41.79
N GLU A 725 1.50 2.68 42.19
CA GLU A 725 1.16 3.78 43.10
C GLU A 725 1.86 3.62 44.46
N VAL A 726 1.77 2.42 45.06
CA VAL A 726 2.37 2.15 46.37
C VAL A 726 3.90 2.20 46.31
N TYR A 727 4.51 1.63 45.27
CA TYR A 727 5.96 1.65 45.10
C TYR A 727 6.48 3.08 44.92
N GLY A 728 5.81 3.89 44.09
CA GLY A 728 6.11 5.29 43.88
C GLY A 728 5.97 6.12 45.16
N ALA A 729 4.87 5.95 45.89
CA ALA A 729 4.60 6.69 47.13
C ALA A 729 5.62 6.36 48.23
N VAL A 730 5.91 5.08 48.46
CA VAL A 730 6.88 4.64 49.47
C VAL A 730 8.29 5.11 49.11
N GLY A 731 8.72 4.89 47.86
CA GLY A 731 10.05 5.30 47.39
C GLY A 731 10.24 6.81 47.45
N GLY A 732 9.27 7.59 46.97
CA GLY A 732 9.30 9.05 47.01
C GLY A 732 9.42 9.58 48.44
N ALA A 733 8.61 9.08 49.36
CA ALA A 733 8.67 9.49 50.76
C ALA A 733 10.01 9.15 51.44
N VAL A 734 10.55 7.95 51.18
CA VAL A 734 11.86 7.52 51.74
C VAL A 734 13.01 8.36 51.16
N LYS A 735 12.93 8.74 49.87
CA LYS A 735 13.96 9.53 49.18
C LYS A 735 13.77 11.04 49.31
N GLY A 736 12.67 11.50 49.92
CA GLY A 736 12.36 12.93 50.07
C GLY A 736 11.99 13.62 48.75
N CYS A 737 11.36 12.91 47.83
CA CYS A 737 10.90 13.42 46.53
C CYS A 737 9.46 12.98 46.21
N SER A 738 8.93 13.40 45.06
CA SER A 738 7.60 12.95 44.59
C SER A 738 7.64 11.52 44.02
N ALA A 739 6.46 10.91 43.80
CA ALA A 739 6.36 9.56 43.25
C ALA A 739 6.94 9.49 41.82
N THR A 740 6.58 10.44 40.97
CA THR A 740 7.13 10.58 39.62
C THR A 740 8.64 10.80 39.66
N GLU A 741 9.13 11.65 40.58
CA GLU A 741 10.56 11.88 40.74
C GLU A 741 11.31 10.58 41.06
N PHE A 742 10.79 9.78 41.99
CA PHE A 742 11.35 8.47 42.32
C PHE A 742 11.28 7.47 41.15
N LEU A 743 10.12 7.32 40.51
CA LEU A 743 9.93 6.34 39.43
C LEU A 743 10.77 6.65 38.18
N ILE A 744 11.05 7.93 37.93
CA ILE A 744 11.80 8.36 36.75
C ILE A 744 13.29 8.59 37.06
N TRP A 745 13.67 9.08 38.24
CA TRP A 745 15.08 9.41 38.55
C TRP A 745 15.67 8.66 39.74
N ASP A 746 14.91 7.78 40.42
CA ASP A 746 15.30 7.11 41.68
C ASP A 746 15.65 8.12 42.81
N GLY A 747 15.09 9.32 42.74
CA GLY A 747 15.40 10.42 43.66
C GLY A 747 14.85 11.76 43.20
N ILE A 748 15.38 12.86 43.73
CA ILE A 748 14.98 14.23 43.35
C ILE A 748 15.31 14.45 41.87
N ALA A 749 14.35 14.97 41.09
CA ALA A 749 14.58 15.25 39.68
C ALA A 749 15.61 16.39 39.49
N PRO A 750 16.37 16.40 38.38
CA PRO A 750 17.30 17.49 38.02
C PRO A 750 16.66 18.89 38.09
N GLU A 751 17.48 19.92 38.30
CA GLU A 751 17.00 21.31 38.47
C GLU A 751 16.24 21.84 37.24
N ASP A 752 16.59 21.36 36.04
CA ASP A 752 15.98 21.70 34.77
C ASP A 752 14.69 20.91 34.47
N ALA A 753 14.33 19.92 35.30
CA ALA A 753 13.10 19.17 35.14
C ALA A 753 11.86 20.03 35.40
N ASN A 754 10.85 19.91 34.55
CA ASN A 754 9.62 20.69 34.65
C ASN A 754 8.78 20.23 35.86
N LYS A 755 8.83 20.99 36.96
CA LYS A 755 8.11 20.69 38.22
C LYS A 755 6.59 20.71 38.07
N GLU A 756 6.04 21.52 37.16
CA GLU A 756 4.61 21.53 36.87
C GLU A 756 4.18 20.20 36.21
N ALA A 757 4.93 19.74 35.21
CA ALA A 757 4.67 18.46 34.55
C ALA A 757 4.79 17.27 35.51
N ILE A 758 5.78 17.30 36.42
CA ILE A 758 5.95 16.29 37.48
C ILE A 758 4.71 16.27 38.39
N SER A 759 4.25 17.44 38.85
CA SER A 759 3.06 17.53 39.71
C SER A 759 1.81 17.01 39.02
N ILE A 760 1.63 17.27 37.73
CA ILE A 760 0.50 16.75 36.95
C ILE A 760 0.62 15.22 36.78
N CYS A 761 1.83 14.72 36.50
CA CYS A 761 2.09 13.29 36.39
C CYS A 761 1.79 12.53 37.69
N ASP A 762 2.13 13.09 38.85
CA ASP A 762 1.78 12.53 40.15
C ASP A 762 0.26 12.39 40.34
N GLU A 763 -0.52 13.35 39.83
CA GLU A 763 -1.97 13.23 39.83
C GLU A 763 -2.46 12.14 38.87
N LEU A 764 -1.86 12.04 37.67
CA LEU A 764 -2.22 11.02 36.67
C LEU A 764 -1.99 9.60 37.17
N ILE A 765 -0.93 9.33 37.95
CA ILE A 765 -0.67 8.00 38.56
C ILE A 765 -1.91 7.49 39.32
N THR A 766 -2.62 8.39 40.01
CA THR A 766 -3.82 8.03 40.78
C THR A 766 -5.09 8.00 39.95
N LEU A 767 -5.19 8.81 38.89
CA LEU A 767 -6.40 8.99 38.09
C LEU A 767 -6.53 8.00 36.93
N CYS A 768 -5.42 7.49 36.41
CA CYS A 768 -5.39 6.52 35.31
C CYS A 768 -5.56 5.06 35.78
N ASN A 769 -5.82 4.85 37.08
CA ASN A 769 -6.02 3.52 37.65
C ASN A 769 -7.31 2.87 37.07
N GLU A 770 -7.21 1.66 36.51
CA GLU A 770 -8.35 0.82 36.11
C GLU A 770 -9.34 1.37 35.04
N MET A 771 -9.08 2.49 34.35
CA MET A 771 -9.96 2.95 33.24
C MET A 771 -9.69 2.17 31.95
N ASN A 772 -10.16 0.93 31.89
CA ASN A 772 -9.95 0.09 30.73
C ASN A 772 -10.93 0.43 29.57
N ILE A 773 -10.57 1.44 28.79
CA ILE A 773 -11.30 1.81 27.55
C ILE A 773 -11.36 0.60 26.60
N ALA A 774 -10.29 -0.19 26.49
CA ALA A 774 -10.20 -1.34 25.58
C ALA A 774 -11.32 -2.34 25.88
N GLN A 775 -11.51 -2.63 27.15
CA GLN A 775 -12.56 -3.47 27.68
C GLN A 775 -13.96 -2.86 27.49
N THR A 776 -14.09 -1.54 27.63
CA THR A 776 -15.34 -0.82 27.39
C THR A 776 -15.76 -0.88 25.91
N ILE A 777 -14.81 -0.85 24.97
CA ILE A 777 -15.06 -0.93 23.52
C ILE A 777 -15.21 -2.37 22.97
N GLN A 778 -14.66 -3.38 23.67
CA GLN A 778 -14.70 -4.81 23.32
C GLN A 778 -15.98 -5.55 23.76
N GLY A 779 -16.88 -4.89 24.49
CA GLY A 779 -18.27 -5.30 24.61
C GLY A 779 -18.61 -6.31 25.73
N GLU A 780 -17.65 -7.01 26.33
CA GLU A 780 -17.90 -8.06 27.35
C GLU A 780 -17.57 -7.65 28.80
N ILE A 781 -17.64 -6.36 29.16
CA ILE A 781 -17.36 -5.98 30.55
C ILE A 781 -18.63 -5.56 31.30
N PRO A 782 -18.96 -6.22 32.44
CA PRO A 782 -20.00 -5.76 33.35
C PRO A 782 -19.65 -4.40 33.93
N PHE A 783 -20.66 -3.58 34.27
CA PHE A 783 -20.42 -2.26 34.85
C PHE A 783 -19.49 -2.30 36.07
N ALA A 784 -19.66 -3.31 36.92
CA ALA A 784 -18.82 -3.54 38.11
C ALA A 784 -17.30 -3.58 37.81
N GLY A 785 -16.90 -4.09 36.64
CA GLY A 785 -15.48 -4.21 36.25
C GLY A 785 -14.85 -2.94 35.70
N ILE A 786 -15.63 -1.93 35.30
CA ILE A 786 -15.12 -0.63 34.80
C ILE A 786 -15.53 0.56 35.66
N LYS A 787 -16.39 0.33 36.67
CA LYS A 787 -16.98 1.41 37.48
C LYS A 787 -15.92 2.32 38.08
N LYS A 788 -14.85 1.75 38.65
CA LYS A 788 -13.77 2.52 39.29
C LYS A 788 -13.10 3.47 38.30
N GLY A 789 -12.71 2.98 37.11
CA GLY A 789 -12.11 3.82 36.08
C GLY A 789 -13.05 4.93 35.57
N LEU A 790 -14.35 4.63 35.39
CA LEU A 790 -15.33 5.65 35.04
C LEU A 790 -15.49 6.70 36.15
N ASP A 791 -15.56 6.28 37.42
CA ASP A 791 -15.65 7.19 38.56
C ASP A 791 -14.43 8.12 38.61
N LEU A 792 -13.23 7.61 38.32
CA LEU A 792 -12.00 8.41 38.25
C LEU A 792 -12.01 9.43 37.10
N PHE A 793 -12.55 9.07 35.93
CA PHE A 793 -12.76 10.05 34.85
C PHE A 793 -13.68 11.19 35.29
N PHE A 794 -14.84 10.90 35.91
CA PHE A 794 -15.75 11.93 36.37
C PHE A 794 -15.17 12.76 37.52
N ALA A 795 -14.39 12.15 38.41
CA ALA A 795 -13.65 12.85 39.45
C ALA A 795 -12.61 13.81 38.85
N ALA A 796 -11.85 13.37 37.86
CA ALA A 796 -10.91 14.21 37.11
C ALA A 796 -11.64 15.36 36.42
N TYR A 797 -12.75 15.08 35.71
CA TYR A 797 -13.51 16.09 34.97
C TYR A 797 -14.09 17.17 35.89
N LYS A 798 -14.60 16.76 37.07
CA LYS A 798 -15.11 17.69 38.08
C LYS A 798 -14.03 18.61 38.64
N LYS A 799 -12.78 18.15 38.70
CA LYS A 799 -11.63 18.95 39.14
C LYS A 799 -11.17 19.88 38.01
N ASP A 800 -10.92 19.31 36.83
CA ASP A 800 -10.47 20.01 35.62
C ASP A 800 -10.80 19.15 34.37
N PRO A 801 -11.63 19.66 33.43
CA PRO A 801 -11.90 18.98 32.17
C PRO A 801 -10.62 18.60 31.38
N LYS A 802 -9.56 19.42 31.44
CA LYS A 802 -8.28 19.12 30.78
C LYS A 802 -7.56 17.94 31.41
N MET A 803 -7.69 17.73 32.72
CA MET A 803 -7.16 16.53 33.36
C MET A 803 -7.87 15.27 32.87
N ALA A 804 -9.20 15.30 32.73
CA ALA A 804 -9.96 14.18 32.20
C ALA A 804 -9.62 13.86 30.74
N GLU A 805 -9.31 14.88 29.92
CA GLU A 805 -8.80 14.70 28.56
C GLU A 805 -7.45 13.96 28.55
N LEU A 806 -6.53 14.29 29.46
CA LEU A 806 -5.24 13.58 29.60
C LEU A 806 -5.43 12.12 30.01
N VAL A 807 -6.32 11.85 30.99
CA VAL A 807 -6.67 10.49 31.41
C VAL A 807 -7.25 9.70 30.23
N PHE A 808 -8.17 10.30 29.47
CA PHE A 808 -8.76 9.63 28.31
C PHE A 808 -7.73 9.35 27.20
N ALA A 809 -6.89 10.35 26.87
CA ALA A 809 -5.82 10.18 25.90
C ALA A 809 -4.83 9.07 26.32
N HIS A 810 -4.45 9.01 27.60
CA HIS A 810 -3.58 7.96 28.15
C HIS A 810 -4.09 6.56 27.81
N HIS A 811 -5.36 6.30 28.11
CA HIS A 811 -5.95 5.00 27.83
C HIS A 811 -6.16 4.72 26.34
N CYS A 812 -6.27 5.75 25.49
CA CYS A 812 -6.21 5.56 24.04
C CYS A 812 -4.83 5.04 23.61
N PHE A 813 -3.74 5.67 24.06
CA PHE A 813 -2.39 5.27 23.68
C PHE A 813 -1.95 3.92 24.25
N ASP A 814 -2.42 3.52 25.44
CA ASP A 814 -2.24 2.15 25.94
C ASP A 814 -2.86 1.10 24.98
N ILE A 815 -4.06 1.36 24.44
CA ILE A 815 -4.68 0.50 23.42
C ILE A 815 -3.84 0.48 22.15
N TYR A 816 -3.40 1.66 21.71
CA TYR A 816 -2.70 1.82 20.45
C TYR A 816 -1.36 1.07 20.49
N GLY A 817 -0.65 1.10 21.62
CA GLY A 817 0.61 0.38 21.87
C GLY A 817 0.46 -1.08 22.31
N ALA A 818 -0.74 -1.58 22.61
CA ALA A 818 -0.96 -2.91 23.18
C ALA A 818 -0.36 -4.07 22.36
N ALA A 819 -0.30 -3.93 21.03
CA ALA A 819 0.36 -4.91 20.16
C ALA A 819 1.88 -4.74 20.18
N GLN A 820 2.60 -5.83 20.50
CA GLN A 820 4.06 -5.86 20.63
C GLN A 820 4.80 -5.95 19.29
N LEU A 821 4.39 -5.15 18.31
CA LEU A 821 4.91 -5.19 16.95
C LEU A 821 5.95 -4.11 16.72
N ASP A 822 6.93 -4.40 15.87
CA ASP A 822 7.92 -3.43 15.39
C ASP A 822 7.33 -2.70 14.16
N SER A 823 6.48 -1.70 14.41
CA SER A 823 5.71 -0.97 13.39
C SER A 823 5.46 0.48 13.82
N PHE A 824 5.51 1.42 12.86
CA PHE A 824 5.14 2.82 13.09
C PHE A 824 3.62 3.03 13.09
N SER A 825 2.87 2.09 12.52
CA SER A 825 1.41 2.11 12.51
C SER A 825 0.84 1.19 13.57
N SER A 826 -0.16 1.68 14.30
CA SER A 826 -0.89 0.88 15.28
C SER A 826 -1.86 -0.07 14.57
N ILE A 827 -1.80 -1.37 14.87
CA ILE A 827 -2.81 -2.32 14.39
C ILE A 827 -4.13 -2.13 15.13
N SER A 828 -4.07 -1.95 16.46
CA SER A 828 -5.26 -1.76 17.30
C SER A 828 -6.10 -0.57 16.87
N ALA A 829 -5.47 0.49 16.33
CA ALA A 829 -6.13 1.72 15.93
C ALA A 829 -6.02 2.04 14.43
N GLY A 830 -5.53 1.09 13.65
CA GLY A 830 -5.40 1.21 12.21
C GLY A 830 -6.75 1.18 11.48
N GLN A 831 -7.83 0.77 12.14
CA GLN A 831 -9.18 0.65 11.57
C GLN A 831 -10.06 1.85 11.97
N PRO A 832 -10.75 2.52 11.01
CA PRO A 832 -11.68 3.62 11.29
C PRO A 832 -12.72 3.29 12.37
N GLU A 833 -13.16 2.04 12.41
CA GLU A 833 -14.25 1.60 13.26
C GLU A 833 -13.86 1.47 14.74
N VAL A 834 -12.58 1.20 15.04
CA VAL A 834 -12.08 1.27 16.41
C VAL A 834 -12.10 2.74 16.88
N GLN A 835 -11.63 3.64 16.03
CA GLN A 835 -11.54 5.06 16.33
C GLN A 835 -12.92 5.68 16.60
N LEU A 836 -13.91 5.35 15.76
CA LEU A 836 -15.29 5.82 15.94
C LEU A 836 -15.93 5.46 17.27
N LYS A 837 -15.56 4.30 17.84
CA LYS A 837 -16.08 3.86 19.14
C LYS A 837 -15.43 4.56 20.31
N ILE A 838 -14.11 4.70 20.25
CA ILE A 838 -13.35 5.43 21.26
C ILE A 838 -13.86 6.86 21.28
N GLU A 839 -14.09 7.47 20.11
CA GLU A 839 -14.71 8.78 19.98
C GLU A 839 -16.14 8.81 20.57
N LEU A 840 -16.99 7.82 20.25
CA LEU A 840 -18.35 7.74 20.81
C LEU A 840 -18.34 7.63 22.34
N LEU A 841 -17.42 6.84 22.90
CA LEU A 841 -17.25 6.71 24.34
C LEU A 841 -16.85 8.06 24.95
N TYR A 842 -15.82 8.71 24.40
CA TYR A 842 -15.38 10.03 24.83
C TYR A 842 -16.55 11.04 24.86
N LYS A 843 -17.26 11.16 23.74
CA LYS A 843 -18.42 12.07 23.61
C LYS A 843 -19.49 11.76 24.64
N THR A 844 -19.73 10.48 24.93
CA THR A 844 -20.72 10.05 25.93
C THR A 844 -20.29 10.41 27.36
N LEU A 845 -19.01 10.17 27.70
CA LEU A 845 -18.46 10.54 29.00
C LEU A 845 -18.54 12.05 29.22
N VAL A 846 -18.13 12.85 28.24
CA VAL A 846 -18.21 14.32 28.31
C VAL A 846 -19.66 14.80 28.46
N THR A 847 -20.59 14.23 27.68
CA THR A 847 -22.03 14.59 27.77
C THR A 847 -22.57 14.38 29.18
N VAL A 848 -22.23 13.24 29.80
CA VAL A 848 -22.71 12.90 31.15
C VAL A 848 -22.01 13.72 32.22
N ALA A 849 -20.73 14.07 32.00
CA ALA A 849 -19.97 14.87 32.95
C ALA A 849 -20.46 16.33 33.03
N GLN A 850 -21.09 16.82 31.96
CA GLN A 850 -21.75 18.13 31.91
C GLN A 850 -23.08 18.16 32.69
N ASP A 851 -23.70 17.00 32.97
CA ASP A 851 -24.87 16.88 33.82
C ASP A 851 -24.46 16.81 35.31
N HIS A 852 -24.24 17.99 35.89
CA HIS A 852 -23.74 18.14 37.26
C HIS A 852 -24.69 17.61 38.34
N ASP A 853 -25.97 17.37 38.01
CA ASP A 853 -27.00 16.91 38.94
C ASP A 853 -27.16 15.37 38.94
N ASN A 854 -26.37 14.65 38.11
CA ASN A 854 -26.44 13.20 38.03
C ASN A 854 -25.84 12.50 39.27
N PRO A 855 -26.62 11.72 40.04
CA PRO A 855 -26.13 11.05 41.24
C PRO A 855 -25.27 9.80 40.94
N GLU A 856 -25.38 9.21 39.75
CA GLU A 856 -24.64 8.02 39.31
C GLU A 856 -24.07 8.23 37.88
N PRO A 857 -23.13 9.17 37.67
CA PRO A 857 -22.66 9.54 36.33
C PRO A 857 -22.01 8.36 35.60
N SER A 858 -21.21 7.55 36.29
CA SER A 858 -20.56 6.36 35.71
C SER A 858 -21.56 5.33 35.18
N LYS A 859 -22.63 5.07 35.93
CA LYS A 859 -23.67 4.13 35.52
C LYS A 859 -24.47 4.69 34.35
N THR A 860 -24.82 5.98 34.41
CA THR A 860 -25.53 6.67 33.35
C THR A 860 -24.73 6.66 32.04
N ALA A 861 -23.43 6.97 32.11
CA ALA A 861 -22.58 6.97 30.93
C ALA A 861 -22.39 5.58 30.33
N PHE A 862 -22.20 4.56 31.16
CA PHE A 862 -22.14 3.17 30.71
C PHE A 862 -23.43 2.77 29.99
N GLN A 863 -24.59 3.02 30.60
CA GLN A 863 -25.89 2.68 30.01
C GLN A 863 -26.16 3.48 28.71
N LEU A 864 -25.83 4.77 28.69
CA LEU A 864 -26.01 5.63 27.52
C LEU A 864 -25.09 5.23 26.36
N TYR A 865 -23.82 4.93 26.64
CA TYR A 865 -22.87 4.47 25.63
C TYR A 865 -23.34 3.15 25.01
N ARG A 866 -23.77 2.20 25.84
CA ARG A 866 -24.33 0.92 25.39
C ARG A 866 -25.61 1.11 24.59
N LYS A 867 -26.51 2.01 25.02
CA LYS A 867 -27.73 2.34 24.28
C LYS A 867 -27.41 2.90 22.90
N LYS A 868 -26.44 3.84 22.80
CA LYS A 868 -26.00 4.42 21.51
C LYS A 868 -25.38 3.36 20.60
N LEU A 869 -24.54 2.47 21.13
CA LEU A 869 -23.99 1.34 20.38
C LEU A 869 -25.08 0.35 19.91
N ALA A 870 -26.08 0.07 20.74
CA ALA A 870 -27.18 -0.84 20.38
C ALA A 870 -28.12 -0.23 19.32
N ALA A 871 -28.42 1.07 19.42
CA ALA A 871 -29.23 1.79 18.44
C ALA A 871 -28.60 1.78 17.03
N ALA A 872 -27.27 1.70 16.95
CA ALA A 872 -26.55 1.58 15.68
C ALA A 872 -26.64 0.19 15.00
N ILE A 873 -27.39 -0.76 15.60
CA ILE A 873 -27.63 -2.14 15.13
C ILE A 873 -29.13 -2.43 14.96
N PRO A 874 -29.88 -1.66 14.14
CA PRO A 874 -31.34 -1.80 14.07
C PRO A 874 -31.82 -3.10 13.39
N GLU A 875 -30.95 -3.79 12.65
CA GLU A 875 -31.30 -4.95 11.82
C GLU A 875 -31.37 -6.28 12.62
N ILE A 876 -31.02 -6.29 13.91
CA ILE A 876 -31.20 -7.48 14.78
C ILE A 876 -32.68 -7.75 15.11
N LEU A 877 -33.61 -6.82 14.83
CA LEU A 877 -35.05 -6.99 14.48
C LEU A 877 -35.78 -5.64 14.67
N PRO A 878 -36.79 -5.29 13.86
CA PRO A 878 -37.69 -4.18 14.18
C PRO A 878 -38.36 -4.44 15.52
N ILE A 879 -38.28 -3.48 16.44
CA ILE A 879 -38.90 -3.57 17.76
C ILE A 879 -40.41 -3.44 17.56
N GLU A 880 -41.09 -4.55 17.35
CA GLU A 880 -42.52 -4.64 17.63
C GLU A 880 -42.70 -4.86 19.15
N ASN A 881 -43.61 -4.09 19.75
CA ASN A 881 -43.82 -3.83 21.19
C ASN A 881 -43.98 -5.06 22.12
N ASN A 882 -43.00 -5.95 22.23
CA ASN A 882 -43.02 -7.09 23.16
C ASN A 882 -41.72 -7.18 23.99
N LEU A 883 -41.85 -7.09 25.32
CA LEU A 883 -40.75 -7.05 26.29
C LEU A 883 -39.86 -8.32 26.26
N GLU A 884 -40.46 -9.48 25.95
CA GLU A 884 -39.74 -10.76 25.87
C GLU A 884 -38.83 -10.82 24.61
N ASN A 885 -39.24 -10.18 23.52
CA ASN A 885 -38.39 -10.00 22.33
C ASN A 885 -37.26 -8.99 22.60
N GLU A 886 -37.50 -7.96 23.41
CA GLU A 886 -36.50 -6.94 23.73
C GLU A 886 -35.27 -7.54 24.45
N GLN A 887 -35.48 -8.38 25.47
CA GLN A 887 -34.38 -9.03 26.20
C GLN A 887 -33.56 -9.98 25.32
N LYS A 888 -34.23 -10.72 24.43
CA LYS A 888 -33.57 -11.60 23.45
C LYS A 888 -32.76 -10.80 22.44
N ILE A 889 -33.30 -9.70 21.93
CA ILE A 889 -32.61 -8.79 20.99
C ILE A 889 -31.35 -8.20 21.64
N ILE A 890 -31.45 -7.74 22.90
CA ILE A 890 -30.30 -7.20 23.64
C ILE A 890 -29.20 -8.26 23.77
N ALA A 891 -29.53 -9.50 24.12
CA ALA A 891 -28.55 -10.58 24.25
C ALA A 891 -27.87 -10.93 22.92
N ILE A 892 -28.63 -11.05 21.82
CA ILE A 892 -28.07 -11.30 20.47
C ILE A 892 -27.18 -10.14 20.04
N THR A 893 -27.60 -8.90 20.32
CA THR A 893 -26.81 -7.70 20.05
C THR A 893 -25.50 -7.71 20.82
N ARG A 894 -25.48 -8.21 22.07
CA ARG A 894 -24.25 -8.38 22.86
C ARG A 894 -23.32 -9.42 22.24
N VAL A 895 -23.83 -10.57 21.82
CA VAL A 895 -23.03 -11.57 21.09
C VAL A 895 -22.43 -10.98 19.82
N ALA A 896 -23.22 -10.19 19.10
CA ALA A 896 -22.76 -9.49 17.91
C ALA A 896 -21.63 -8.49 18.22
N GLN A 897 -21.81 -7.65 19.24
CA GLN A 897 -20.81 -6.69 19.69
C GLN A 897 -19.52 -7.34 20.20
N MET A 898 -19.60 -8.52 20.83
CA MET A 898 -18.42 -9.28 21.25
C MET A 898 -17.66 -9.82 20.03
N LEU A 899 -18.36 -10.47 19.12
CA LEU A 899 -17.76 -11.12 17.95
C LEU A 899 -17.23 -10.13 16.93
N ARG A 900 -17.94 -9.03 16.71
CA ARG A 900 -17.48 -7.96 15.84
C ARG A 900 -17.81 -6.69 16.55
N CYS A 901 -16.79 -6.13 17.16
CA CYS A 901 -16.95 -4.88 17.84
C CYS A 901 -17.40 -3.80 16.81
N HIS A 902 -17.03 -3.89 15.53
CA HIS A 902 -17.31 -2.91 14.46
C HIS A 902 -18.71 -2.94 13.81
N LEU A 903 -19.71 -3.63 14.36
CA LEU A 903 -21.04 -3.75 13.73
C LEU A 903 -21.88 -2.48 13.93
N PHE A 904 -21.53 -1.35 13.33
CA PHE A 904 -22.41 -0.17 13.30
C PHE A 904 -22.55 0.38 11.89
N LYS A 905 -23.70 0.97 11.59
CA LYS A 905 -23.92 1.67 10.33
C LYS A 905 -22.93 2.84 10.27
N VAL A 906 -22.16 2.93 9.20
CA VAL A 906 -21.23 4.04 8.97
C VAL A 906 -21.71 4.83 7.76
N LYS A 907 -21.69 6.15 7.86
CA LYS A 907 -21.82 7.03 6.69
C LYS A 907 -20.47 7.65 6.39
N THR A 908 -20.12 7.67 5.11
CA THR A 908 -18.93 8.36 4.62
C THR A 908 -19.37 9.63 3.92
N ASP A 909 -18.87 10.76 4.39
CA ASP A 909 -19.09 12.04 3.73
C ASP A 909 -18.41 12.04 2.34
N ALA A 910 -19.17 12.37 1.30
CA ALA A 910 -18.69 12.24 -0.07
C ALA A 910 -17.51 13.18 -0.41
N GLN A 911 -17.45 14.36 0.25
CA GLN A 911 -16.45 15.40 0.00
C GLN A 911 -15.21 15.21 0.86
N THR A 912 -15.38 15.01 2.16
CA THR A 912 -14.28 14.93 3.14
C THR A 912 -13.74 13.52 3.33
N LYS A 913 -14.47 12.49 2.85
CA LYS A 913 -14.20 11.07 3.11
C LYS A 913 -14.22 10.69 4.59
N HIS A 914 -14.68 11.57 5.47
CA HIS A 914 -14.82 11.30 6.89
C HIS A 914 -15.92 10.26 7.12
N MET A 915 -15.62 9.27 7.96
CA MET A 915 -16.55 8.23 8.39
C MET A 915 -17.16 8.61 9.73
N SER A 916 -18.46 8.36 9.92
CA SER A 916 -19.14 8.57 11.20
C SER A 916 -20.21 7.51 11.43
N ILE A 917 -20.52 7.22 12.70
CA ILE A 917 -21.62 6.32 13.06
C ILE A 917 -22.94 6.96 12.62
N ALA A 918 -23.65 6.27 11.73
CA ALA A 918 -24.93 6.72 11.19
C ALA A 918 -26.08 6.09 11.97
N GLU A 919 -27.01 6.93 12.45
CA GLU A 919 -28.27 6.45 13.05
C GLU A 919 -29.25 5.93 11.97
N ASP A 920 -29.09 6.40 10.72
CA ASP A 920 -29.97 6.18 9.58
C ASP A 920 -29.34 5.37 8.42
N GLY A 921 -28.08 4.97 8.55
CA GLY A 921 -27.34 4.28 7.48
C GLY A 921 -27.87 2.87 7.16
N VAL A 922 -27.19 2.14 6.27
CA VAL A 922 -27.44 0.71 6.03
C VAL A 922 -26.12 -0.01 6.20
N TYR A 923 -26.13 -1.22 6.78
CA TYR A 923 -24.93 -2.02 6.85
C TYR A 923 -24.38 -2.34 5.46
N ASP A 924 -23.07 -2.40 5.34
CA ASP A 924 -22.44 -3.04 4.19
C ASP A 924 -22.80 -4.55 4.16
N GLN A 925 -22.63 -5.18 3.00
CA GLN A 925 -23.05 -6.56 2.77
C GLN A 925 -22.38 -7.57 3.71
N ARG A 926 -21.10 -7.33 4.06
CA ARG A 926 -20.32 -8.20 4.96
C ARG A 926 -20.87 -8.12 6.38
N THR A 927 -21.16 -6.90 6.85
CA THR A 927 -21.75 -6.68 8.17
C THR A 927 -23.16 -7.28 8.28
N ARG A 928 -23.99 -7.18 7.23
CA ARG A 928 -25.31 -7.83 7.19
C ARG A 928 -25.23 -9.35 7.29
N LEU A 929 -24.34 -9.97 6.52
CA LEU A 929 -24.12 -11.42 6.57
C LEU A 929 -23.78 -11.85 8.00
N PHE A 930 -22.81 -11.17 8.62
CA PHE A 930 -22.33 -11.55 9.95
C PHE A 930 -23.40 -11.40 11.04
N VAL A 931 -24.14 -10.28 11.03
CA VAL A 931 -25.28 -10.08 11.94
C VAL A 931 -26.35 -11.15 11.74
N GLY A 932 -26.66 -11.51 10.49
CA GLY A 932 -27.60 -12.59 10.15
C GLY A 932 -27.16 -13.94 10.72
N SER A 933 -25.88 -14.27 10.60
CA SER A 933 -25.30 -15.53 11.05
C SER A 933 -25.28 -15.69 12.56
N ILE A 934 -25.11 -14.61 13.33
CA ILE A 934 -25.19 -14.66 14.80
C ILE A 934 -26.62 -15.00 15.25
N LYS A 935 -27.63 -14.41 14.60
CA LYS A 935 -29.03 -14.75 14.85
C LYS A 935 -29.31 -16.21 14.53
N GLU A 936 -28.80 -16.71 13.41
CA GLU A 936 -28.90 -18.11 13.02
C GLU A 936 -28.25 -19.04 14.06
N SER A 937 -27.02 -18.73 14.48
CA SER A 937 -26.27 -19.44 15.53
C SER A 937 -27.04 -19.52 16.84
N PHE A 938 -27.62 -18.40 17.26
CA PHE A 938 -28.42 -18.31 18.49
C PHE A 938 -29.68 -19.19 18.39
N ASN A 939 -30.31 -19.25 17.22
CA ASN A 939 -31.50 -20.07 16.99
C ASN A 939 -31.17 -21.58 16.89
N LEU A 940 -29.92 -21.96 16.61
CA LEU A 940 -29.46 -23.36 16.66
C LEU A 940 -29.31 -23.91 18.09
N LEU A 941 -29.38 -23.05 19.12
CA LEU A 941 -29.41 -23.44 20.53
C LEU A 941 -30.80 -23.93 20.94
N ALA A 942 -30.88 -24.88 21.89
CA ALA A 942 -32.17 -25.31 22.43
C ALA A 942 -32.84 -24.14 23.19
N LYS A 943 -34.18 -24.12 23.28
CA LYS A 943 -34.91 -23.01 23.94
C LYS A 943 -34.45 -22.74 25.38
N SER A 944 -34.14 -23.79 26.14
CA SER A 944 -33.59 -23.67 27.50
C SER A 944 -32.20 -23.04 27.53
N GLU A 945 -31.35 -23.35 26.55
CA GLU A 945 -30.00 -22.79 26.40
C GLU A 945 -30.08 -21.31 25.96
N GLN A 946 -31.01 -20.98 25.06
CA GLN A 946 -31.28 -19.58 24.66
C GLN A 946 -31.66 -18.73 25.87
N GLN A 947 -32.58 -19.22 26.72
CA GLN A 947 -33.03 -18.49 27.90
C GLN A 947 -31.90 -18.29 28.92
N GLN A 948 -31.10 -19.33 29.18
CA GLN A 948 -29.93 -19.22 30.06
C GLN A 948 -28.91 -18.21 29.54
N LEU A 949 -28.60 -18.25 28.24
CA LEU A 949 -27.67 -17.30 27.63
C LEU A 949 -28.19 -15.86 27.67
N ILE A 950 -29.51 -15.65 27.47
CA ILE A 950 -30.15 -14.32 27.63
C ILE A 950 -29.99 -13.80 29.05
N GLU A 951 -30.32 -14.63 30.05
CA GLU A 951 -30.21 -14.24 31.45
C GLU A 951 -28.77 -13.91 31.84
N ILE A 952 -27.81 -14.73 31.42
CA ILE A 952 -26.39 -14.52 31.71
C ILE A 952 -25.89 -13.24 31.06
N LEU A 953 -26.11 -13.09 29.75
CA LEU A 953 -25.61 -11.95 29.00
C LEU A 953 -26.21 -10.64 29.48
N ASN A 954 -27.42 -10.64 30.07
CA ASN A 954 -28.10 -9.43 30.52
C ASN A 954 -27.78 -8.98 31.97
N ARG A 955 -27.04 -9.79 32.77
CA ARG A 955 -26.68 -9.50 34.18
C ARG A 955 -25.50 -8.51 34.34
N ASN A 956 -25.57 -7.32 33.75
CA ASN A 956 -24.44 -6.38 33.68
C ASN A 956 -24.22 -5.48 34.90
N ASP A 957 -25.24 -5.27 35.74
CA ASP A 957 -25.16 -4.27 36.82
C ASP A 957 -24.76 -4.88 38.17
N GLY A 958 -24.85 -6.21 38.31
CA GLY A 958 -24.57 -6.96 39.54
C GLY A 958 -25.56 -6.63 40.68
N VAL A 959 -26.40 -7.58 41.09
CA VAL A 959 -27.33 -7.42 42.22
C VAL A 959 -27.16 -8.57 43.23
N GLU A 960 -27.56 -8.35 44.47
CA GLU A 960 -27.54 -9.39 45.53
C GLU A 960 -28.20 -10.68 45.02
N ASN A 961 -27.49 -11.81 45.15
CA ASN A 961 -27.85 -13.16 44.63
C ASN A 961 -27.75 -13.38 43.12
N ASN A 962 -27.33 -12.39 42.33
CA ASN A 962 -27.00 -12.51 40.89
C ASN A 962 -25.76 -11.67 40.56
N ALA A 963 -24.60 -12.16 40.99
CA ALA A 963 -23.32 -11.49 40.73
C ALA A 963 -22.99 -11.44 39.23
N ALA A 964 -22.37 -10.34 38.80
CA ALA A 964 -21.84 -10.23 37.45
C ALA A 964 -20.59 -11.13 37.29
N ALA A 965 -20.51 -11.88 36.20
CA ALA A 965 -19.33 -12.67 35.85
C ALA A 965 -18.78 -12.21 34.50
N MET A 966 -17.50 -12.46 34.24
CA MET A 966 -16.85 -12.18 32.95
C MET A 966 -16.01 -13.39 32.50
N VAL A 967 -16.08 -13.72 31.21
CA VAL A 967 -15.22 -14.71 30.56
C VAL A 967 -14.13 -13.96 29.80
N MET A 968 -12.99 -13.71 30.45
CA MET A 968 -11.88 -12.98 29.84
C MET A 968 -11.37 -13.75 28.60
N TYR A 969 -11.21 -13.05 27.47
CA TYR A 969 -10.91 -13.61 26.14
C TYR A 969 -12.06 -14.38 25.47
N GLY A 970 -13.29 -14.26 25.98
CA GLY A 970 -14.52 -14.71 25.31
C GLY A 970 -14.62 -14.28 23.84
N PRO A 971 -14.42 -12.99 23.49
CA PRO A 971 -14.53 -12.53 22.11
C PRO A 971 -13.51 -13.20 21.20
N LYS A 972 -12.28 -13.37 21.70
CA LYS A 972 -11.19 -14.05 20.99
C LYS A 972 -11.53 -15.51 20.73
N LEU A 973 -12.05 -16.24 21.71
CA LEU A 973 -12.48 -17.62 21.54
C LEU A 973 -13.55 -17.75 20.45
N LEU A 974 -14.59 -16.92 20.52
CA LEU A 974 -15.70 -16.95 19.57
C LEU A 974 -15.24 -16.55 18.15
N LEU A 975 -14.38 -15.53 18.03
CA LEU A 975 -13.79 -15.10 16.75
C LEU A 975 -12.89 -16.18 16.15
N THR A 976 -11.93 -16.70 16.91
CA THR A 976 -11.03 -17.77 16.47
C THR A 976 -11.79 -19.01 16.01
N ALA A 977 -12.92 -19.35 16.64
CA ALA A 977 -13.77 -20.45 16.18
C ALA A 977 -14.46 -20.18 14.83
N THR A 978 -14.75 -18.92 14.49
CA THR A 978 -15.35 -18.55 13.19
C THR A 978 -14.32 -18.40 12.07
N THR A 979 -13.19 -17.74 12.35
CA THR A 979 -12.22 -17.24 11.36
C THR A 979 -10.81 -17.79 11.51
N GLY A 980 -10.54 -18.58 12.55
CA GLY A 980 -9.26 -19.25 12.80
C GLY A 980 -8.23 -18.43 13.54
N THR A 981 -8.38 -17.11 13.57
CA THR A 981 -7.62 -16.16 14.39
C THR A 981 -8.48 -14.93 14.65
N GLU A 982 -8.15 -14.17 15.70
CA GLU A 982 -8.83 -12.90 16.04
C GLU A 982 -8.78 -11.86 14.92
N PHE A 983 -7.68 -11.82 14.14
CA PHE A 983 -7.44 -10.86 13.06
C PHE A 983 -7.29 -11.56 11.70
N ALA A 984 -8.19 -12.48 11.39
CA ALA A 984 -8.16 -13.17 10.11
C ALA A 984 -8.31 -12.17 8.94
N PRO A 985 -7.53 -12.34 7.84
CA PRO A 985 -7.57 -11.43 6.70
C PRO A 985 -8.86 -11.53 5.88
N GLN A 986 -9.61 -12.64 6.00
CA GLN A 986 -10.84 -12.90 5.28
C GLN A 986 -11.85 -13.64 6.16
N ASP A 987 -13.13 -13.25 6.07
CA ASP A 987 -14.23 -13.89 6.77
C ASP A 987 -14.90 -14.95 5.87
N PRO A 988 -15.56 -15.96 6.44
CA PRO A 988 -16.45 -16.84 5.69
C PRO A 988 -17.58 -16.03 5.01
N THR A 989 -17.96 -16.43 3.81
CA THR A 989 -18.99 -15.75 3.00
C THR A 989 -20.38 -16.38 3.12
N GLU A 990 -20.51 -17.50 3.84
CA GLU A 990 -21.74 -18.27 3.99
C GLU A 990 -22.26 -18.21 5.43
N SER A 991 -23.55 -17.85 5.60
CA SER A 991 -24.15 -17.68 6.93
C SER A 991 -24.21 -19.00 7.71
N ALA A 992 -24.59 -20.08 7.04
CA ALA A 992 -24.71 -21.40 7.64
C ALA A 992 -23.37 -21.90 8.20
N VAL A 993 -22.25 -21.63 7.51
CA VAL A 993 -20.90 -22.03 7.94
C VAL A 993 -20.47 -21.28 9.20
N ILE A 994 -20.75 -19.97 9.26
CA ILE A 994 -20.49 -19.17 10.47
C ILE A 994 -21.35 -19.71 11.61
N ALA A 995 -22.63 -19.99 11.34
CA ALA A 995 -23.56 -20.45 12.36
C ALA A 995 -23.22 -21.83 12.94
N GLU A 996 -22.82 -22.76 12.08
CA GLU A 996 -22.41 -24.11 12.47
C GLU A 996 -21.15 -24.11 13.35
N ARG A 997 -20.22 -23.20 13.07
CA ARG A 997 -18.99 -23.03 13.87
C ARG A 997 -19.23 -22.25 15.16
N LEU A 998 -20.18 -21.34 15.20
CA LEU A 998 -20.38 -20.50 16.38
C LEU A 998 -21.25 -21.17 17.45
N ALA A 999 -22.28 -21.93 17.06
CA ALA A 999 -23.24 -22.52 18.00
C ALA A 999 -22.60 -23.43 19.09
N PRO A 1000 -21.66 -24.35 18.79
CA PRO A 1000 -21.00 -25.17 19.82
C PRO A 1000 -20.23 -24.33 20.85
N LEU A 1001 -19.62 -23.23 20.41
CA LEU A 1001 -18.85 -22.35 21.29
C LEU A 1001 -19.75 -21.44 22.13
N LEU A 1002 -20.94 -21.05 21.64
CA LEU A 1002 -21.93 -20.35 22.46
C LEU A 1002 -22.44 -21.24 23.61
N ARG A 1003 -22.54 -22.56 23.40
CA ARG A 1003 -22.83 -23.53 24.48
C ARG A 1003 -21.68 -23.63 25.47
N LEU A 1004 -20.45 -23.78 25.00
CA LEU A 1004 -19.26 -23.76 25.87
C LEU A 1004 -19.23 -22.48 26.71
N TYR A 1005 -19.47 -21.34 26.08
CA TYR A 1005 -19.50 -20.03 26.72
C TYR A 1005 -20.54 -19.96 27.85
N THR A 1006 -21.75 -20.48 27.62
CA THR A 1006 -22.80 -20.60 28.65
C THR A 1006 -22.33 -21.48 29.83
N LYS A 1007 -21.66 -22.61 29.56
CA LYS A 1007 -21.11 -23.49 30.60
C LYS A 1007 -20.00 -22.82 31.42
N LEU A 1008 -19.12 -22.06 30.77
CA LEU A 1008 -18.04 -21.31 31.42
C LEU A 1008 -18.59 -20.23 32.37
N TYR A 1009 -19.64 -19.52 31.96
CA TYR A 1009 -20.34 -18.57 32.83
C TYR A 1009 -20.95 -19.25 34.06
N ASN A 1010 -21.64 -20.38 33.87
CA ASN A 1010 -22.25 -21.12 34.97
C ASN A 1010 -21.18 -21.63 35.95
N LEU A 1011 -20.08 -22.19 35.45
CA LEU A 1011 -18.95 -22.63 36.26
C LEU A 1011 -18.38 -21.46 37.09
N GLN A 1012 -18.25 -20.28 36.50
CA GLN A 1012 -17.74 -19.11 37.19
C GLN A 1012 -18.71 -18.57 38.24
N SER A 1013 -20.01 -18.54 37.94
CA SER A 1013 -21.05 -18.10 38.88
C SER A 1013 -21.14 -18.96 40.15
N GLN A 1014 -20.71 -20.22 40.08
CA GLN A 1014 -20.65 -21.12 41.25
C GLN A 1014 -19.46 -20.85 42.16
N ARG A 1015 -18.41 -20.15 41.66
CA ARG A 1015 -17.16 -19.90 42.40
C ARG A 1015 -17.17 -18.62 43.23
N SER A 1016 -18.08 -17.68 42.96
CA SER A 1016 -18.16 -16.41 43.69
C SER A 1016 -19.59 -15.86 43.77
N SER A 1017 -19.95 -15.33 44.94
CA SER A 1017 -21.20 -14.57 45.16
C SER A 1017 -21.06 -13.06 44.86
N GLN A 1018 -19.89 -12.62 44.39
CA GLN A 1018 -19.55 -11.25 43.98
C GLN A 1018 -19.03 -11.23 42.52
N TYR A 1019 -18.63 -10.05 42.01
CA TYR A 1019 -17.97 -9.96 40.70
C TYR A 1019 -16.81 -10.93 40.60
N SER A 1020 -16.72 -11.67 39.49
CA SER A 1020 -15.66 -12.64 39.30
C SER A 1020 -15.31 -12.88 37.83
N VAL A 1021 -14.07 -13.29 37.59
CA VAL A 1021 -13.48 -13.43 36.26
C VAL A 1021 -12.98 -14.86 36.05
N ILE A 1022 -13.25 -15.42 34.87
CA ILE A 1022 -12.61 -16.65 34.40
C ILE A 1022 -11.73 -16.34 33.18
N GLU A 1023 -10.44 -16.65 33.27
CA GLU A 1023 -9.50 -16.52 32.15
C GLU A 1023 -9.52 -17.79 31.29
N ILE A 1024 -9.69 -17.61 29.98
CA ILE A 1024 -9.78 -18.73 29.02
C ILE A 1024 -8.85 -18.57 27.81
N VAL A 1025 -7.74 -17.84 27.95
CA VAL A 1025 -6.80 -17.57 26.84
C VAL A 1025 -6.26 -18.86 26.24
N GLU A 1026 -5.98 -19.87 27.07
CA GLU A 1026 -5.50 -21.18 26.61
C GLU A 1026 -6.52 -21.88 25.71
N LEU A 1027 -7.83 -21.75 25.98
CA LEU A 1027 -8.86 -22.37 25.16
C LEU A 1027 -8.86 -21.77 23.75
N ALA A 1028 -8.76 -20.45 23.63
CA ALA A 1028 -8.68 -19.78 22.33
C ALA A 1028 -7.43 -20.21 21.54
N LEU A 1029 -6.27 -20.34 22.21
CA LEU A 1029 -5.03 -20.81 21.60
C LEU A 1029 -5.09 -22.28 21.17
N ILE A 1030 -5.82 -23.13 21.91
CA ILE A 1030 -6.08 -24.51 21.49
C ILE A 1030 -6.89 -24.51 20.19
N VAL A 1031 -8.00 -23.76 20.12
CA VAL A 1031 -8.80 -23.64 18.89
C VAL A 1031 -7.94 -23.15 17.71
N GLU A 1032 -7.08 -22.15 17.95
CA GLU A 1032 -6.20 -21.58 16.93
C GLU A 1032 -5.22 -22.61 16.35
N ARG A 1033 -4.60 -23.43 17.21
CA ARG A 1033 -3.63 -24.45 16.79
C ARG A 1033 -4.27 -25.61 16.03
N VAL A 1034 -5.54 -25.94 16.30
CA VAL A 1034 -6.24 -27.05 15.64
C VAL A 1034 -7.39 -26.57 14.78
N PHE A 1035 -7.30 -25.35 14.25
CA PHE A 1035 -8.41 -24.73 13.56
C PHE A 1035 -8.81 -25.48 12.28
N THR A 1036 -7.87 -26.10 11.56
CA THR A 1036 -8.18 -26.89 10.35
C THR A 1036 -9.08 -28.07 10.72
N TYR A 1037 -8.77 -28.78 11.81
CA TYR A 1037 -9.65 -29.82 12.35
C TYR A 1037 -11.02 -29.25 12.72
N TYR A 1038 -11.07 -28.18 13.52
CA TYR A 1038 -12.32 -27.60 13.98
C TYR A 1038 -13.21 -27.11 12.83
N LYS A 1039 -12.59 -26.49 11.82
CA LYS A 1039 -13.23 -25.96 10.61
C LYS A 1039 -13.92 -27.05 9.79
N GLU A 1040 -13.31 -28.24 9.69
CA GLU A 1040 -13.72 -29.35 8.82
C GLU A 1040 -14.40 -30.52 9.57
N ALA A 1041 -14.47 -30.44 10.90
CA ALA A 1041 -15.19 -31.39 11.76
C ALA A 1041 -16.70 -31.41 11.44
N ALA A 1042 -17.38 -32.54 11.63
CA ALA A 1042 -18.84 -32.60 11.60
C ALA A 1042 -19.45 -31.88 12.81
N ARG A 1043 -20.75 -31.60 12.79
CA ARG A 1043 -21.44 -30.88 13.88
C ARG A 1043 -21.25 -31.57 15.24
N GLU A 1044 -21.43 -32.89 15.33
CA GLU A 1044 -21.25 -33.64 16.58
C GLU A 1044 -19.79 -33.62 17.07
N GLU A 1045 -18.83 -33.62 16.15
CA GLU A 1045 -17.39 -33.54 16.46
C GLU A 1045 -17.05 -32.15 17.04
N LYS A 1046 -17.63 -31.07 16.49
CA LYS A 1046 -17.47 -29.70 17.03
C LYS A 1046 -18.04 -29.56 18.44
N GLU A 1047 -19.19 -30.17 18.73
CA GLU A 1047 -19.78 -30.19 20.07
C GLU A 1047 -18.89 -30.97 21.06
N THR A 1048 -18.38 -32.12 20.62
CA THR A 1048 -17.46 -32.94 21.42
C THR A 1048 -16.18 -32.16 21.74
N PHE A 1049 -15.63 -31.46 20.76
CA PHE A 1049 -14.48 -30.60 20.96
C PHE A 1049 -14.75 -29.43 21.92
N ALA A 1050 -15.92 -28.78 21.82
CA ALA A 1050 -16.32 -27.74 22.77
C ALA A 1050 -16.44 -28.28 24.21
N ASN A 1051 -16.93 -29.52 24.39
CA ASN A 1051 -16.98 -30.18 25.70
C ASN A 1051 -15.60 -30.54 26.25
N LEU A 1052 -14.64 -30.89 25.39
CA LEU A 1052 -13.25 -31.07 25.79
C LEU A 1052 -12.67 -29.77 26.35
N LEU A 1053 -12.87 -28.64 25.66
CA LEU A 1053 -12.41 -27.32 26.13
C LEU A 1053 -13.02 -26.97 27.50
N PHE A 1054 -14.31 -27.26 27.71
CA PHE A 1054 -14.95 -27.07 29.01
C PHE A 1054 -14.29 -27.93 30.10
N THR A 1055 -14.08 -29.22 29.82
CA THR A 1055 -13.47 -30.17 30.77
C THR A 1055 -12.06 -29.75 31.14
N LEU A 1056 -11.27 -29.27 30.17
CA LEU A 1056 -9.92 -28.75 30.40
C LEU A 1056 -9.92 -27.53 31.33
N GLN A 1057 -10.91 -26.65 31.19
CA GLN A 1057 -11.05 -25.48 32.06
C GLN A 1057 -11.54 -25.85 33.46
N GLU A 1058 -12.54 -26.71 33.56
CA GLU A 1058 -13.11 -27.16 34.83
C GLU A 1058 -12.06 -27.87 35.71
N THR A 1059 -11.21 -28.68 35.08
CA THR A 1059 -10.12 -29.43 35.73
C THR A 1059 -8.82 -28.64 35.91
N GLY A 1060 -8.72 -27.42 35.36
CA GLY A 1060 -7.52 -26.60 35.42
C GLY A 1060 -6.34 -27.13 34.58
N LYS A 1061 -6.61 -27.91 33.53
CA LYS A 1061 -5.62 -28.61 32.70
C LYS A 1061 -5.34 -27.97 31.33
N ALA A 1062 -6.02 -26.88 30.98
CA ALA A 1062 -5.88 -26.23 29.67
C ALA A 1062 -4.44 -25.83 29.30
N LYS A 1063 -3.68 -25.26 30.26
CA LYS A 1063 -2.28 -24.87 30.03
C LYS A 1063 -1.35 -26.06 29.79
N GLU A 1064 -1.55 -27.13 30.54
CA GLU A 1064 -0.80 -28.39 30.36
C GLU A 1064 -1.10 -28.99 28.99
N PHE A 1065 -2.37 -29.06 28.61
CA PHE A 1065 -2.81 -29.57 27.29
C PHE A 1065 -2.21 -28.75 26.14
N LEU A 1066 -2.28 -27.42 26.22
CA LEU A 1066 -1.73 -26.52 25.21
C LEU A 1066 -0.21 -26.68 25.04
N ALA A 1067 0.52 -26.96 26.13
CA ALA A 1067 1.96 -27.22 26.09
C ALA A 1067 2.31 -28.55 25.41
N LYS A 1068 1.36 -29.50 25.34
CA LYS A 1068 1.52 -30.78 24.64
C LYS A 1068 1.10 -30.75 23.17
N LEU A 1069 0.38 -29.72 22.75
CA LEU A 1069 0.13 -29.47 21.33
C LEU A 1069 1.38 -28.90 20.65
N PRO A 1070 1.69 -29.28 19.40
CA PRO A 1070 2.77 -28.63 18.65
C PRO A 1070 2.49 -27.13 18.46
N PRO A 1071 3.53 -26.30 18.26
CA PRO A 1071 3.36 -24.87 18.04
C PRO A 1071 2.55 -24.58 16.76
N ILE A 1072 1.95 -23.38 16.68
CA ILE A 1072 1.08 -23.00 15.56
C ILE A 1072 1.81 -23.01 14.20
N THR A 1073 3.12 -22.72 14.20
CA THR A 1073 3.97 -22.75 13.00
C THR A 1073 4.08 -24.15 12.38
N GLU A 1074 3.98 -25.21 13.18
CA GLU A 1074 3.95 -26.60 12.71
C GLU A 1074 2.53 -27.09 12.44
N THR A 1075 1.54 -26.72 13.25
CA THR A 1075 0.18 -27.25 13.14
C THR A 1075 -0.62 -26.63 12.00
N LYS A 1076 -0.33 -25.38 11.61
CA LYS A 1076 -1.05 -24.67 10.54
C LYS A 1076 -0.94 -25.33 9.16
N THR A 1077 0.13 -26.08 8.91
CA THR A 1077 0.35 -26.81 7.65
C THR A 1077 -0.17 -28.24 7.68
N LYS A 1078 -0.71 -28.70 8.82
CA LYS A 1078 -1.23 -30.06 9.00
C LYS A 1078 -2.69 -30.18 8.55
N THR A 1079 -3.03 -31.35 8.01
CA THR A 1079 -4.39 -31.76 7.62
C THR A 1079 -5.31 -31.96 8.83
N LYS A 1080 -6.63 -32.07 8.60
CA LYS A 1080 -7.64 -32.39 9.63
C LYS A 1080 -7.24 -33.62 10.45
N GLN A 1081 -6.81 -34.70 9.80
CA GLN A 1081 -6.47 -35.98 10.42
C GLN A 1081 -5.20 -35.87 11.28
N GLU A 1082 -4.19 -35.16 10.81
CA GLU A 1082 -2.95 -34.94 11.55
C GLU A 1082 -3.15 -34.04 12.78
N GLN A 1083 -3.99 -32.99 12.67
CA GLN A 1083 -4.36 -32.17 13.82
C GLN A 1083 -5.20 -32.96 14.83
N PHE A 1084 -6.11 -33.82 14.36
CA PHE A 1084 -6.86 -34.71 15.24
C PHE A 1084 -5.96 -35.71 15.98
N ALA A 1085 -4.94 -36.27 15.32
CA ALA A 1085 -3.94 -37.12 15.96
C ALA A 1085 -3.16 -36.37 17.04
N CYS A 1086 -2.79 -35.10 16.79
CA CYS A 1086 -2.15 -34.24 17.78
C CYS A 1086 -3.06 -34.00 19.01
N LEU A 1087 -4.37 -33.81 18.80
CA LEU A 1087 -5.35 -33.68 19.89
C LEU A 1087 -5.43 -34.95 20.74
N GLN A 1088 -5.49 -36.12 20.10
CA GLN A 1088 -5.55 -37.41 20.81
C GLN A 1088 -4.28 -37.66 21.63
N GLU A 1089 -3.11 -37.31 21.10
CA GLU A 1089 -1.84 -37.48 21.82
C GLU A 1089 -1.70 -36.51 23.00
N ALA A 1090 -2.09 -35.25 22.82
CA ALA A 1090 -2.16 -34.28 23.92
C ALA A 1090 -3.13 -34.76 25.02
N LEU A 1091 -4.25 -35.38 24.64
CA LEU A 1091 -5.24 -35.90 25.59
C LEU A 1091 -4.70 -37.07 26.43
N LYS A 1092 -4.04 -38.03 25.78
CA LYS A 1092 -3.39 -39.18 26.47
C LYS A 1092 -2.36 -38.72 27.49
N THR A 1093 -1.61 -37.67 27.16
CA THR A 1093 -0.50 -37.19 27.99
C THR A 1093 -0.91 -36.23 29.11
N THR A 1094 -2.11 -35.62 29.05
CA THR A 1094 -2.60 -34.64 30.04
C THR A 1094 -3.44 -35.30 31.16
N ALA A 1095 -3.66 -36.63 31.12
CA ALA A 1095 -4.42 -37.41 32.11
C ALA A 1095 -5.86 -36.90 32.36
N VAL A 1096 -6.56 -36.49 31.30
CA VAL A 1096 -7.97 -36.05 31.33
C VAL A 1096 -8.85 -37.21 30.85
N SER A 1097 -9.83 -37.64 31.67
CA SER A 1097 -10.78 -38.70 31.29
C SER A 1097 -11.83 -38.13 30.32
N PHE A 1098 -11.53 -38.21 29.02
CA PHE A 1098 -12.41 -37.75 27.94
C PHE A 1098 -12.23 -38.68 26.74
N GLU A 1099 -13.34 -39.14 26.14
CA GLU A 1099 -13.32 -40.02 24.97
C GLU A 1099 -14.01 -39.32 23.78
N PHE A 1100 -13.37 -39.35 22.61
CA PHE A 1100 -14.03 -38.97 21.36
C PHE A 1100 -14.92 -40.13 20.90
N SER A 1101 -16.21 -39.89 20.69
CA SER A 1101 -17.11 -40.88 20.11
C SER A 1101 -16.68 -41.20 18.67
N VAL A 1102 -16.36 -42.45 18.38
CA VAL A 1102 -16.04 -42.90 17.01
C VAL A 1102 -17.31 -42.83 16.15
N PRO A 1103 -17.29 -42.26 14.93
CA PRO A 1103 -18.45 -42.29 14.06
C PRO A 1103 -18.82 -43.74 13.72
N VAL A 1104 -20.06 -44.13 13.98
CA VAL A 1104 -20.59 -45.44 13.58
C VAL A 1104 -20.74 -45.45 12.06
N VAL A 1105 -19.87 -46.21 11.38
CA VAL A 1105 -20.07 -46.56 9.97
C VAL A 1105 -21.27 -47.52 9.90
N VAL A 1106 -22.43 -47.03 9.49
CA VAL A 1106 -23.60 -47.88 9.19
C VAL A 1106 -23.43 -48.40 7.75
N PRO A 1107 -23.41 -49.73 7.52
CA PRO A 1107 -23.37 -50.27 6.17
C PRO A 1107 -24.77 -50.18 5.55
N LEU A 1108 -24.89 -49.49 4.41
CA LEU A 1108 -26.15 -49.44 3.66
C LEU A 1108 -26.37 -50.76 2.92
N VAL A 1109 -27.43 -51.47 3.33
CA VAL A 1109 -27.98 -52.65 2.65
C VAL A 1109 -28.78 -52.22 1.43
N THR A 1110 -28.61 -52.98 0.35
CA THR A 1110 -29.29 -52.90 -0.95
C THR A 1110 -30.82 -53.01 -0.86
N PRO A 1111 -31.53 -52.37 -1.81
CA PRO A 1111 -32.76 -52.94 -2.36
C PRO A 1111 -32.68 -53.18 -3.87
N VAL A 1112 -33.35 -54.25 -4.29
CA VAL A 1112 -33.42 -54.83 -5.64
C VAL A 1112 -34.67 -54.32 -6.39
N THR A 1113 -34.43 -53.83 -7.61
CA THR A 1113 -35.24 -53.71 -8.85
C THR A 1113 -36.77 -53.49 -8.82
N ALA A 1114 -37.23 -52.51 -9.63
CA ALA A 1114 -38.30 -52.68 -10.62
C ALA A 1114 -38.14 -51.66 -11.78
N LYS A 1115 -38.32 -52.13 -13.02
CA LYS A 1115 -38.23 -51.38 -14.31
C LYS A 1115 -39.35 -50.34 -14.51
N PRO A 1116 -39.16 -49.36 -15.41
CA PRO A 1116 -39.88 -49.34 -16.69
C PRO A 1116 -38.95 -49.01 -17.88
N GLU A 1117 -38.89 -49.86 -18.90
CA GLU A 1117 -39.55 -49.74 -20.23
C GLU A 1117 -38.81 -48.85 -21.24
N GLU A 1118 -38.51 -49.49 -22.37
CA GLU A 1118 -37.79 -48.99 -23.54
C GLU A 1118 -38.59 -47.90 -24.26
N ILE A 1119 -37.91 -46.81 -24.63
CA ILE A 1119 -38.22 -46.04 -25.84
C ILE A 1119 -36.93 -45.93 -26.65
N ILE A 1120 -36.92 -46.64 -27.78
CA ILE A 1120 -35.97 -46.50 -28.87
C ILE A 1120 -36.26 -45.18 -29.59
N SER A 1121 -35.27 -44.30 -29.75
CA SER A 1121 -35.15 -43.48 -30.96
C SER A 1121 -33.81 -42.76 -31.07
N SER A 1122 -33.06 -43.15 -32.10
CA SER A 1122 -32.17 -42.33 -32.93
C SER A 1122 -31.09 -41.48 -32.26
N GLU A 1123 -29.84 -41.93 -32.37
CA GLU A 1123 -28.65 -41.08 -32.31
C GLU A 1123 -28.82 -39.82 -33.18
N PRO A 1124 -28.67 -38.61 -32.62
CA PRO A 1124 -28.05 -37.50 -33.30
C PRO A 1124 -26.54 -37.53 -32.99
N LEU A 1125 -25.72 -37.10 -33.94
CA LEU A 1125 -24.29 -36.93 -33.75
C LEU A 1125 -24.01 -36.26 -32.39
N LYS A 1126 -23.19 -36.90 -31.54
CA LYS A 1126 -22.69 -36.30 -30.29
C LYS A 1126 -22.06 -34.95 -30.62
N VAL A 1127 -22.82 -33.88 -30.44
CA VAL A 1127 -22.27 -32.54 -30.31
C VAL A 1127 -21.52 -32.56 -28.98
N GLU A 1128 -20.25 -32.19 -29.00
CA GLU A 1128 -19.44 -32.18 -27.78
C GLU A 1128 -20.17 -31.34 -26.69
N PRO A 1129 -20.26 -31.82 -25.43
CA PRO A 1129 -20.99 -31.13 -24.35
C PRO A 1129 -20.61 -29.65 -24.18
N LEU A 1130 -19.35 -29.33 -24.49
CA LEU A 1130 -18.83 -27.96 -24.57
C LEU A 1130 -19.61 -27.06 -25.54
N TYR A 1131 -19.92 -27.57 -26.74
CA TYR A 1131 -20.63 -26.81 -27.77
C TYR A 1131 -22.09 -26.55 -27.39
N GLU A 1132 -22.73 -27.43 -26.62
CA GLU A 1132 -24.09 -27.21 -26.11
C GLU A 1132 -24.11 -26.05 -25.09
N ILE A 1133 -23.12 -25.99 -24.18
CA ILE A 1133 -22.97 -24.88 -23.24
C ILE A 1133 -22.73 -23.57 -23.99
N LEU A 1134 -21.79 -23.56 -24.95
CA LEU A 1134 -21.47 -22.36 -25.73
C LEU A 1134 -22.65 -21.89 -26.60
N GLN A 1135 -23.36 -22.81 -27.23
CA GLN A 1135 -24.55 -22.51 -28.03
C GLN A 1135 -25.67 -21.93 -27.16
N THR A 1136 -25.92 -22.54 -25.99
CA THR A 1136 -26.92 -22.07 -25.03
C THR A 1136 -26.60 -20.66 -24.53
N LEU A 1137 -25.32 -20.36 -24.27
CA LEU A 1137 -24.90 -19.00 -23.90
C LEU A 1137 -25.05 -18.01 -25.06
N CYS A 1138 -24.68 -18.40 -26.29
CA CYS A 1138 -24.81 -17.55 -27.47
C CYS A 1138 -26.27 -17.23 -27.82
N ASP A 1139 -27.18 -18.19 -27.64
CA ASP A 1139 -28.60 -18.02 -27.93
C ASP A 1139 -29.31 -17.12 -26.91
N ASN A 1140 -28.78 -17.02 -25.69
CA ASN A 1140 -29.39 -16.27 -24.59
C ASN A 1140 -28.72 -14.91 -24.28
N ARG A 1141 -27.53 -14.62 -24.83
CA ARG A 1141 -26.75 -13.40 -24.49
C ARG A 1141 -27.43 -12.07 -24.84
N SER A 1142 -28.36 -12.05 -25.79
CA SER A 1142 -29.09 -10.85 -26.21
C SER A 1142 -30.38 -10.61 -25.42
N VAL A 1143 -30.79 -11.58 -24.58
CA VAL A 1143 -32.07 -11.60 -23.86
C VAL A 1143 -31.86 -11.57 -22.35
N LEU A 1144 -30.80 -12.20 -21.85
CA LEU A 1144 -30.44 -12.24 -20.44
C LEU A 1144 -29.46 -11.11 -20.08
N ASN A 1145 -29.61 -10.57 -18.87
CA ASN A 1145 -28.62 -9.63 -18.35
C ASN A 1145 -27.35 -10.38 -17.88
N LYS A 1146 -26.26 -9.62 -17.64
CA LYS A 1146 -24.96 -10.18 -17.25
C LYS A 1146 -25.03 -11.23 -16.14
N TYR A 1147 -25.76 -10.95 -15.05
CA TYR A 1147 -25.79 -11.85 -13.90
C TYR A 1147 -26.58 -13.12 -14.23
N GLU A 1148 -27.69 -12.98 -14.94
CA GLU A 1148 -28.49 -14.12 -15.41
C GLU A 1148 -27.70 -15.00 -16.38
N LEU A 1149 -26.88 -14.40 -17.26
CA LEU A 1149 -26.02 -15.13 -18.19
C LEU A 1149 -24.84 -15.81 -17.48
N GLN A 1150 -24.30 -15.20 -16.41
CA GLN A 1150 -23.28 -15.80 -15.55
C GLN A 1150 -23.83 -17.00 -14.76
N GLU A 1151 -25.04 -16.88 -14.21
CA GLU A 1151 -25.73 -17.98 -13.51
C GLU A 1151 -26.09 -19.12 -14.48
N LEU A 1152 -26.54 -18.80 -15.69
CA LEU A 1152 -26.77 -19.79 -16.74
C LEU A 1152 -25.49 -20.56 -17.06
N LEU A 1153 -24.36 -19.88 -17.27
CA LEU A 1153 -23.06 -20.52 -17.48
C LEU A 1153 -22.68 -21.45 -16.32
N ILE A 1154 -22.83 -21.01 -15.07
CA ILE A 1154 -22.49 -21.82 -13.89
C ILE A 1154 -23.40 -23.05 -13.82
N SER A 1155 -24.70 -22.89 -14.04
CA SER A 1155 -25.67 -23.99 -14.02
C SER A 1155 -25.38 -25.01 -15.11
N GLU A 1156 -25.11 -24.57 -16.35
CA GLU A 1156 -24.82 -25.47 -17.46
C GLU A 1156 -23.52 -26.26 -17.23
N VAL A 1157 -22.49 -25.61 -16.67
CA VAL A 1157 -21.24 -26.28 -16.30
C VAL A 1157 -21.43 -27.25 -15.13
N GLN A 1158 -22.22 -26.90 -14.11
CA GLN A 1158 -22.52 -27.78 -12.97
C GLN A 1158 -23.28 -29.05 -13.37
N ASN A 1159 -24.11 -28.95 -14.42
CA ASN A 1159 -24.92 -30.05 -14.92
C ASN A 1159 -24.20 -30.91 -15.98
N THR A 1160 -22.97 -30.55 -16.36
CA THR A 1160 -22.23 -31.18 -17.46
C THR A 1160 -20.86 -31.67 -16.98
N ASP A 1161 -20.52 -32.94 -17.22
CA ASP A 1161 -19.21 -33.48 -16.89
C ASP A 1161 -18.19 -33.16 -17.99
N LEU A 1162 -17.34 -32.15 -17.76
CA LEU A 1162 -16.31 -31.71 -18.70
C LEU A 1162 -14.93 -32.28 -18.33
N THR A 1163 -14.10 -32.57 -19.34
CA THR A 1163 -12.67 -32.86 -19.15
C THR A 1163 -11.87 -31.58 -18.90
N ILE A 1164 -10.62 -31.70 -18.43
CA ILE A 1164 -9.74 -30.53 -18.19
C ILE A 1164 -9.50 -29.70 -19.45
N ASP A 1165 -9.27 -30.35 -20.58
CA ASP A 1165 -9.11 -29.66 -21.86
C ASP A 1165 -10.39 -28.93 -22.27
N GLN A 1166 -11.56 -29.54 -22.05
CA GLN A 1166 -12.86 -28.92 -22.32
C GLN A 1166 -13.15 -27.74 -21.38
N TYR A 1167 -12.75 -27.83 -20.10
CA TYR A 1167 -12.83 -26.69 -19.18
C TYR A 1167 -11.94 -25.53 -19.63
N ASN A 1168 -10.74 -25.83 -20.11
CA ASN A 1168 -9.83 -24.82 -20.61
C ASN A 1168 -10.33 -24.20 -21.92
N GLU A 1169 -10.86 -25.02 -22.83
CA GLU A 1169 -11.47 -24.56 -24.07
C GLU A 1169 -12.74 -23.74 -23.81
N LEU A 1170 -13.59 -24.16 -22.87
CA LEU A 1170 -14.73 -23.37 -22.40
C LEU A 1170 -14.26 -22.00 -21.93
N TYR A 1171 -13.25 -21.94 -21.05
CA TYR A 1171 -12.68 -20.69 -20.55
C TYR A 1171 -12.17 -19.78 -21.67
N LEU A 1172 -11.44 -20.33 -22.65
CA LEU A 1172 -10.94 -19.57 -23.79
C LEU A 1172 -12.05 -18.96 -24.65
N ASN A 1173 -13.20 -19.62 -24.74
CA ASN A 1173 -14.37 -19.14 -25.48
C ASN A 1173 -15.18 -18.12 -24.66
N ILE A 1174 -15.51 -18.42 -23.41
CA ILE A 1174 -16.38 -17.55 -22.58
C ILE A 1174 -15.69 -16.27 -22.13
N LYS A 1175 -14.36 -16.24 -21.98
CA LYS A 1175 -13.64 -15.03 -21.55
C LYS A 1175 -13.72 -13.87 -22.54
N ASN A 1176 -14.11 -14.18 -23.78
CA ASN A 1176 -14.27 -13.20 -24.85
C ASN A 1176 -15.74 -12.78 -25.06
N ILE A 1177 -16.70 -13.27 -24.26
CA ILE A 1177 -18.12 -12.87 -24.33
C ILE A 1177 -18.31 -11.61 -23.47
N PRO A 1178 -18.50 -10.41 -24.07
CA PRO A 1178 -18.55 -9.15 -23.33
C PRO A 1178 -19.70 -9.07 -22.32
N GLU A 1179 -20.82 -9.71 -22.63
CA GLU A 1179 -22.03 -9.72 -21.82
C GLU A 1179 -21.81 -10.44 -20.47
N LEU A 1180 -20.88 -11.41 -20.40
CA LEU A 1180 -20.49 -12.09 -19.17
C LEU A 1180 -19.59 -11.23 -18.27
N ASN A 1181 -19.01 -10.14 -18.77
CA ASN A 1181 -18.05 -9.35 -18.00
C ASN A 1181 -18.27 -7.84 -18.21
N THR A 1182 -19.52 -7.43 -18.45
CA THR A 1182 -19.84 -6.02 -18.65
C THR A 1182 -19.61 -5.22 -17.35
N HIS A 1183 -18.81 -4.16 -17.43
CA HIS A 1183 -18.49 -3.26 -16.33
C HIS A 1183 -19.54 -2.17 -16.17
N SER A 1184 -19.87 -1.80 -14.92
CA SER A 1184 -20.80 -0.70 -14.64
C SER A 1184 -20.20 0.67 -14.95
N ASN A 1185 -18.87 0.82 -14.80
CA ASN A 1185 -18.13 2.02 -15.21
C ASN A 1185 -16.85 1.60 -15.97
N PRO A 1186 -16.99 1.15 -17.23
CA PRO A 1186 -15.91 0.53 -17.98
C PRO A 1186 -14.70 1.46 -18.12
N TYR A 1187 -14.90 2.78 -18.18
CA TYR A 1187 -13.84 3.78 -18.30
C TYR A 1187 -12.97 3.89 -17.04
N LEU A 1188 -13.60 3.84 -15.86
CA LEU A 1188 -12.89 3.89 -14.58
C LEU A 1188 -12.11 2.59 -14.34
N ASP A 1189 -12.77 1.46 -14.60
CA ASP A 1189 -12.16 0.13 -14.42
C ASP A 1189 -10.99 -0.07 -15.39
N ARG A 1190 -11.13 0.38 -16.64
CA ARG A 1190 -10.04 0.38 -17.63
C ARG A 1190 -8.89 1.32 -17.25
N PHE A 1191 -9.17 2.50 -16.69
CA PHE A 1191 -8.14 3.41 -16.17
C PHE A 1191 -7.32 2.77 -15.05
N PHE A 1192 -7.96 1.98 -14.18
CA PHE A 1192 -7.28 1.18 -13.17
C PHE A 1192 -6.75 -0.16 -13.70
N GLY A 1193 -6.89 -0.49 -14.99
CA GLY A 1193 -6.42 -1.75 -15.55
C GLY A 1193 -7.20 -2.98 -15.07
N ILE A 1194 -8.42 -2.83 -14.56
CA ILE A 1194 -9.32 -3.91 -14.14
C ILE A 1194 -10.01 -4.47 -15.39
N ASN A 1195 -9.54 -5.63 -15.87
CA ASN A 1195 -10.16 -6.30 -17.04
C ASN A 1195 -11.34 -7.21 -16.67
N ASN A 1196 -11.47 -7.59 -15.41
CA ASN A 1196 -12.53 -8.48 -14.94
C ASN A 1196 -13.35 -7.79 -13.84
N THR A 1197 -14.65 -7.66 -14.05
CA THR A 1197 -15.59 -7.27 -13.00
C THR A 1197 -15.56 -8.25 -11.83
N GLU A 1198 -15.93 -7.79 -10.65
CA GLU A 1198 -15.98 -8.64 -9.45
C GLU A 1198 -16.83 -9.89 -9.66
N SER A 1199 -18.02 -9.76 -10.26
CA SER A 1199 -18.88 -10.92 -10.51
C SER A 1199 -18.29 -11.91 -11.52
N TRP A 1200 -17.56 -11.43 -12.54
CA TRP A 1200 -16.84 -12.33 -13.45
C TRP A 1200 -15.66 -13.04 -12.76
N ARG A 1201 -14.99 -12.37 -11.82
CA ARG A 1201 -13.92 -12.98 -11.00
C ARG A 1201 -14.48 -14.11 -10.14
N ASP A 1202 -15.69 -13.95 -9.63
CA ASP A 1202 -16.38 -14.97 -8.85
C ASP A 1202 -16.85 -16.14 -9.72
N THR A 1203 -17.44 -15.87 -10.89
CA THR A 1203 -17.77 -16.91 -11.88
C THR A 1203 -16.53 -17.72 -12.28
N LEU A 1204 -15.41 -17.07 -12.59
CA LEU A 1204 -14.15 -17.75 -12.93
C LEU A 1204 -13.56 -18.55 -11.76
N LYS A 1205 -13.74 -18.08 -10.52
CA LYS A 1205 -13.32 -18.82 -9.33
C LYS A 1205 -14.08 -20.13 -9.21
N ILE A 1206 -15.38 -20.13 -9.48
CA ILE A 1206 -16.22 -21.35 -9.45
C ILE A 1206 -15.76 -22.34 -10.51
N LEU A 1207 -15.60 -21.89 -11.77
CA LEU A 1207 -15.13 -22.74 -12.87
C LEU A 1207 -13.75 -23.34 -12.60
N ARG A 1208 -12.83 -22.55 -12.03
CA ARG A 1208 -11.47 -23.01 -11.68
C ARG A 1208 -11.45 -24.00 -10.53
N ASN A 1209 -12.34 -23.84 -9.55
CA ASN A 1209 -12.42 -24.79 -8.45
C ASN A 1209 -12.94 -26.14 -8.96
N GLN A 1210 -13.97 -26.14 -9.81
CA GLN A 1210 -14.50 -27.35 -10.42
C GLN A 1210 -13.47 -28.06 -11.32
N SER A 1211 -12.73 -27.29 -12.13
CA SER A 1211 -11.67 -27.88 -12.95
C SER A 1211 -10.49 -28.38 -12.12
N LEU A 1212 -10.15 -27.75 -10.99
CA LEU A 1212 -9.14 -28.27 -10.06
C LEU A 1212 -9.60 -29.56 -9.38
N GLU A 1213 -10.85 -29.62 -8.93
CA GLU A 1213 -11.43 -30.83 -8.35
C GLU A 1213 -11.41 -31.99 -9.35
N LYS A 1214 -11.77 -31.72 -10.62
CA LYS A 1214 -11.67 -32.70 -11.71
C LYS A 1214 -10.21 -33.13 -11.96
N LEU A 1215 -9.27 -32.18 -11.99
CA LEU A 1215 -7.85 -32.45 -12.24
C LEU A 1215 -7.29 -33.36 -11.15
N PHE A 1216 -7.60 -33.05 -9.87
CA PHE A 1216 -7.13 -33.85 -8.74
C PHE A 1216 -7.79 -35.23 -8.68
N ALA A 1217 -9.07 -35.34 -9.07
CA ALA A 1217 -9.72 -36.64 -9.23
C ALA A 1217 -9.09 -37.46 -10.37
N GLU A 1218 -8.67 -36.84 -11.48
CA GLU A 1218 -7.96 -37.52 -12.57
C GLU A 1218 -6.58 -38.05 -12.12
N LEU A 1219 -5.87 -37.31 -11.25
CA LEU A 1219 -4.60 -37.77 -10.66
C LEU A 1219 -4.75 -38.99 -9.77
N GLU A 1220 -5.85 -39.09 -9.01
CA GLU A 1220 -6.12 -40.25 -8.15
C GLU A 1220 -6.31 -41.54 -8.97
N ASN A 1221 -6.67 -41.42 -10.24
CA ASN A 1221 -6.85 -42.53 -11.17
C ASN A 1221 -5.57 -42.91 -11.95
N LEU A 1222 -4.49 -42.14 -11.82
CA LEU A 1222 -3.20 -42.47 -12.43
C LEU A 1222 -2.34 -43.28 -11.44
N GLU A 1223 -1.76 -44.39 -11.91
CA GLU A 1223 -0.93 -45.24 -11.05
C GLU A 1223 0.52 -44.74 -10.94
N SER A 1224 1.07 -44.17 -12.02
CA SER A 1224 2.46 -43.70 -12.08
C SER A 1224 2.58 -42.25 -11.57
N ASP A 1225 3.48 -42.03 -10.62
CA ASP A 1225 3.80 -40.69 -10.14
C ASP A 1225 4.45 -39.82 -11.23
N GLU A 1226 5.14 -40.42 -12.19
CA GLU A 1226 5.71 -39.69 -13.34
C GLU A 1226 4.62 -39.17 -14.27
N ASP A 1227 3.54 -39.95 -14.48
CA ASP A 1227 2.38 -39.53 -15.26
C ASP A 1227 1.56 -38.47 -14.52
N LYS A 1228 1.43 -38.58 -13.19
CA LYS A 1228 0.78 -37.55 -12.36
C LYS A 1228 1.53 -36.23 -12.43
N LEU A 1229 2.86 -36.25 -12.26
CA LEU A 1229 3.69 -35.04 -12.34
C LEU A 1229 3.64 -34.42 -13.74
N SER A 1230 3.60 -35.24 -14.80
CA SER A 1230 3.44 -34.77 -16.19
C SER A 1230 2.08 -34.09 -16.43
N LEU A 1231 1.00 -34.65 -15.89
CA LEU A 1231 -0.35 -34.07 -15.98
C LEU A 1231 -0.43 -32.73 -15.22
N LEU A 1232 0.17 -32.66 -14.02
CA LEU A 1232 0.23 -31.42 -13.24
C LEU A 1232 1.07 -30.33 -13.90
N GLU A 1233 2.23 -30.68 -14.46
CA GLU A 1233 3.08 -29.75 -15.20
C GLU A 1233 2.34 -29.19 -16.43
N THR A 1234 1.59 -30.04 -17.12
CA THR A 1234 0.74 -29.62 -18.25
C THR A 1234 -0.38 -28.68 -17.78
N ALA A 1235 -1.08 -29.05 -16.70
CA ALA A 1235 -2.18 -28.26 -16.15
C ALA A 1235 -1.76 -26.87 -15.67
N LYS A 1236 -0.59 -26.73 -15.02
CA LYS A 1236 -0.08 -25.40 -14.59
C LYS A 1236 0.10 -24.41 -15.72
N ASN A 1237 0.27 -24.90 -16.95
CA ASN A 1237 0.47 -24.07 -18.13
C ASN A 1237 -0.84 -23.74 -18.86
N LEU A 1238 -1.97 -24.36 -18.50
CA LEU A 1238 -3.26 -24.08 -19.11
C LEU A 1238 -3.77 -22.68 -18.73
N PRO A 1239 -4.23 -21.86 -19.70
CA PRO A 1239 -4.78 -20.52 -19.45
C PRO A 1239 -5.83 -20.45 -18.34
N LEU A 1240 -6.69 -21.47 -18.24
CA LEU A 1240 -7.68 -21.58 -17.16
C LEU A 1240 -7.05 -21.48 -15.77
N PHE A 1241 -5.88 -22.11 -15.55
CA PHE A 1241 -5.21 -22.14 -14.26
C PHE A 1241 -4.18 -21.02 -14.11
N CYS A 1242 -3.40 -20.70 -15.15
CA CYS A 1242 -2.25 -19.80 -15.07
C CYS A 1242 -2.57 -18.32 -15.28
N GLU A 1243 -3.72 -17.97 -15.87
CA GLU A 1243 -4.13 -16.59 -16.09
C GLU A 1243 -4.67 -15.99 -14.77
N HIS A 1244 -4.18 -14.81 -14.37
CA HIS A 1244 -4.59 -14.22 -13.10
C HIS A 1244 -6.07 -13.78 -13.12
N ARG A 1245 -6.84 -14.12 -12.09
CA ARG A 1245 -8.28 -13.81 -12.03
C ARG A 1245 -8.60 -12.30 -12.12
N ASN A 1246 -7.68 -11.42 -11.69
CA ASN A 1246 -7.86 -9.96 -11.79
C ASN A 1246 -7.56 -9.43 -13.20
N ASN A 1247 -6.79 -10.19 -13.98
CA ASN A 1247 -6.20 -9.83 -15.26
C ASN A 1247 -5.80 -8.34 -15.35
N PHE A 1248 -5.01 -7.87 -14.37
CA PHE A 1248 -4.63 -6.47 -14.23
C PHE A 1248 -3.44 -6.18 -15.15
N ILE A 1249 -3.54 -5.21 -16.07
CA ILE A 1249 -2.51 -4.97 -17.11
C ILE A 1249 -1.11 -4.71 -16.52
N ILE A 1250 -1.04 -4.09 -15.34
CA ILE A 1250 0.22 -3.60 -14.74
C ILE A 1250 0.90 -4.68 -13.84
N GLN A 1251 0.18 -5.72 -13.41
CA GLN A 1251 0.74 -6.79 -12.59
C GLN A 1251 0.80 -8.07 -13.41
N GLY A 1252 1.93 -8.30 -14.07
CA GLY A 1252 2.27 -9.54 -14.78
C GLY A 1252 2.38 -10.78 -13.87
N ALA A 1253 1.28 -11.15 -13.21
CA ALA A 1253 1.17 -12.36 -12.40
C ALA A 1253 0.67 -13.55 -13.25
N TRP A 1254 1.28 -13.77 -14.41
CA TRP A 1254 1.10 -15.00 -15.17
C TRP A 1254 1.84 -16.14 -14.45
N GLY A 1255 1.13 -17.25 -14.19
CA GLY A 1255 1.71 -18.43 -13.53
C GLY A 1255 1.82 -18.36 -12.00
N ARG A 1256 1.47 -17.24 -11.34
CA ARG A 1256 1.43 -17.13 -9.85
C ARG A 1256 0.00 -17.06 -9.33
N THR A 1257 -0.87 -17.95 -9.79
CA THR A 1257 -2.28 -17.99 -9.38
C THR A 1257 -2.48 -18.94 -8.21
N ASN A 1258 -3.59 -18.81 -7.49
CA ASN A 1258 -3.95 -19.78 -6.45
C ASN A 1258 -4.13 -21.19 -7.02
N SER A 1259 -4.62 -21.31 -8.25
CA SER A 1259 -4.76 -22.61 -8.92
C SER A 1259 -3.41 -23.24 -9.23
N VAL A 1260 -2.43 -22.47 -9.75
CA VAL A 1260 -1.06 -22.96 -9.97
C VAL A 1260 -0.39 -23.32 -8.64
N LYS A 1261 -0.57 -22.50 -7.59
CA LYS A 1261 -0.05 -22.80 -6.25
C LYS A 1261 -0.61 -24.12 -5.69
N LEU A 1262 -1.91 -24.38 -5.86
CA LEU A 1262 -2.53 -25.63 -5.44
C LEU A 1262 -2.01 -26.83 -6.26
N ILE A 1263 -1.76 -26.64 -7.55
CA ILE A 1263 -1.13 -27.66 -8.38
C ILE A 1263 0.32 -27.92 -7.93
N GLU A 1264 1.13 -26.89 -7.71
CA GLU A 1264 2.50 -26.99 -7.20
C GLU A 1264 2.55 -27.63 -5.80
N GLU A 1265 1.59 -27.32 -4.92
CA GLU A 1265 1.45 -27.99 -3.62
C GLU A 1265 1.21 -29.49 -3.81
N LYS A 1266 0.38 -29.88 -4.79
CA LYS A 1266 0.11 -31.29 -5.09
C LYS A 1266 1.31 -32.00 -5.73
N GLU A 1267 2.08 -31.32 -6.57
CA GLU A 1267 3.35 -31.85 -7.10
C GLU A 1267 4.39 -32.07 -6.00
N ASN A 1268 4.52 -31.10 -5.09
CA ASN A 1268 5.45 -31.21 -3.96
C ASN A 1268 5.05 -32.34 -3.00
N GLU A 1269 3.75 -32.61 -2.83
CA GLU A 1269 3.25 -33.77 -2.09
C GLU A 1269 3.70 -35.08 -2.75
N ILE A 1270 3.55 -35.20 -4.08
CA ILE A 1270 3.95 -36.40 -4.84
C ILE A 1270 5.49 -36.57 -4.83
N LEU A 1271 6.25 -35.49 -5.07
CA LEU A 1271 7.72 -35.50 -5.01
C LEU A 1271 8.26 -35.81 -3.60
N GLY A 1272 7.58 -35.30 -2.56
CA GLY A 1272 7.91 -35.58 -1.17
C GLY A 1272 7.68 -37.04 -0.79
N GLN A 1273 6.64 -37.68 -1.33
CA GLN A 1273 6.42 -39.12 -1.19
C GLN A 1273 7.50 -39.93 -1.92
N TYR A 1274 7.96 -39.46 -3.09
CA TYR A 1274 9.05 -40.08 -3.86
C TYR A 1274 10.41 -40.06 -3.13
N ALA A 1275 10.71 -38.95 -2.41
CA ALA A 1275 11.94 -38.79 -1.62
C ALA A 1275 11.98 -39.61 -0.32
N LEU A 1276 10.82 -40.12 0.13
CA LEU A 1276 10.70 -41.03 1.29
C LEU A 1276 10.78 -42.52 0.89
N HIS A 1277 10.68 -42.83 -0.41
CA HIS A 1277 10.77 -44.20 -0.96
C HIS A 1277 12.13 -44.54 -1.59
N LEU A 1278 13.02 -43.55 -1.77
CA LEU A 1278 14.46 -43.70 -2.05
C LEU A 1278 15.26 -43.69 -0.74
#